data_AF-A0A8D2LP36-F1
#
_entry.id   AF-A0A8D2LP36-F1
#
_cell.length_a   1.000
_cell.length_b   1.000
_cell.length_c   1.000
_cell.angle_alpha   90.00
_cell.angle_beta   90.00
_cell.angle_gamma   90.00
#
_symmetry.space_group_name_H-M   'P 1'
#
loop_
_entity.id
_entity.type
_entity.pdbx_description
1 polymer ?
#
loop_
_entity_poly.entity_id
_entity_poly.type
_entity_poly.pdbx_seq_one_letter_code
_entity_poly.pdbx_strand_id
1 'polypeptide(L)'
;MYMDLVDGVYLNKIMLQVDPRPTNQRVNEHVNNDTNLRIQNLTILVRNIKTYYQEVLQQLIIMSLPNVLIPCELFVMPDKQCERKEEFIERIKQLDIETQAAIVSHIQEVTHNQENVFDLQWLELPDMAPEELEALSRNMVFHLKRLIDERDECTEVRSRHLTEFLKSWEEKSEQLVDTRHEMDELVVELQKIKQENNNLMADARSARAYRDELDSLREKANRVERLEMELVRCKEKLHDVDFYKARMEASQGFIKNWDSGYLATYFGDRDTDKKRIEELLEENMVLEIAQKQSMNESVHLGRELEQLSKSTDLSDTRKSFVFELNECASSRILKLEKDNQSLQNIIQELRDASVTTEENNLKFVELQNENQQLGQKIEKLQNQIEKEKQSNQDLESLSEELLKEKEELQGMMETLKASKERQIKDLEKETDHLSQVVLSLRQRSQVSSEAREKDIEVENKILHEAVTETSNKLSRLEFEKKQLQKDFEQVKEKVERVEEMDKELHRLEKENEQLTKKVAAMKITTEKVEVLEQENGDLEAENKKLKKSLDTLHNVSVRLESLEKDNKVLDEENLELRKMVETMRFTSTKIAQIEAENKELEREKEELKKNVEVFKVLIKKSERLELGYQSMNAENQRLEQILENSSRKIQQLEKELQGVGTENHTLQRKLEELRVSNKQMEWLEKEKKLLEQEMSQLDKDKKMLEKETKRLWHQVELKEVSLDENAAKLAAMVKENKSLERELARFRDSSSKMKEFEKDNKDLLKQVTIDKKTLATLREDLVFEKLKNQRLSCEMDELNRELEKIGLNKELLLQDDSSSDDRKYKILERESERALKTTLANKEEKIVLLEAQLQEVHKLNQQLQNDLNMVRRKDSGVAQREKELQREESIVHFYPLLMKEEWAMGHKEATMELLKVKDRAIDLERNNAALHAEKQLLKEQLRHLEIQNTSFSNQILTLQKQNACLQEHNTAMQTQTAKLQVENSTLNSQSASLMAQNTLLQNQQLAKENECEVLLKQKEQLKAEYESLLQDHEHLASLHERQSTEYEMLIKQHSCLKTLHKNLDLEHKDLGERYNSLLQHKAKLEELEMILKTEKDVLQQEKRASMMVTAENQKLREELERVNFLHSKLKAEYEGLHIHTKELKTSLNNSQLELNRWQARYDELKEQHQNMDLSLTKLDNHCELLARLKGNLEEENHHLLSQIQMLSQQNQMLLEQNMENKEQYHEEQKQYIDKLNALRRHKEKLEEKIMDQYKFYDPLVYRLPGYFAVLFKEES
;
A
#
# COMPACT_ATOMS: atom_id res chain seq x y z
N MET A 1 -23.09 35.19 45.04
CA MET A 1 -23.09 34.32 46.24
C MET A 1 -23.11 32.84 45.89
N TYR A 2 -24.14 32.32 45.21
CA TYR A 2 -24.20 30.89 44.83
C TYR A 2 -22.94 30.40 44.09
N MET A 3 -22.52 31.12 43.04
CA MET A 3 -21.32 30.77 42.28
C MET A 3 -20.04 30.86 43.13
N ASP A 4 -19.93 31.83 44.05
CA ASP A 4 -18.76 31.98 44.93
C ASP A 4 -18.61 30.84 45.96
N LEU A 5 -19.72 30.15 46.29
CA LEU A 5 -19.69 28.88 47.03
C LEU A 5 -19.32 27.70 46.11
N VAL A 6 -19.94 27.56 44.94
CA VAL A 6 -19.67 26.47 43.98
C VAL A 6 -18.25 26.54 43.40
N ASP A 7 -17.66 27.72 43.31
CA ASP A 7 -16.25 27.95 42.96
C ASP A 7 -15.28 27.59 44.09
N GLY A 8 -15.78 27.26 45.29
CA GLY A 8 -15.00 26.87 46.48
C GLY A 8 -14.20 27.98 47.13
N VAL A 9 -14.07 29.14 46.49
CA VAL A 9 -13.24 30.27 46.96
C VAL A 9 -13.75 30.84 48.28
N TYR A 10 -15.06 31.04 48.41
CA TYR A 10 -15.65 31.58 49.63
C TYR A 10 -15.58 30.58 50.80
N LEU A 11 -15.84 29.30 50.53
CA LEU A 11 -15.79 28.23 51.53
C LEU A 11 -14.37 28.03 52.10
N ASN A 12 -13.33 28.05 51.26
CA ASN A 12 -11.94 28.00 51.74
C ASN A 12 -11.58 29.23 52.60
N LYS A 13 -12.13 30.42 52.27
CA LYS A 13 -11.95 31.64 53.08
C LYS A 13 -12.70 31.59 54.42
N ILE A 14 -13.75 30.77 54.56
CA ILE A 14 -14.34 30.43 55.86
C ILE A 14 -13.47 29.41 56.60
N MET A 15 -12.98 28.37 55.92
CA MET A 15 -12.13 27.34 56.54
C MET A 15 -10.85 27.94 57.16
N LEU A 16 -10.24 28.95 56.52
CA LEU A 16 -9.09 29.71 57.06
C LEU A 16 -9.43 30.62 58.26
N GLN A 17 -10.71 30.83 58.58
CA GLN A 17 -11.16 31.47 59.83
C GLN A 17 -11.50 30.44 60.93
N VAL A 18 -11.62 29.16 60.55
CA VAL A 18 -11.88 28.02 61.44
C VAL A 18 -10.58 27.37 61.89
N ASP A 19 -9.62 27.17 60.99
CA ASP A 19 -8.24 26.81 61.31
C ASP A 19 -7.26 27.80 60.65
N PRO A 20 -6.51 28.59 61.44
CA PRO A 20 -5.49 29.50 60.91
C PRO A 20 -4.17 28.80 60.54
N ARG A 21 -4.01 27.47 60.71
CA ARG A 21 -2.85 26.69 60.22
C ARG A 21 -3.07 26.29 58.76
N PRO A 22 -2.31 26.83 57.79
CA PRO A 22 -2.57 26.56 56.39
C PRO A 22 -1.80 25.34 55.89
N THR A 23 -2.50 24.41 55.23
CA THR A 23 -1.87 23.57 54.21
C THR A 23 -1.35 24.47 53.09
N ASN A 24 -0.12 24.26 52.59
CA ASN A 24 0.58 25.13 51.63
C ASN A 24 -0.02 25.20 50.20
N GLN A 25 -1.33 24.97 50.01
CA GLN A 25 -2.01 24.94 48.71
C GLN A 25 -2.77 26.24 48.46
N ARG A 26 -2.46 26.92 47.35
CA ARG A 26 -3.19 28.14 46.93
C ARG A 26 -4.55 27.76 46.35
N VAL A 27 -5.58 28.51 46.73
CA VAL A 27 -6.93 28.45 46.16
C VAL A 27 -6.98 29.36 44.93
N ASN A 28 -7.56 28.88 43.83
CA ASN A 28 -7.69 29.66 42.59
C ASN A 28 -8.85 30.65 42.71
N GLU A 29 -8.58 31.95 42.80
CA GLU A 29 -9.63 32.96 42.96
C GLU A 29 -10.42 33.27 41.67
N HIS A 30 -9.89 32.91 40.50
CA HIS A 30 -10.44 33.26 39.18
C HIS A 30 -10.86 32.00 38.42
N VAL A 31 -11.99 31.40 38.83
CA VAL A 31 -12.42 30.06 38.39
C VAL A 31 -13.11 30.06 37.02
N ASN A 32 -13.75 31.16 36.60
CA ASN A 32 -14.26 31.38 35.23
C ASN A 32 -15.12 30.24 34.64
N ASN A 33 -15.90 29.53 35.46
CA ASN A 33 -16.64 28.31 35.12
C ASN A 33 -15.81 27.06 34.73
N ASP A 34 -14.47 27.08 34.84
CA ASP A 34 -13.64 25.88 34.63
C ASP A 34 -13.94 24.83 35.71
N THR A 35 -14.42 23.67 35.27
CA THR A 35 -14.83 22.57 36.14
C THR A 35 -13.65 21.95 36.88
N ASN A 36 -12.44 21.98 36.30
CA ASN A 36 -11.22 21.46 36.94
C ASN A 36 -10.77 22.38 38.07
N LEU A 37 -10.81 23.70 37.86
CA LEU A 37 -10.47 24.68 38.90
C LEU A 37 -11.48 24.65 40.06
N ARG A 38 -12.77 24.41 39.78
CA ARG A 38 -13.80 24.10 40.80
C ARG A 38 -13.40 22.87 41.61
N ILE A 39 -13.22 21.73 40.96
CA ILE A 39 -12.86 20.46 41.61
C ILE A 39 -11.57 20.61 42.44
N GLN A 40 -10.57 21.34 41.94
CA GLN A 40 -9.33 21.60 42.67
C GLN A 40 -9.57 22.42 43.96
N ASN A 41 -10.29 23.55 43.88
CA ASN A 41 -10.61 24.39 45.05
C ASN A 41 -11.41 23.62 46.11
N LEU A 42 -12.34 22.76 45.68
CA LEU A 42 -13.19 21.95 46.54
C LEU A 42 -12.44 20.76 47.14
N THR A 43 -11.47 20.19 46.41
CA THR A 43 -10.55 19.17 46.95
C THR A 43 -9.65 19.74 48.04
N ILE A 44 -9.18 20.98 47.89
CA ILE A 44 -8.41 21.69 48.93
C ILE A 44 -9.28 21.90 50.19
N LEU A 45 -10.54 22.31 50.01
CA LEU A 45 -11.49 22.50 51.11
C LEU A 45 -11.72 21.19 51.90
N VAL A 46 -12.10 20.11 51.21
CA VAL A 46 -12.35 18.78 51.82
C VAL A 46 -11.10 18.27 52.54
N ARG A 47 -9.91 18.48 51.97
CA ARG A 47 -8.64 18.12 52.62
C ARG A 47 -8.42 18.88 53.93
N ASN A 48 -8.58 20.20 53.92
CA ASN A 48 -8.41 21.03 55.12
C ASN A 48 -9.44 20.69 56.21
N ILE A 49 -10.70 20.42 55.82
CA ILE A 49 -11.77 19.93 56.72
C ILE A 49 -11.36 18.62 57.40
N LYS A 50 -10.87 17.64 56.62
CA LYS A 50 -10.42 16.35 57.16
C LYS A 50 -9.22 16.50 58.09
N THR A 51 -8.22 17.31 57.71
CA THR A 51 -7.05 17.63 58.55
C THR A 51 -7.50 18.25 59.88
N TYR A 52 -8.46 19.17 59.88
CA TYR A 52 -8.98 19.78 61.11
C TYR A 52 -9.59 18.75 62.07
N TYR A 53 -10.51 17.90 61.59
CA TYR A 53 -11.10 16.88 62.47
C TYR A 53 -10.03 15.90 62.97
N GLN A 54 -9.16 15.41 62.08
CA GLN A 54 -8.20 14.35 62.41
C GLN A 54 -7.04 14.83 63.31
N GLU A 55 -6.47 16.02 63.08
CA GLU A 55 -5.28 16.52 63.79
C GLU A 55 -5.61 17.48 64.94
N VAL A 56 -6.86 17.95 65.07
CA VAL A 56 -7.23 19.04 66.00
C VAL A 56 -8.35 18.64 66.95
N LEU A 57 -9.38 17.96 66.44
CA LEU A 57 -10.45 17.41 67.27
C LEU A 57 -10.17 15.96 67.71
N GLN A 58 -9.10 15.33 67.20
CA GLN A 58 -8.82 13.90 67.30
C GLN A 58 -10.04 13.04 66.93
N GLN A 59 -10.68 13.38 65.82
CA GLN A 59 -11.91 12.73 65.34
C GLN A 59 -11.81 12.40 63.85
N LEU A 60 -12.38 11.26 63.44
CA LEU A 60 -12.47 10.83 62.06
C LEU A 60 -13.92 10.97 61.58
N ILE A 61 -14.17 11.87 60.63
CA ILE A 61 -15.46 11.93 59.95
C ILE A 61 -15.64 10.66 59.11
N ILE A 62 -16.75 9.95 59.33
CA ILE A 62 -17.19 8.77 58.58
C ILE A 62 -18.62 9.01 58.07
N MET A 63 -18.79 9.98 57.19
CA MET A 63 -20.04 10.19 56.45
C MET A 63 -19.73 10.44 54.97
N SER A 64 -20.70 10.16 54.10
CA SER A 64 -20.68 10.61 52.71
C SER A 64 -20.45 12.13 52.67
N LEU A 65 -19.40 12.57 51.98
CA LEU A 65 -19.12 14.01 51.86
C LEU A 65 -20.29 14.72 51.16
N PRO A 66 -20.80 15.83 51.72
CA PRO A 66 -21.98 16.52 51.20
C PRO A 66 -21.81 16.96 49.75
N ASN A 67 -22.91 16.93 48.98
CA ASN A 67 -22.86 17.11 47.54
C ASN A 67 -22.55 18.57 47.21
N VAL A 68 -21.39 18.81 46.61
CA VAL A 68 -20.78 20.15 46.46
C VAL A 68 -21.56 21.09 45.52
N LEU A 69 -22.58 20.57 44.84
CA LEU A 69 -23.56 21.34 44.06
C LEU A 69 -24.72 21.90 44.92
N ILE A 70 -24.85 21.51 46.19
CA ILE A 70 -25.92 21.90 47.11
C ILE A 70 -25.35 22.80 48.22
N PRO A 71 -25.57 24.13 48.18
CA PRO A 71 -24.88 25.07 49.07
C PRO A 71 -25.13 24.91 50.58
N CYS A 72 -26.23 24.26 50.98
CA CYS A 72 -26.66 24.18 52.38
C CYS A 72 -25.94 23.08 53.18
N GLU A 73 -25.55 21.98 52.53
CA GLU A 73 -24.95 20.81 53.18
C GLU A 73 -23.48 21.05 53.62
N LEU A 74 -22.85 22.14 53.15
CA LEU A 74 -21.44 22.47 53.39
C LEU A 74 -21.18 23.40 54.58
N PHE A 75 -22.21 23.71 55.39
CA PHE A 75 -22.08 24.50 56.62
C PHE A 75 -21.58 23.70 57.84
N VAL A 76 -21.03 22.50 57.61
CA VAL A 76 -20.68 21.50 58.63
C VAL A 76 -19.26 21.70 59.18
N MET A 77 -18.96 22.90 59.70
CA MET A 77 -17.71 23.21 60.41
C MET A 77 -17.90 24.35 61.44
N PRO A 78 -17.47 24.20 62.71
CA PRO A 78 -17.37 22.97 63.52
C PRO A 78 -18.15 23.09 64.85
N ASP A 79 -18.00 22.09 65.74
CA ASP A 79 -18.57 22.12 67.10
C ASP A 79 -17.97 23.23 68.00
N LYS A 80 -18.41 23.30 69.26
CA LYS A 80 -18.19 24.30 70.33
C LYS A 80 -16.73 24.74 70.60
N GLN A 81 -15.73 24.21 69.92
CA GLN A 81 -14.30 24.51 70.09
C GLN A 81 -13.76 25.60 69.13
N CYS A 82 -14.51 26.04 68.11
CA CYS A 82 -14.08 27.18 67.28
C CYS A 82 -13.95 28.48 68.10
N GLU A 83 -12.79 29.15 68.00
CA GLU A 83 -12.50 30.42 68.73
C GLU A 83 -13.51 31.54 68.40
N ARG A 84 -14.11 31.52 67.21
CA ARG A 84 -15.07 32.55 66.72
C ARG A 84 -16.53 32.10 66.74
N LYS A 85 -16.87 31.01 67.43
CA LYS A 85 -18.21 30.39 67.44
C LYS A 85 -19.36 31.38 67.68
N GLU A 86 -19.18 32.39 68.52
CA GLU A 86 -20.23 33.37 68.85
C GLU A 86 -20.60 34.24 67.63
N GLU A 87 -19.63 34.66 66.82
CA GLU A 87 -19.85 35.42 65.59
C GLU A 87 -20.61 34.58 64.55
N PHE A 88 -20.28 33.29 64.41
CA PHE A 88 -21.00 32.38 63.53
C PHE A 88 -22.43 32.11 64.02
N ILE A 89 -22.63 31.89 65.32
CA ILE A 89 -23.96 31.71 65.92
C ILE A 89 -24.83 32.96 65.73
N GLU A 90 -24.27 34.16 65.87
CA GLU A 90 -25.01 35.42 65.67
C GLU A 90 -25.35 35.67 64.20
N ARG A 91 -24.50 35.25 63.25
CA ARG A 91 -24.83 35.24 61.81
C ARG A 91 -25.90 34.21 61.47
N ILE A 92 -25.84 32.99 62.03
CA ILE A 92 -26.87 31.95 61.80
C ILE A 92 -28.25 32.41 62.30
N LYS A 93 -28.30 33.08 63.47
CA LYS A 93 -29.53 33.69 64.01
C LYS A 93 -30.16 34.79 63.13
N GLN A 94 -29.44 35.29 62.12
CA GLN A 94 -29.95 36.29 61.16
C GLN A 94 -30.52 35.64 59.87
N LEU A 95 -30.36 34.32 59.70
CA LEU A 95 -30.97 33.56 58.60
C LEU A 95 -32.46 33.29 58.88
N ASP A 96 -33.20 32.85 57.87
CA ASP A 96 -34.57 32.37 57.99
C ASP A 96 -34.67 31.08 58.82
N ILE A 97 -35.87 30.81 59.37
CA ILE A 97 -36.10 29.70 60.32
C ILE A 97 -35.90 28.32 59.67
N GLU A 98 -36.19 28.18 58.38
CA GLU A 98 -36.04 26.91 57.65
C GLU A 98 -34.56 26.59 57.44
N THR A 99 -33.77 27.58 57.01
CA THR A 99 -32.30 27.49 56.91
C THR A 99 -31.63 27.31 58.26
N GLN A 100 -32.10 27.99 59.32
CA GLN A 100 -31.64 27.76 60.69
C GLN A 100 -31.90 26.31 61.14
N ALA A 101 -33.09 25.77 60.91
CA ALA A 101 -33.44 24.40 61.26
C ALA A 101 -32.60 23.37 60.47
N ALA A 102 -32.40 23.60 59.17
CA ALA A 102 -31.56 22.75 58.32
C ALA A 102 -30.10 22.73 58.81
N ILE A 103 -29.50 23.90 59.09
CA ILE A 103 -28.14 24.02 59.63
C ILE A 103 -28.03 23.34 61.00
N VAL A 104 -29.02 23.51 61.88
CA VAL A 104 -29.04 22.84 63.19
C VAL A 104 -29.13 21.33 63.07
N SER A 105 -29.89 20.78 62.11
CA SER A 105 -29.94 19.32 61.84
C SER A 105 -28.56 18.79 61.44
N HIS A 106 -27.92 19.39 60.44
CA HIS A 106 -26.60 18.96 59.96
C HIS A 106 -25.51 19.11 61.04
N ILE A 107 -25.59 20.13 61.89
CA ILE A 107 -24.70 20.25 63.06
C ILE A 107 -24.98 19.14 64.07
N GLN A 108 -26.23 18.77 64.35
CA GLN A 108 -26.56 17.67 65.27
C GLN A 108 -26.10 16.30 64.70
N GLU A 109 -26.24 16.09 63.39
CA GLU A 109 -25.83 14.87 62.68
C GLU A 109 -24.31 14.60 62.71
N VAL A 110 -23.49 15.61 63.00
CA VAL A 110 -22.02 15.51 63.12
C VAL A 110 -21.51 15.70 64.55
N THR A 111 -22.28 16.37 65.43
CA THR A 111 -21.87 16.60 66.83
C THR A 111 -22.50 15.69 67.86
N HIS A 112 -23.61 15.00 67.53
CA HIS A 112 -24.32 14.11 68.45
C HIS A 112 -24.50 12.69 67.92
N ASN A 113 -24.32 12.44 66.62
CA ASN A 113 -24.38 11.09 66.07
C ASN A 113 -22.99 10.43 66.01
N GLN A 114 -22.70 9.58 66.99
CA GLN A 114 -21.48 8.74 67.03
C GLN A 114 -21.39 7.77 65.83
N GLU A 115 -22.47 7.57 65.06
CA GLU A 115 -22.41 6.77 63.83
C GLU A 115 -21.81 7.51 62.63
N ASN A 116 -21.56 8.82 62.72
CA ASN A 116 -21.04 9.65 61.62
C ASN A 116 -19.65 10.26 61.91
N VAL A 117 -19.24 10.32 63.19
CA VAL A 117 -17.92 10.79 63.62
C VAL A 117 -17.36 9.81 64.64
N PHE A 118 -16.21 9.22 64.31
CA PHE A 118 -15.52 8.24 65.12
C PHE A 118 -14.38 8.92 65.89
N ASP A 119 -14.48 8.94 67.22
CA ASP A 119 -13.44 9.50 68.09
C ASP A 119 -12.14 8.69 67.99
N LEU A 120 -10.98 9.34 68.16
CA LEU A 120 -9.65 8.72 68.16
C LEU A 120 -8.97 8.77 69.55
N GLN A 121 -9.53 9.49 70.52
CA GLN A 121 -8.95 9.66 71.87
C GLN A 121 -8.83 8.34 72.65
N TRP A 122 -9.64 7.33 72.32
CA TRP A 122 -9.53 5.98 72.89
C TRP A 122 -8.20 5.28 72.57
N LEU A 123 -7.48 5.73 71.54
CA LEU A 123 -6.18 5.16 71.15
C LEU A 123 -5.06 5.52 72.14
N GLU A 124 -5.28 6.50 73.03
CA GLU A 124 -4.32 6.97 74.03
C GLU A 124 -4.62 6.44 75.46
N LEU A 125 -5.71 5.69 75.67
CA LEU A 125 -6.15 5.20 76.99
C LEU A 125 -5.71 3.75 77.27
N PRO A 126 -4.88 3.47 78.31
CA PRO A 126 -4.34 2.13 78.55
C PRO A 126 -5.32 1.09 79.13
N ASP A 127 -6.31 1.54 79.90
CA ASP A 127 -7.28 0.68 80.61
C ASP A 127 -8.72 1.08 80.21
N MET A 128 -9.31 0.35 79.26
CA MET A 128 -10.71 0.49 78.83
C MET A 128 -11.53 -0.73 79.29
N ALA A 129 -12.80 -0.54 79.66
CA ALA A 129 -13.66 -1.66 80.03
C ALA A 129 -13.97 -2.56 78.81
N PRO A 130 -14.04 -3.90 78.97
CA PRO A 130 -14.25 -4.80 77.84
C PRO A 130 -15.61 -4.59 77.16
N GLU A 131 -16.65 -4.18 77.89
CA GLU A 131 -17.96 -3.84 77.31
C GLU A 131 -17.89 -2.59 76.40
N GLU A 132 -17.07 -1.61 76.77
CA GLU A 132 -16.88 -0.36 76.01
C GLU A 132 -16.03 -0.62 74.75
N LEU A 133 -14.99 -1.43 74.88
CA LEU A 133 -14.19 -1.92 73.74
C LEU A 133 -15.05 -2.76 72.78
N GLU A 134 -15.95 -3.60 73.29
CA GLU A 134 -16.84 -4.39 72.43
C GLU A 134 -17.83 -3.49 71.68
N ALA A 135 -18.44 -2.51 72.35
CA ALA A 135 -19.32 -1.52 71.71
C ALA A 135 -18.58 -0.73 70.61
N LEU A 136 -17.39 -0.23 70.89
CA LEU A 136 -16.54 0.47 69.92
C LEU A 136 -16.19 -0.42 68.72
N SER A 137 -15.86 -1.69 68.95
CA SER A 137 -15.55 -2.64 67.88
C SER A 137 -16.74 -2.92 66.95
N ARG A 138 -17.96 -3.00 67.51
CA ARG A 138 -19.20 -3.19 66.73
C ARG A 138 -19.49 -1.96 65.87
N ASN A 139 -19.32 -0.76 66.41
CA ASN A 139 -19.46 0.50 65.65
C ASN A 139 -18.42 0.57 64.53
N MET A 140 -17.15 0.27 64.80
CA MET A 140 -16.08 0.24 63.79
C MET A 140 -16.39 -0.76 62.67
N VAL A 141 -16.92 -1.95 62.97
CA VAL A 141 -17.35 -2.94 61.97
C VAL A 141 -18.54 -2.42 61.13
N PHE A 142 -19.50 -1.73 61.75
CA PHE A 142 -20.61 -1.09 61.04
C PHE A 142 -20.11 -0.01 60.07
N HIS A 143 -19.18 0.85 60.50
CA HIS A 143 -18.56 1.88 59.67
C HIS A 143 -17.75 1.31 58.51
N LEU A 144 -16.91 0.31 58.77
CA LEU A 144 -16.15 -0.39 57.73
C LEU A 144 -17.07 -1.03 56.69
N LYS A 145 -18.22 -1.57 57.12
CA LYS A 145 -19.20 -2.13 56.19
C LYS A 145 -19.88 -1.04 55.35
N ARG A 146 -20.38 0.04 55.98
CA ARG A 146 -20.99 1.17 55.25
C ARG A 146 -20.02 1.77 54.22
N LEU A 147 -18.75 1.97 54.58
CA LEU A 147 -17.71 2.45 53.67
C LEU A 147 -17.40 1.49 52.51
N ILE A 148 -17.59 0.17 52.68
CA ILE A 148 -17.47 -0.82 51.60
C ILE A 148 -18.67 -0.71 50.66
N ASP A 149 -19.88 -0.65 51.21
CA ASP A 149 -21.13 -0.56 50.44
C ASP A 149 -21.17 0.77 49.63
N GLU A 150 -20.83 1.91 50.26
CA GLU A 150 -20.69 3.24 49.62
C GLU A 150 -19.62 3.27 48.52
N ARG A 151 -18.47 2.61 48.74
CA ARG A 151 -17.40 2.49 47.73
C ARG A 151 -17.89 1.74 46.51
N ASP A 152 -18.60 0.64 46.72
CA ASP A 152 -19.00 -0.25 45.63
C ASP A 152 -20.10 0.39 44.76
N GLU A 153 -21.08 1.08 45.38
CA GLU A 153 -22.03 1.94 44.67
C GLU A 153 -21.33 3.08 43.91
N CYS A 154 -20.34 3.75 44.51
CA CYS A 154 -19.55 4.78 43.84
C CYS A 154 -18.76 4.21 42.63
N THR A 155 -18.26 2.97 42.69
CA THR A 155 -17.64 2.32 41.54
C THR A 155 -18.65 1.93 40.45
N GLU A 156 -19.87 1.50 40.80
CA GLU A 156 -20.93 1.31 39.81
C GLU A 156 -21.28 2.63 39.10
N VAL A 157 -21.53 3.69 39.85
CA VAL A 157 -21.91 5.00 39.31
C VAL A 157 -20.79 5.54 38.40
N ARG A 158 -19.52 5.38 38.78
CA ARG A 158 -18.37 5.73 37.94
C ARG A 158 -18.27 4.86 36.68
N SER A 159 -18.54 3.57 36.78
CA SER A 159 -18.56 2.65 35.63
C SER A 159 -19.70 2.96 34.65
N ARG A 160 -20.88 3.32 35.18
CA ARG A 160 -22.07 3.71 34.41
C ARG A 160 -21.80 4.98 33.59
N HIS A 161 -21.31 6.04 34.23
CA HIS A 161 -20.90 7.26 33.54
C HIS A 161 -19.76 7.02 32.54
N LEU A 162 -18.78 6.16 32.85
CA LEU A 162 -17.73 5.78 31.87
C LEU A 162 -18.32 5.08 30.64
N THR A 163 -19.31 4.20 30.84
CA THR A 163 -20.00 3.49 29.74
C THR A 163 -20.80 4.46 28.87
N GLU A 164 -21.51 5.40 29.48
CA GLU A 164 -22.26 6.46 28.77
C GLU A 164 -21.33 7.43 28.03
N PHE A 165 -20.19 7.77 28.62
CA PHE A 165 -19.19 8.66 28.01
C PHE A 165 -18.45 7.98 26.84
N LEU A 166 -18.14 6.68 26.97
CA LEU A 166 -17.62 5.85 25.87
C LEU A 166 -18.64 5.76 24.74
N LYS A 167 -19.92 5.47 25.03
CA LYS A 167 -20.98 5.44 24.02
C LYS A 167 -21.15 6.78 23.30
N SER A 168 -21.08 7.90 24.02
CA SER A 168 -21.14 9.24 23.41
C SER A 168 -19.89 9.57 22.56
N TRP A 169 -18.76 8.92 22.84
CA TRP A 169 -17.56 8.98 21.99
C TRP A 169 -17.69 8.09 20.75
N GLU A 170 -18.26 6.90 20.88
CA GLU A 170 -18.56 6.00 19.75
C GLU A 170 -19.55 6.65 18.78
N GLU A 171 -20.67 7.19 19.28
CA GLU A 171 -21.67 7.93 18.48
C GLU A 171 -21.08 9.14 17.74
N LYS A 172 -20.10 9.83 18.32
CA LYS A 172 -19.38 10.93 17.66
C LYS A 172 -18.33 10.44 16.67
N SER A 173 -17.70 9.30 16.94
CA SER A 173 -16.76 8.67 16.02
C SER A 173 -17.47 8.14 14.78
N GLU A 174 -18.69 7.61 14.93
CA GLU A 174 -19.55 7.17 13.83
C GLU A 174 -19.96 8.36 12.95
N GLN A 175 -20.43 9.46 13.54
CA GLN A 175 -20.73 10.72 12.81
C GLN A 175 -19.51 11.31 12.08
N LEU A 176 -18.29 11.14 12.62
CA LEU A 176 -17.04 11.54 11.96
C LEU A 176 -16.61 10.60 10.82
N VAL A 177 -17.08 9.35 10.82
CA VAL A 177 -16.91 8.41 9.69
C VAL A 177 -17.93 8.71 8.60
N ASP A 178 -19.19 8.95 8.95
CA ASP A 178 -20.26 9.29 7.99
C ASP A 178 -19.96 10.59 7.23
N THR A 179 -19.66 11.68 7.96
CA THR A 179 -19.31 12.99 7.34
C THR A 179 -18.01 12.93 6.52
N ARG A 180 -17.11 11.99 6.83
CA ARG A 180 -15.96 11.71 5.98
C ARG A 180 -16.36 10.96 4.71
N HIS A 181 -17.28 10.01 4.79
CA HIS A 181 -17.81 9.30 3.61
C HIS A 181 -18.50 10.28 2.64
N GLU A 182 -19.34 11.19 3.16
CA GLU A 182 -19.94 12.27 2.36
C GLU A 182 -18.87 13.15 1.68
N MET A 183 -17.78 13.47 2.39
CA MET A 183 -16.68 14.25 1.81
C MET A 183 -15.92 13.49 0.73
N ASP A 184 -15.66 12.19 0.93
CA ASP A 184 -14.99 11.33 -0.06
C ASP A 184 -15.88 11.12 -1.31
N GLU A 185 -17.21 10.99 -1.17
CA GLU A 185 -18.16 10.99 -2.30
C GLU A 185 -18.15 12.32 -3.08
N LEU A 186 -18.19 13.47 -2.38
CA LEU A 186 -18.09 14.79 -3.01
C LEU A 186 -16.75 15.01 -3.73
N VAL A 187 -15.65 14.42 -3.24
CA VAL A 187 -14.36 14.43 -3.93
C VAL A 187 -14.40 13.63 -5.23
N VAL A 188 -15.04 12.46 -5.24
CA VAL A 188 -15.25 11.64 -6.44
C VAL A 188 -16.14 12.39 -7.45
N GLU A 189 -17.21 13.04 -7.02
CA GLU A 189 -18.10 13.80 -7.90
C GLU A 189 -17.39 15.04 -8.48
N LEU A 190 -16.57 15.75 -7.68
CA LEU A 190 -15.69 16.81 -8.18
C LEU A 190 -14.61 16.30 -9.16
N GLN A 191 -14.10 15.08 -8.98
CA GLN A 191 -13.20 14.45 -9.95
C GLN A 191 -13.92 14.13 -11.26
N LYS A 192 -15.15 13.62 -11.20
CA LYS A 192 -15.99 13.35 -12.37
C LYS A 192 -16.30 14.63 -13.15
N ILE A 193 -16.71 15.71 -12.48
CA ILE A 193 -16.94 17.02 -13.10
C ILE A 193 -15.67 17.59 -13.75
N LYS A 194 -14.49 17.38 -13.13
CA LYS A 194 -13.19 17.75 -13.75
C LYS A 194 -12.90 16.91 -15.00
N GLN A 195 -13.20 15.62 -14.99
CA GLN A 195 -13.02 14.72 -16.14
C GLN A 195 -13.93 15.15 -17.31
N GLU A 196 -15.21 15.41 -17.03
CA GLU A 196 -16.19 15.91 -18.02
C GLU A 196 -15.76 17.27 -18.60
N ASN A 197 -15.29 18.20 -17.78
CA ASN A 197 -14.80 19.50 -18.24
C ASN A 197 -13.50 19.39 -19.08
N ASN A 198 -12.61 18.46 -18.74
CA ASN A 198 -11.43 18.15 -19.55
C ASN A 198 -11.82 17.58 -20.93
N ASN A 199 -12.83 16.71 -20.99
CA ASN A 199 -13.35 16.16 -22.24
C ASN A 199 -14.00 17.25 -23.10
N LEU A 200 -14.87 18.08 -22.52
CA LEU A 200 -15.45 19.25 -23.20
C LEU A 200 -14.37 20.23 -23.71
N MET A 201 -13.27 20.38 -22.98
CA MET A 201 -12.11 21.17 -23.41
C MET A 201 -11.29 20.50 -24.52
N ALA A 202 -11.30 19.17 -24.64
CA ALA A 202 -10.73 18.44 -25.77
C ALA A 202 -11.62 18.58 -27.02
N ASP A 203 -12.94 18.44 -26.88
CA ASP A 203 -13.91 18.67 -27.96
C ASP A 203 -13.88 20.12 -28.45
N ALA A 204 -13.74 21.09 -27.54
CA ALA A 204 -13.54 22.49 -27.89
C ALA A 204 -12.16 22.78 -28.53
N ARG A 205 -11.23 21.82 -28.57
CA ARG A 205 -9.96 21.89 -29.33
C ARG A 205 -10.09 21.19 -30.70
N SER A 206 -10.68 20.00 -30.77
CA SER A 206 -10.93 19.32 -32.06
C SER A 206 -11.88 20.15 -32.94
N ALA A 207 -12.95 20.72 -32.37
CA ALA A 207 -13.82 21.67 -33.06
C ALA A 207 -13.14 23.02 -33.42
N ARG A 208 -11.93 23.32 -32.89
CA ARG A 208 -11.09 24.42 -33.42
C ARG A 208 -10.30 23.94 -34.64
N ALA A 209 -9.58 22.82 -34.52
CA ALA A 209 -8.84 22.24 -35.64
C ALA A 209 -9.72 22.02 -36.90
N TYR A 210 -10.95 21.52 -36.76
CA TYR A 210 -11.88 21.37 -37.89
C TYR A 210 -12.33 22.71 -38.51
N ARG A 211 -12.36 23.81 -37.75
CA ARG A 211 -12.59 25.16 -38.32
C ARG A 211 -11.36 25.66 -39.06
N ASP A 212 -10.18 25.47 -38.49
CA ASP A 212 -8.90 25.86 -39.11
C ASP A 212 -8.67 25.08 -40.44
N GLU A 213 -9.05 23.79 -40.48
CA GLU A 213 -9.09 22.99 -41.71
C GLU A 213 -10.14 23.48 -42.71
N LEU A 214 -11.37 23.79 -42.27
CA LEU A 214 -12.43 24.32 -43.14
C LEU A 214 -12.05 25.67 -43.75
N ASP A 215 -11.41 26.57 -43.00
CA ASP A 215 -10.96 27.86 -43.51
C ASP A 215 -9.71 27.71 -44.41
N SER A 216 -8.83 26.74 -44.15
CA SER A 216 -7.78 26.34 -45.10
C SER A 216 -8.35 25.79 -46.41
N LEU A 217 -9.43 24.99 -46.35
CA LEU A 217 -10.13 24.47 -47.53
C LEU A 217 -10.87 25.57 -48.29
N ARG A 218 -11.47 26.54 -47.59
CA ARG A 218 -12.06 27.75 -48.20
C ARG A 218 -11.01 28.60 -48.91
N GLU A 219 -9.85 28.83 -48.31
CA GLU A 219 -8.79 29.60 -48.97
C GLU A 219 -8.24 28.87 -50.21
N LYS A 220 -8.12 27.53 -50.15
CA LYS A 220 -7.79 26.69 -51.31
C LYS A 220 -8.86 26.80 -52.41
N ALA A 221 -10.15 26.73 -52.07
CA ALA A 221 -11.25 26.90 -53.03
C ALA A 221 -11.21 28.29 -53.69
N ASN A 222 -11.12 29.36 -52.88
CA ASN A 222 -10.98 30.74 -53.35
C ASN A 222 -9.70 30.93 -54.21
N ARG A 223 -8.65 30.12 -54.00
CA ARG A 223 -7.44 30.13 -54.85
C ARG A 223 -7.66 29.39 -56.18
N VAL A 224 -8.41 28.29 -56.19
CA VAL A 224 -8.82 27.61 -57.43
C VAL A 224 -9.70 28.54 -58.27
N GLU A 225 -10.73 29.16 -57.70
CA GLU A 225 -11.61 30.11 -58.41
C GLU A 225 -10.81 31.28 -59.02
N ARG A 226 -9.86 31.87 -58.27
CA ARG A 226 -8.96 32.90 -58.80
C ARG A 226 -8.11 32.40 -59.98
N LEU A 227 -7.56 31.18 -59.89
CA LEU A 227 -6.79 30.57 -60.98
C LEU A 227 -7.67 30.24 -62.19
N GLU A 228 -8.92 29.84 -62.01
CA GLU A 228 -9.89 29.64 -63.09
C GLU A 228 -10.24 30.96 -63.78
N MET A 229 -10.47 32.04 -63.03
CA MET A 229 -10.64 33.40 -63.58
C MET A 229 -9.41 33.93 -64.32
N GLU A 230 -8.20 33.52 -63.92
CA GLU A 230 -6.96 33.80 -64.68
C GLU A 230 -6.85 32.94 -65.93
N LEU A 231 -7.20 31.66 -65.86
CA LEU A 231 -7.19 30.72 -66.99
C LEU A 231 -8.23 31.13 -68.05
N VAL A 232 -9.41 31.62 -67.65
CA VAL A 232 -10.39 32.25 -68.55
C VAL A 232 -9.78 33.48 -69.24
N ARG A 233 -9.17 34.42 -68.50
CA ARG A 233 -8.48 35.58 -69.11
C ARG A 233 -7.30 35.20 -70.00
N CYS A 234 -6.60 34.10 -69.72
CA CYS A 234 -5.59 33.54 -70.60
C CYS A 234 -6.20 32.94 -71.87
N LYS A 235 -7.37 32.29 -71.80
CA LYS A 235 -8.13 31.84 -72.98
C LYS A 235 -8.65 33.02 -73.80
N GLU A 236 -9.17 34.07 -73.18
CA GLU A 236 -9.59 35.31 -73.86
C GLU A 236 -8.42 35.95 -74.60
N LYS A 237 -7.28 36.14 -73.93
CA LYS A 237 -6.04 36.62 -74.56
C LYS A 237 -5.51 35.68 -75.66
N LEU A 238 -5.75 34.37 -75.56
CA LEU A 238 -5.41 33.44 -76.64
C LEU A 238 -6.32 33.66 -77.85
N HIS A 239 -7.63 33.87 -77.65
CA HIS A 239 -8.55 34.24 -78.74
C HIS A 239 -8.20 35.60 -79.35
N ASP A 240 -7.77 36.59 -78.57
CA ASP A 240 -7.23 37.86 -79.08
C ASP A 240 -5.97 37.61 -79.93
N VAL A 241 -5.03 36.80 -79.44
CA VAL A 241 -3.79 36.45 -80.17
C VAL A 241 -4.11 35.68 -81.45
N ASP A 242 -5.03 34.71 -81.44
CA ASP A 242 -5.44 33.98 -82.63
C ASP A 242 -6.25 34.86 -83.60
N PHE A 243 -7.03 35.84 -83.12
CA PHE A 243 -7.67 36.87 -83.95
C PHE A 243 -6.64 37.80 -84.60
N TYR A 244 -5.66 38.30 -83.84
CA TYR A 244 -4.57 39.12 -84.39
C TYR A 244 -3.66 38.31 -85.33
N LYS A 245 -3.44 37.03 -85.05
CA LYS A 245 -2.72 36.10 -85.91
C LYS A 245 -3.49 35.84 -87.20
N ALA A 246 -4.77 35.53 -87.16
CA ALA A 246 -5.62 35.41 -88.35
C ALA A 246 -5.65 36.71 -89.16
N ARG A 247 -5.63 37.88 -88.50
CA ARG A 247 -5.51 39.19 -89.16
C ARG A 247 -4.11 39.41 -89.76
N MET A 248 -3.04 38.94 -89.13
CA MET A 248 -1.69 38.96 -89.71
C MET A 248 -1.54 37.96 -90.86
N GLU A 249 -2.12 36.77 -90.77
CA GLU A 249 -2.12 35.74 -91.81
C GLU A 249 -2.96 36.18 -93.01
N ALA A 250 -4.09 36.85 -92.80
CA ALA A 250 -4.83 37.55 -93.86
C ALA A 250 -3.99 38.68 -94.49
N SER A 251 -3.25 39.45 -93.68
CA SER A 251 -2.37 40.53 -94.18
C SER A 251 -1.19 39.98 -94.99
N GLN A 252 -0.57 38.89 -94.52
CA GLN A 252 0.44 38.13 -95.25
C GLN A 252 -0.14 37.44 -96.48
N GLY A 253 -1.42 37.04 -96.44
CA GLY A 253 -2.16 36.50 -97.59
C GLY A 253 -2.38 37.55 -98.68
N PHE A 254 -2.69 38.79 -98.31
CA PHE A 254 -2.75 39.91 -99.25
C PHE A 254 -1.38 40.25 -99.86
N ILE A 255 -0.30 40.22 -99.07
CA ILE A 255 1.08 40.41 -99.57
C ILE A 255 1.45 39.25 -100.51
N LYS A 256 1.24 37.99 -100.09
CA LYS A 256 1.48 36.81 -100.92
C LYS A 256 0.64 36.77 -102.19
N ASN A 257 -0.59 37.29 -102.19
CA ASN A 257 -1.41 37.37 -103.41
C ASN A 257 -0.92 38.45 -104.38
N TRP A 258 -0.26 39.52 -103.89
CA TRP A 258 0.44 40.47 -104.76
C TRP A 258 1.69 39.83 -105.40
N ASP A 259 2.52 39.14 -104.62
CA ASP A 259 3.74 38.49 -105.14
C ASP A 259 3.43 37.24 -106.01
N SER A 260 2.40 36.46 -105.65
CA SER A 260 2.03 35.23 -106.36
C SER A 260 1.27 35.46 -107.66
N GLY A 261 0.83 36.69 -107.94
CA GLY A 261 0.19 37.05 -109.21
C GLY A 261 1.07 36.82 -110.45
N TYR A 262 2.40 36.73 -110.26
CA TYR A 262 3.38 36.44 -111.31
C TYR A 262 3.86 34.98 -111.36
N LEU A 263 3.37 34.09 -110.48
CA LEU A 263 3.81 32.69 -110.37
C LEU A 263 2.68 31.65 -110.49
N ALA A 264 1.44 32.08 -110.74
CA ALA A 264 0.25 31.23 -110.82
C ALA A 264 0.07 30.46 -112.16
N THR A 265 1.17 30.12 -112.85
CA THR A 265 1.16 29.36 -114.13
C THR A 265 2.03 28.11 -114.13
N TYR A 266 2.61 27.73 -112.98
CA TYR A 266 3.60 26.63 -112.89
C TYR A 266 3.31 25.59 -111.80
N PHE A 267 2.06 25.49 -111.34
CA PHE A 267 1.63 24.53 -110.30
C PHE A 267 0.38 23.70 -110.67
N GLY A 268 -0.19 23.88 -111.86
CA GLY A 268 -1.37 23.12 -112.32
C GLY A 268 -1.10 21.61 -112.44
N ASP A 269 0.14 21.22 -112.71
CA ASP A 269 0.51 19.82 -112.99
C ASP A 269 0.58 18.92 -111.73
N ARG A 270 0.48 19.50 -110.51
CA ARG A 270 0.58 18.75 -109.25
C ARG A 270 -0.74 18.15 -108.74
N ASP A 271 -1.89 18.75 -109.07
CA ASP A 271 -3.20 18.18 -108.70
C ASP A 271 -3.65 17.09 -109.68
N THR A 272 -3.07 17.03 -110.88
CA THR A 272 -3.23 15.91 -111.83
C THR A 272 -2.46 14.66 -111.36
N ASP A 273 -1.21 14.82 -110.93
CA ASP A 273 -0.39 13.70 -110.41
C ASP A 273 -1.01 13.07 -109.18
N LYS A 274 -1.61 13.86 -108.28
CA LYS A 274 -2.21 13.33 -107.05
C LYS A 274 -3.38 12.38 -107.34
N LYS A 275 -4.28 12.75 -108.26
CA LYS A 275 -5.39 11.87 -108.67
C LYS A 275 -4.90 10.59 -109.33
N ARG A 276 -3.81 10.68 -110.11
CA ARG A 276 -3.22 9.51 -110.76
C ARG A 276 -2.61 8.50 -109.78
N ILE A 277 -2.17 8.96 -108.59
CA ILE A 277 -1.69 8.09 -107.51
C ILE A 277 -2.86 7.38 -106.79
N GLU A 278 -4.00 8.07 -106.63
CA GLU A 278 -5.21 7.48 -106.02
C GLU A 278 -5.79 6.37 -106.93
N GLU A 279 -5.87 6.59 -108.25
CA GLU A 279 -6.25 5.55 -109.24
C GLU A 279 -5.37 4.29 -109.18
N LEU A 280 -4.05 4.46 -109.07
CA LEU A 280 -3.08 3.35 -109.05
C LEU A 280 -3.07 2.55 -107.74
N LEU A 281 -3.67 3.07 -106.66
CA LEU A 281 -3.88 2.32 -105.41
C LEU A 281 -5.12 1.43 -105.49
N GLU A 282 -6.18 1.88 -106.18
CA GLU A 282 -7.39 1.08 -106.40
C GLU A 282 -7.12 -0.11 -107.34
N GLU A 283 -6.38 0.09 -108.44
CA GLU A 283 -5.99 -1.00 -109.35
C GLU A 283 -5.15 -2.09 -108.64
N ASN A 284 -4.22 -1.71 -107.75
CA ASN A 284 -3.41 -2.67 -106.99
C ASN A 284 -4.26 -3.54 -106.05
N MET A 285 -5.24 -2.95 -105.36
CA MET A 285 -6.09 -3.71 -104.43
C MET A 285 -7.00 -4.70 -105.16
N VAL A 286 -7.48 -4.35 -106.37
CA VAL A 286 -8.26 -5.26 -107.22
C VAL A 286 -7.40 -6.45 -107.71
N LEU A 287 -6.14 -6.22 -108.08
CA LEU A 287 -5.23 -7.28 -108.54
C LEU A 287 -4.88 -8.28 -107.43
N GLU A 288 -4.67 -7.82 -106.18
CA GLU A 288 -4.37 -8.72 -105.05
C GLU A 288 -5.58 -9.64 -104.70
N ILE A 289 -6.80 -9.12 -104.84
CA ILE A 289 -8.04 -9.89 -104.64
C ILE A 289 -8.19 -10.97 -105.73
N ALA A 290 -7.98 -10.62 -107.00
CA ALA A 290 -8.04 -11.56 -108.11
C ALA A 290 -7.02 -12.70 -107.95
N GLN A 291 -5.80 -12.40 -107.51
CA GLN A 291 -4.75 -13.39 -107.27
C GLN A 291 -5.11 -14.38 -106.14
N LYS A 292 -5.83 -13.93 -105.11
CA LYS A 292 -6.29 -14.78 -103.99
C LYS A 292 -7.53 -15.63 -104.31
N GLN A 293 -8.39 -15.20 -105.24
CA GLN A 293 -9.53 -15.99 -105.69
C GLN A 293 -9.10 -17.12 -106.65
N SER A 294 -8.20 -16.83 -107.59
CA SER A 294 -7.65 -17.81 -108.53
C SER A 294 -7.03 -19.06 -107.86
N MET A 295 -6.41 -18.90 -106.68
CA MET A 295 -5.69 -19.99 -106.03
C MET A 295 -6.58 -21.02 -105.30
N ASN A 296 -7.90 -20.82 -105.21
CA ASN A 296 -8.81 -21.75 -104.51
C ASN A 296 -9.75 -22.57 -105.42
N GLU A 297 -9.92 -22.21 -106.69
CA GLU A 297 -10.79 -22.97 -107.62
C GLU A 297 -10.11 -24.25 -108.16
N SER A 298 -8.79 -24.36 -108.00
CA SER A 298 -7.95 -25.46 -108.55
C SER A 298 -8.01 -26.80 -107.78
N VAL A 299 -8.90 -26.95 -106.79
CA VAL A 299 -9.01 -28.19 -105.98
C VAL A 299 -10.38 -28.88 -106.09
N HIS A 300 -11.45 -28.15 -106.47
CA HIS A 300 -12.80 -28.73 -106.49
C HIS A 300 -13.25 -29.33 -107.83
N LEU A 301 -12.75 -28.82 -108.97
CA LEU A 301 -13.04 -29.41 -110.29
C LEU A 301 -12.33 -30.77 -110.52
N GLY A 302 -11.34 -31.12 -109.70
CA GLY A 302 -10.63 -32.39 -109.75
C GLY A 302 -11.37 -33.60 -109.13
N ARG A 303 -12.63 -33.45 -108.70
CA ARG A 303 -13.43 -34.54 -108.09
C ARG A 303 -14.76 -34.85 -108.79
N GLU A 304 -15.26 -33.98 -109.65
CA GLU A 304 -16.58 -34.16 -110.29
C GLU A 304 -16.49 -34.76 -111.72
N LEU A 305 -15.28 -34.89 -112.28
CA LEU A 305 -15.02 -35.52 -113.58
C LEU A 305 -14.50 -36.98 -113.49
N GLU A 306 -14.66 -37.67 -112.35
CA GLU A 306 -14.25 -39.08 -112.18
C GLU A 306 -15.36 -40.00 -111.64
N GLN A 307 -16.65 -39.74 -111.96
CA GLN A 307 -17.73 -40.68 -111.62
C GLN A 307 -18.72 -41.06 -112.75
N LEU A 308 -18.93 -40.28 -113.82
CA LEU A 308 -20.02 -40.52 -114.79
C LEU A 308 -19.62 -40.46 -116.28
N SER A 309 -18.67 -41.30 -116.71
CA SER A 309 -18.46 -41.60 -118.15
C SER A 309 -17.89 -43.01 -118.42
N LYS A 310 -18.31 -44.03 -117.64
CA LYS A 310 -18.00 -45.44 -117.96
C LYS A 310 -18.81 -45.95 -119.15
N SER A 311 -18.30 -45.75 -120.36
CA SER A 311 -18.82 -46.38 -121.58
C SER A 311 -17.74 -46.49 -122.67
N THR A 312 -17.40 -47.74 -123.04
CA THR A 312 -16.88 -48.20 -124.36
C THR A 312 -15.60 -47.55 -124.95
N ASP A 313 -14.66 -48.26 -125.56
CA ASP A 313 -14.25 -49.68 -125.54
C ASP A 313 -12.95 -49.83 -126.37
N LEU A 314 -12.28 -50.99 -126.31
CA LEU A 314 -11.07 -51.37 -127.11
C LEU A 314 -9.76 -50.60 -126.73
N SER A 315 -8.55 -51.20 -126.75
CA SER A 315 -8.12 -52.60 -126.94
C SER A 315 -6.69 -52.84 -126.38
N ASP A 316 -6.45 -54.02 -125.79
CA ASP A 316 -5.14 -54.70 -125.60
C ASP A 316 -4.02 -54.00 -124.77
N THR A 317 -3.18 -54.69 -123.97
CA THR A 317 -3.03 -56.14 -123.70
C THR A 317 -2.55 -56.44 -122.25
N ARG A 318 -3.02 -57.57 -121.69
CA ARG A 318 -2.29 -58.57 -120.84
C ARG A 318 -0.87 -58.14 -120.37
N LYS A 319 -0.48 -58.10 -119.08
CA LYS A 319 -0.75 -58.89 -117.84
C LYS A 319 -0.09 -58.12 -116.67
N SER A 320 -0.30 -58.37 -115.36
CA SER A 320 -1.31 -59.07 -114.52
C SER A 320 -1.09 -58.63 -113.05
N PHE A 321 -1.88 -59.10 -112.07
CA PHE A 321 -2.13 -58.31 -110.85
C PHE A 321 -2.29 -59.07 -109.50
N VAL A 322 -2.03 -60.39 -109.44
CA VAL A 322 -2.57 -61.25 -108.35
C VAL A 322 -1.57 -61.61 -107.23
N PHE A 323 -0.26 -61.38 -107.38
CA PHE A 323 0.73 -61.82 -106.39
C PHE A 323 1.09 -60.75 -105.33
N GLU A 324 1.33 -59.50 -105.75
CA GLU A 324 1.87 -58.43 -104.87
C GLU A 324 0.85 -57.92 -103.82
N LEU A 325 -0.45 -57.99 -104.13
CA LEU A 325 -1.51 -57.45 -103.28
C LEU A 325 -1.64 -58.17 -101.93
N ASN A 326 -1.38 -59.48 -101.88
CA ASN A 326 -1.66 -60.29 -100.70
C ASN A 326 -0.58 -60.14 -99.62
N GLU A 327 0.69 -59.95 -100.03
CA GLU A 327 1.83 -59.73 -99.13
C GLU A 327 1.85 -58.28 -98.61
N CYS A 328 1.58 -57.30 -99.47
CA CYS A 328 1.54 -55.89 -99.11
C CYS A 328 0.37 -55.55 -98.15
N ALA A 329 -0.82 -56.11 -98.37
CA ALA A 329 -1.95 -55.93 -97.47
C ALA A 329 -1.71 -56.56 -96.08
N SER A 330 -1.28 -57.84 -96.05
CA SER A 330 -1.08 -58.59 -94.81
C SER A 330 0.01 -57.98 -93.92
N SER A 331 1.14 -57.57 -94.51
CA SER A 331 2.23 -56.92 -93.78
C SER A 331 1.82 -55.57 -93.20
N ARG A 332 1.02 -54.78 -93.94
CA ARG A 332 0.52 -53.47 -93.52
C ARG A 332 -0.56 -53.55 -92.44
N ILE A 333 -1.42 -54.57 -92.47
CA ILE A 333 -2.40 -54.85 -91.40
C ILE A 333 -1.67 -55.29 -90.13
N LEU A 334 -0.77 -56.29 -90.21
CA LEU A 334 -0.03 -56.78 -89.03
C LEU A 334 0.85 -55.68 -88.39
N LYS A 335 1.37 -54.75 -89.20
CA LYS A 335 2.06 -53.55 -88.73
C LYS A 335 1.12 -52.66 -87.93
N LEU A 336 -0.04 -52.30 -88.49
CA LEU A 336 -1.04 -51.47 -87.81
C LEU A 336 -1.64 -52.15 -86.57
N GLU A 337 -1.83 -53.47 -86.56
CA GLU A 337 -2.29 -54.21 -85.37
C GLU A 337 -1.24 -54.18 -84.25
N LYS A 338 0.05 -54.36 -84.56
CA LYS A 338 1.13 -54.22 -83.58
C LYS A 338 1.32 -52.78 -83.09
N ASP A 339 1.19 -51.80 -83.97
CA ASP A 339 1.30 -50.40 -83.61
C ASP A 339 0.08 -49.97 -82.77
N ASN A 340 -1.13 -50.50 -83.03
CA ASN A 340 -2.33 -50.27 -82.22
C ASN A 340 -2.30 -51.03 -80.89
N GLN A 341 -1.75 -52.25 -80.83
CA GLN A 341 -1.50 -52.95 -79.55
C GLN A 341 -0.42 -52.26 -78.72
N SER A 342 0.65 -51.73 -79.33
CA SER A 342 1.65 -50.97 -78.56
C SER A 342 1.07 -49.65 -78.03
N LEU A 343 0.24 -48.95 -78.81
CA LEU A 343 -0.51 -47.79 -78.33
C LEU A 343 -1.53 -48.13 -77.23
N GLN A 344 -2.23 -49.27 -77.33
CA GLN A 344 -3.12 -49.75 -76.25
C GLN A 344 -2.35 -50.09 -74.98
N ASN A 345 -1.19 -50.76 -75.10
CA ASN A 345 -0.32 -51.04 -73.96
C ASN A 345 0.23 -49.74 -73.34
N ILE A 346 0.69 -48.77 -74.14
CA ILE A 346 1.16 -47.47 -73.64
C ILE A 346 0.01 -46.69 -72.96
N ILE A 347 -1.22 -46.74 -73.51
CA ILE A 347 -2.39 -46.13 -72.87
C ILE A 347 -2.76 -46.84 -71.56
N GLN A 348 -2.56 -48.15 -71.48
CA GLN A 348 -2.78 -48.91 -70.24
C GLN A 348 -1.68 -48.63 -69.20
N GLU A 349 -0.40 -48.65 -69.59
CA GLU A 349 0.73 -48.26 -68.74
C GLU A 349 0.60 -46.81 -68.23
N LEU A 350 0.11 -45.87 -69.05
CA LEU A 350 -0.17 -44.50 -68.62
C LEU A 350 -1.38 -44.39 -67.68
N ARG A 351 -2.38 -45.27 -67.81
CA ARG A 351 -3.50 -45.37 -66.86
C ARG A 351 -3.07 -45.98 -65.53
N ASP A 352 -2.28 -47.04 -65.56
CA ASP A 352 -1.75 -47.71 -64.38
C ASP A 352 -0.72 -46.81 -63.67
N ALA A 353 0.06 -46.02 -64.42
CA ALA A 353 0.86 -44.92 -63.88
C ALA A 353 -0.01 -43.82 -63.26
N SER A 354 -1.11 -43.41 -63.90
CA SER A 354 -2.05 -42.43 -63.33
C SER A 354 -2.63 -42.93 -62.01
N VAL A 355 -3.19 -44.14 -61.98
CA VAL A 355 -3.76 -44.76 -60.77
C VAL A 355 -2.71 -44.93 -59.67
N THR A 356 -1.49 -45.37 -60.00
CA THR A 356 -0.42 -45.47 -58.98
C THR A 356 0.06 -44.10 -58.50
N THR A 357 0.05 -43.04 -59.31
CA THR A 357 0.29 -41.68 -58.81
C THR A 357 -0.84 -41.18 -57.92
N GLU A 358 -2.10 -41.52 -58.23
CA GLU A 358 -3.26 -41.14 -57.43
C GLU A 358 -3.30 -41.89 -56.08
N GLU A 359 -3.00 -43.19 -56.07
CA GLU A 359 -2.73 -43.96 -54.86
C GLU A 359 -1.56 -43.42 -54.04
N ASN A 360 -0.46 -43.01 -54.69
CA ASN A 360 0.70 -42.45 -53.99
C ASN A 360 0.41 -41.05 -53.42
N ASN A 361 -0.43 -40.26 -54.09
CA ASN A 361 -0.93 -38.98 -53.56
C ASN A 361 -1.85 -39.21 -52.35
N LEU A 362 -2.73 -40.21 -52.39
CA LEU A 362 -3.55 -40.62 -51.25
C LEU A 362 -2.68 -41.07 -50.06
N LYS A 363 -1.72 -41.98 -50.29
CA LYS A 363 -0.76 -42.43 -49.27
C LYS A 363 0.10 -41.28 -48.73
N PHE A 364 0.46 -40.29 -49.56
CA PHE A 364 1.16 -39.09 -49.11
C PHE A 364 0.28 -38.21 -48.21
N VAL A 365 -0.99 -38.01 -48.55
CA VAL A 365 -1.95 -37.28 -47.70
C VAL A 365 -2.23 -38.04 -46.39
N GLU A 366 -2.32 -39.37 -46.41
CA GLU A 366 -2.42 -40.21 -45.22
C GLU A 366 -1.18 -40.05 -44.32
N LEU A 367 0.03 -40.21 -44.88
CA LEU A 367 1.29 -40.02 -44.15
C LEU A 367 1.50 -38.57 -43.68
N GLN A 368 0.97 -37.57 -44.38
CA GLN A 368 0.98 -36.17 -43.96
C GLN A 368 0.03 -35.94 -42.78
N ASN A 369 -1.16 -36.53 -42.81
CA ASN A 369 -2.12 -36.51 -41.71
C ASN A 369 -1.57 -37.26 -40.48
N GLU A 370 -0.94 -38.42 -40.66
CA GLU A 370 -0.28 -39.14 -39.57
C GLU A 370 0.90 -38.34 -38.99
N ASN A 371 1.75 -37.72 -39.82
CA ASN A 371 2.80 -36.82 -39.34
C ASN A 371 2.23 -35.60 -38.59
N GLN A 372 1.10 -35.04 -39.04
CA GLN A 372 0.46 -33.92 -38.33
C GLN A 372 -0.12 -34.37 -36.97
N GLN A 373 -0.73 -35.55 -36.90
CA GLN A 373 -1.22 -36.14 -35.65
C GLN A 373 -0.09 -36.51 -34.69
N LEU A 374 1.00 -37.10 -35.20
CA LEU A 374 2.22 -37.38 -34.43
C LEU A 374 2.90 -36.10 -33.96
N GLY A 375 2.96 -35.06 -34.80
CA GLY A 375 3.43 -33.73 -34.44
C GLY A 375 2.63 -33.14 -33.29
N GLN A 376 1.29 -33.09 -33.38
CA GLN A 376 0.42 -32.66 -32.29
C GLN A 376 0.56 -33.53 -31.03
N LYS A 377 0.90 -34.82 -31.17
CA LYS A 377 1.11 -35.72 -30.03
C LYS A 377 2.46 -35.49 -29.36
N ILE A 378 3.51 -35.22 -30.13
CA ILE A 378 4.83 -34.80 -29.64
C ILE A 378 4.72 -33.44 -28.96
N GLU A 379 4.03 -32.47 -29.56
CA GLU A 379 3.77 -31.15 -28.98
C GLU A 379 3.00 -31.27 -27.65
N LYS A 380 1.97 -32.11 -27.57
CA LYS A 380 1.25 -32.39 -26.31
C LYS A 380 2.15 -33.05 -25.26
N LEU A 381 3.01 -33.99 -25.65
CA LEU A 381 3.98 -34.63 -24.73
C LEU A 381 5.10 -33.68 -24.29
N GLN A 382 5.56 -32.77 -25.16
CA GLN A 382 6.50 -31.72 -24.79
C GLN A 382 5.86 -30.75 -23.79
N ASN A 383 4.64 -30.29 -24.05
CA ASN A 383 3.87 -29.46 -23.11
C ASN A 383 3.54 -30.20 -21.79
N GLN A 384 3.42 -31.53 -21.80
CA GLN A 384 3.28 -32.35 -20.60
C GLN A 384 4.60 -32.36 -19.80
N ILE A 385 5.72 -32.66 -20.46
CA ILE A 385 7.07 -32.71 -19.85
C ILE A 385 7.48 -31.33 -19.31
N GLU A 386 7.19 -30.23 -20.01
CA GLU A 386 7.53 -28.89 -19.53
C GLU A 386 6.69 -28.48 -18.32
N LYS A 387 5.43 -28.94 -18.22
CA LYS A 387 4.60 -28.78 -17.02
C LYS A 387 5.10 -29.65 -15.86
N GLU A 388 5.54 -30.88 -16.12
CA GLU A 388 6.12 -31.75 -15.08
C GLU A 388 7.48 -31.23 -14.58
N LYS A 389 8.34 -30.69 -15.46
CA LYS A 389 9.54 -29.93 -15.06
C LYS A 389 9.18 -28.72 -14.20
N GLN A 390 8.22 -27.91 -14.63
CA GLN A 390 7.82 -26.71 -13.89
C GLN A 390 7.25 -27.09 -12.53
N SER A 391 6.40 -28.11 -12.45
CA SER A 391 5.87 -28.64 -11.19
C SER A 391 6.95 -29.19 -10.28
N ASN A 392 8.01 -29.82 -10.83
CA ASN A 392 9.14 -30.29 -10.03
C ASN A 392 9.98 -29.12 -9.50
N GLN A 393 10.22 -28.07 -10.30
CA GLN A 393 10.91 -26.86 -9.84
C GLN A 393 10.10 -26.08 -8.79
N ASP A 394 8.77 -26.01 -8.97
CA ASP A 394 7.87 -25.38 -8.00
C ASP A 394 7.82 -26.19 -6.68
N LEU A 395 7.91 -27.54 -6.76
CA LEU A 395 8.07 -28.42 -5.59
C LEU A 395 9.46 -28.33 -4.93
N GLU A 396 10.53 -28.11 -5.71
CA GLU A 396 11.88 -27.87 -5.19
C GLU A 396 11.94 -26.53 -4.43
N SER A 397 11.35 -25.44 -4.98
CA SER A 397 11.23 -24.15 -4.29
C SER A 397 10.43 -24.28 -2.99
N LEU A 398 9.25 -24.92 -3.04
CA LEU A 398 8.44 -25.18 -1.87
C LEU A 398 9.17 -26.05 -0.82
N SER A 399 9.99 -27.01 -1.27
CA SER A 399 10.83 -27.81 -0.37
C SER A 399 11.98 -27.02 0.26
N GLU A 400 12.52 -26.00 -0.40
CA GLU A 400 13.49 -25.09 0.21
C GLU A 400 12.81 -24.09 1.16
N GLU A 401 11.63 -23.60 0.82
CA GLU A 401 10.84 -22.67 1.64
C GLU A 401 10.38 -23.36 2.93
N LEU A 402 9.85 -24.59 2.85
CA LEU A 402 9.56 -25.44 4.00
C LEU A 402 10.81 -25.84 4.80
N LEU A 403 12.01 -25.87 4.18
CA LEU A 403 13.26 -26.07 4.91
C LEU A 403 13.62 -24.82 5.73
N LYS A 404 13.50 -23.63 5.13
CA LYS A 404 13.75 -22.33 5.78
C LYS A 404 12.76 -22.09 6.92
N GLU A 405 11.46 -22.28 6.70
CA GLU A 405 10.43 -22.18 7.75
C GLU A 405 10.69 -23.18 8.89
N LYS A 406 11.08 -24.42 8.57
CA LYS A 406 11.48 -25.42 9.58
C LYS A 406 12.71 -25.00 10.36
N GLU A 407 13.72 -24.38 9.73
CA GLU A 407 14.91 -23.86 10.40
C GLU A 407 14.58 -22.67 11.32
N GLU A 408 13.70 -21.77 10.88
CA GLU A 408 13.18 -20.64 11.67
C GLU A 408 12.32 -21.13 12.85
N LEU A 409 11.40 -22.07 12.63
CA LEU A 409 10.61 -22.73 13.67
C LEU A 409 11.49 -23.53 14.65
N GLN A 410 12.58 -24.13 14.17
CA GLN A 410 13.56 -24.78 15.05
C GLN A 410 14.33 -23.74 15.87
N GLY A 411 14.74 -22.61 15.30
CA GLY A 411 15.34 -21.49 16.04
C GLY A 411 14.40 -20.88 17.08
N MET A 412 13.11 -20.73 16.75
CA MET A 412 12.05 -20.33 17.69
C MET A 412 11.85 -21.38 18.79
N MET A 413 11.87 -22.68 18.46
CA MET A 413 11.80 -23.74 19.47
C MET A 413 13.05 -23.76 20.37
N GLU A 414 14.24 -23.53 19.83
CA GLU A 414 15.50 -23.53 20.60
C GLU A 414 15.61 -22.30 21.50
N THR A 415 15.20 -21.12 21.03
CA THR A 415 15.09 -19.92 21.88
C THR A 415 14.00 -20.06 22.94
N LEU A 416 12.84 -20.66 22.62
CA LEU A 416 11.80 -20.99 23.60
C LEU A 416 12.26 -22.03 24.63
N LYS A 417 12.99 -23.08 24.20
CA LYS A 417 13.63 -24.05 25.10
C LYS A 417 14.63 -23.35 26.02
N ALA A 418 15.53 -22.52 25.49
CA ALA A 418 16.49 -21.76 26.29
C ALA A 418 15.79 -20.76 27.25
N SER A 419 14.63 -20.22 26.88
CA SER A 419 13.79 -19.40 27.77
C SER A 419 13.21 -20.24 28.91
N LYS A 420 12.62 -21.40 28.58
CA LYS A 420 12.05 -22.32 29.57
C LYS A 420 13.10 -22.97 30.46
N GLU A 421 14.29 -23.25 29.95
CA GLU A 421 15.39 -23.84 30.71
C GLU A 421 16.05 -22.82 31.65
N ARG A 422 16.03 -21.51 31.31
CA ARG A 422 16.30 -20.44 32.29
C ARG A 422 15.21 -20.39 33.36
N GLN A 423 13.93 -20.35 32.95
CA GLN A 423 12.80 -20.33 33.88
C GLN A 423 12.80 -21.52 34.85
N ILE A 424 13.16 -22.73 34.37
CA ILE A 424 13.36 -23.92 35.20
C ILE A 424 14.54 -23.71 36.16
N LYS A 425 15.71 -23.26 35.69
CA LYS A 425 16.87 -23.01 36.56
C LYS A 425 16.62 -21.92 37.61
N ASP A 426 15.76 -20.95 37.34
CA ASP A 426 15.39 -19.92 38.31
C ASP A 426 14.37 -20.44 39.34
N LEU A 427 13.40 -21.27 38.91
CA LEU A 427 12.51 -22.02 39.82
C LEU A 427 13.24 -23.10 40.64
N GLU A 428 14.28 -23.74 40.10
CA GLU A 428 15.14 -24.69 40.81
C GLU A 428 15.90 -23.97 41.93
N LYS A 429 16.52 -22.81 41.65
CA LYS A 429 17.15 -21.96 42.68
C LYS A 429 16.15 -21.51 43.75
N GLU A 430 14.94 -21.13 43.36
CA GLU A 430 13.88 -20.74 44.30
C GLU A 430 13.44 -21.92 45.16
N THR A 431 13.34 -23.12 44.58
CA THR A 431 13.01 -24.37 45.29
C THR A 431 14.14 -24.79 46.24
N ASP A 432 15.40 -24.67 45.84
CA ASP A 432 16.57 -24.89 46.69
C ASP A 432 16.66 -23.86 47.83
N HIS A 433 16.38 -22.58 47.54
CA HIS A 433 16.36 -21.51 48.54
C HIS A 433 15.24 -21.73 49.57
N LEU A 434 14.02 -22.04 49.12
CA LEU A 434 12.92 -22.43 50.00
C LEU A 434 13.24 -23.70 50.80
N SER A 435 13.92 -24.68 50.20
CA SER A 435 14.37 -25.89 50.89
C SER A 435 15.43 -25.59 51.95
N GLN A 436 16.38 -24.69 51.69
CA GLN A 436 17.32 -24.18 52.69
C GLN A 436 16.58 -23.44 53.82
N VAL A 437 15.64 -22.55 53.51
CA VAL A 437 14.83 -21.85 54.53
C VAL A 437 14.05 -22.83 55.39
N VAL A 438 13.44 -23.87 54.81
CA VAL A 438 12.74 -24.94 55.54
C VAL A 438 13.72 -25.77 56.40
N LEU A 439 14.94 -26.02 55.95
CA LEU A 439 15.98 -26.69 56.75
C LEU A 439 16.44 -25.82 57.92
N SER A 440 16.68 -24.52 57.71
CA SER A 440 17.03 -23.55 58.75
C SER A 440 15.92 -23.39 59.79
N LEU A 441 14.65 -23.33 59.37
CA LEU A 441 13.50 -23.29 60.27
C LEU A 441 13.34 -24.59 61.06
N ARG A 442 13.61 -25.76 60.46
CA ARG A 442 13.66 -27.04 61.17
C ARG A 442 14.80 -27.08 62.19
N GLN A 443 15.99 -26.57 61.86
CA GLN A 443 17.10 -26.47 62.80
C GLN A 443 16.80 -25.52 63.95
N ARG A 444 16.20 -24.33 63.69
CA ARG A 444 15.73 -23.39 64.73
C ARG A 444 14.81 -24.03 65.77
N SER A 445 14.03 -25.05 65.40
CA SER A 445 13.16 -25.79 66.33
C SER A 445 13.91 -26.68 67.34
N GLN A 446 15.21 -26.94 67.15
CA GLN A 446 15.98 -27.91 67.93
C GLN A 446 17.05 -27.31 68.88
N VAL A 447 17.29 -25.99 68.88
CA VAL A 447 18.40 -25.38 69.64
C VAL A 447 17.93 -24.59 70.87
N SER A 448 18.81 -24.46 71.87
CA SER A 448 18.59 -23.82 73.18
C SER A 448 18.33 -22.30 73.11
N SER A 449 17.94 -21.71 74.25
CA SER A 449 17.59 -20.29 74.37
C SER A 449 18.74 -19.34 74.03
N GLU A 450 19.98 -19.61 74.47
CA GLU A 450 21.15 -18.77 74.16
C GLU A 450 21.49 -18.71 72.66
N ALA A 451 21.18 -19.78 71.90
CA ALA A 451 21.29 -19.74 70.45
C ALA A 451 20.17 -18.90 69.84
N ARG A 452 18.93 -19.05 70.35
CA ARG A 452 17.77 -18.24 69.92
C ARG A 452 17.97 -16.74 70.15
N GLU A 453 18.61 -16.36 71.24
CA GLU A 453 18.88 -14.95 71.56
C GLU A 453 19.89 -14.34 70.57
N LYS A 454 20.96 -15.08 70.22
CA LYS A 454 21.91 -14.68 69.17
C LYS A 454 21.33 -14.73 67.76
N ASP A 455 20.47 -15.71 67.47
CA ASP A 455 19.70 -15.77 66.23
C ASP A 455 18.81 -14.53 66.08
N ILE A 456 18.17 -14.06 67.16
CA ILE A 456 17.36 -12.82 67.18
C ILE A 456 18.25 -11.58 67.08
N GLU A 457 19.45 -11.58 67.67
CA GLU A 457 20.41 -10.47 67.56
C GLU A 457 20.94 -10.33 66.11
N VAL A 458 21.24 -11.46 65.45
CA VAL A 458 21.61 -11.52 64.03
C VAL A 458 20.42 -11.23 63.12
N GLU A 459 19.21 -11.70 63.44
CA GLU A 459 18.00 -11.44 62.66
C GLU A 459 17.56 -9.98 62.76
N ASN A 460 17.69 -9.33 63.93
CA ASN A 460 17.52 -7.88 64.07
C ASN A 460 18.58 -7.10 63.27
N LYS A 461 19.82 -7.60 63.20
CA LYS A 461 20.87 -6.98 62.40
C LYS A 461 20.61 -7.12 60.90
N ILE A 462 20.21 -8.31 60.45
CA ILE A 462 19.79 -8.57 59.06
C ILE A 462 18.51 -7.78 58.74
N LEU A 463 17.58 -7.60 59.68
CA LEU A 463 16.42 -6.73 59.51
C LEU A 463 16.81 -5.26 59.42
N HIS A 464 17.81 -4.77 60.17
CA HIS A 464 18.35 -3.43 59.98
C HIS A 464 19.08 -3.27 58.64
N GLU A 465 19.84 -4.27 58.20
CA GLU A 465 20.50 -4.29 56.90
C GLU A 465 19.45 -4.37 55.75
N ALA A 466 18.37 -5.13 55.91
CA ALA A 466 17.24 -5.20 54.97
C ALA A 466 16.35 -3.94 55.00
N VAL A 467 16.13 -3.30 56.15
CA VAL A 467 15.40 -2.03 56.28
C VAL A 467 16.22 -0.89 55.67
N THR A 468 17.54 -0.88 55.84
CA THR A 468 18.40 0.11 55.17
C THR A 468 18.54 -0.19 53.68
N GLU A 469 18.61 -1.45 53.25
CA GLU A 469 18.62 -1.79 51.81
C GLU A 469 17.27 -1.52 51.12
N THR A 470 16.13 -1.78 51.79
CA THR A 470 14.80 -1.40 51.29
C THR A 470 14.58 0.11 51.34
N SER A 471 15.11 0.83 52.33
CA SER A 471 15.14 2.31 52.36
C SER A 471 16.01 2.89 51.23
N ASN A 472 17.14 2.26 50.91
CA ASN A 472 17.98 2.63 49.77
C ASN A 472 17.30 2.31 48.43
N LYS A 473 16.58 1.18 48.32
CA LYS A 473 15.75 0.84 47.16
C LYS A 473 14.56 1.79 47.02
N LEU A 474 13.91 2.17 48.11
CA LEU A 474 12.84 3.18 48.13
C LEU A 474 13.38 4.55 47.72
N SER A 475 14.54 4.97 48.22
CA SER A 475 15.18 6.24 47.84
C SER A 475 15.61 6.25 46.37
N ARG A 476 16.04 5.11 45.81
CA ARG A 476 16.26 4.95 44.36
C ARG A 476 14.96 5.04 43.58
N LEU A 477 13.91 4.33 43.99
CA LEU A 477 12.58 4.39 43.35
C LEU A 477 11.95 5.79 43.47
N GLU A 478 12.20 6.54 44.54
CA GLU A 478 11.82 7.94 44.66
C GLU A 478 12.64 8.85 43.75
N PHE A 479 13.94 8.59 43.59
CA PHE A 479 14.80 9.32 42.66
C PHE A 479 14.40 9.04 41.20
N GLU A 480 14.18 7.78 40.84
CA GLU A 480 13.65 7.34 39.56
C GLU A 480 12.25 7.91 39.30
N LYS A 481 11.36 7.94 40.30
CA LYS A 481 10.06 8.61 40.21
C LYS A 481 10.20 10.12 39.97
N LYS A 482 11.09 10.80 40.71
CA LYS A 482 11.38 12.24 40.52
C LYS A 482 12.01 12.52 39.14
N GLN A 483 12.85 11.60 38.65
CA GLN A 483 13.47 11.68 37.32
C GLN A 483 12.42 11.45 36.22
N LEU A 484 11.65 10.36 36.28
CA LEU A 484 10.52 10.09 35.36
C LEU A 484 9.48 11.20 35.37
N GLN A 485 9.20 11.83 36.53
CA GLN A 485 8.29 12.96 36.61
C GLN A 485 8.88 14.23 35.98
N LYS A 486 10.19 14.45 36.10
CA LYS A 486 10.92 15.53 35.41
C LYS A 486 11.04 15.28 33.90
N ASP A 487 11.19 14.04 33.49
CA ASP A 487 11.22 13.62 32.08
C ASP A 487 9.81 13.70 31.45
N PHE A 488 8.76 13.38 32.21
CA PHE A 488 7.37 13.62 31.84
C PHE A 488 7.08 15.11 31.67
N GLU A 489 7.49 15.96 32.61
CA GLU A 489 7.33 17.42 32.47
C GLU A 489 8.15 17.95 31.29
N GLN A 490 9.35 17.43 31.01
CA GLN A 490 10.09 17.74 29.78
C GLN A 490 9.40 17.25 28.50
N VAL A 491 8.75 16.08 28.50
CA VAL A 491 7.99 15.57 27.35
C VAL A 491 6.77 16.45 27.13
N LYS A 492 6.09 16.87 28.19
CA LYS A 492 4.98 17.82 28.15
C LYS A 492 5.42 19.20 27.63
N GLU A 493 6.51 19.77 28.13
CA GLU A 493 7.10 21.00 27.56
C GLU A 493 7.51 20.83 26.07
N LYS A 494 7.88 19.61 25.64
CA LYS A 494 8.18 19.32 24.23
C LYS A 494 6.90 19.20 23.39
N VAL A 495 5.82 18.66 23.95
CA VAL A 495 4.49 18.64 23.31
C VAL A 495 3.93 20.05 23.20
N GLU A 496 3.95 20.85 24.28
CA GLU A 496 3.53 22.25 24.27
C GLU A 496 4.33 23.07 23.23
N ARG A 497 5.66 22.86 23.14
CA ARG A 497 6.50 23.47 22.10
C ARG A 497 6.24 22.93 20.69
N VAL A 498 5.85 21.67 20.53
CA VAL A 498 5.40 21.12 19.23
C VAL A 498 4.07 21.75 18.82
N GLU A 499 3.10 21.90 19.74
CA GLU A 499 1.87 22.61 19.42
C GLU A 499 2.11 24.09 19.07
N GLU A 500 3.04 24.78 19.73
CA GLU A 500 3.46 26.13 19.35
C GLU A 500 4.11 26.16 17.96
N MET A 501 4.98 25.18 17.66
CA MET A 501 5.56 25.02 16.32
C MET A 501 4.52 24.68 15.26
N ASP A 502 3.48 23.90 15.57
CA ASP A 502 2.39 23.57 14.65
C ASP A 502 1.46 24.76 14.43
N LYS A 503 1.17 25.55 15.47
CA LYS A 503 0.46 26.84 15.36
C LYS A 503 1.25 27.83 14.49
N GLU A 504 2.58 27.86 14.62
CA GLU A 504 3.47 28.67 13.78
C GLU A 504 3.61 28.13 12.35
N LEU A 505 3.63 26.80 12.15
CA LEU A 505 3.58 26.18 10.82
C LEU A 505 2.27 26.54 10.10
N HIS A 506 1.11 26.42 10.76
CA HIS A 506 -0.17 26.87 10.19
C HIS A 506 -0.21 28.38 9.91
N ARG A 507 0.60 29.19 10.62
CA ARG A 507 0.77 30.64 10.34
C ARG A 507 1.63 30.84 9.09
N LEU A 508 2.79 30.17 9.02
CA LEU A 508 3.74 30.21 7.91
C LEU A 508 3.20 29.58 6.63
N GLU A 509 2.32 28.58 6.71
CA GLU A 509 1.60 28.01 5.58
C GLU A 509 0.59 29.00 5.00
N LYS A 510 -0.15 29.73 5.85
CA LYS A 510 -1.04 30.82 5.40
C LYS A 510 -0.25 31.99 4.82
N GLU A 511 0.92 32.30 5.36
CA GLU A 511 1.84 33.28 4.75
C GLU A 511 2.41 32.78 3.42
N ASN A 512 2.79 31.50 3.30
CA ASN A 512 3.22 30.87 2.04
C ASN A 512 2.09 30.80 1.01
N GLU A 513 0.85 30.57 1.41
CA GLU A 513 -0.31 30.58 0.51
C GLU A 513 -0.56 32.00 -0.03
N GLN A 514 -0.41 33.02 0.82
CA GLN A 514 -0.46 34.43 0.40
C GLN A 514 0.75 34.84 -0.46
N LEU A 515 1.94 34.33 -0.15
CA LEU A 515 3.16 34.60 -0.93
C LEU A 515 3.13 33.89 -2.28
N THR A 516 2.63 32.65 -2.37
CA THR A 516 2.45 31.96 -3.66
C THR A 516 1.35 32.62 -4.50
N LYS A 517 0.25 33.11 -3.90
CA LYS A 517 -0.73 33.97 -4.59
C LYS A 517 -0.10 35.27 -5.09
N LYS A 518 0.77 35.92 -4.31
CA LYS A 518 1.54 37.11 -4.72
C LYS A 518 2.57 36.79 -5.82
N VAL A 519 3.24 35.63 -5.76
CA VAL A 519 4.21 35.18 -6.78
C VAL A 519 3.49 34.81 -8.08
N ALA A 520 2.30 34.21 -8.03
CA ALA A 520 1.47 33.99 -9.22
C ALA A 520 1.02 35.31 -9.85
N ALA A 521 0.59 36.29 -9.03
CA ALA A 521 0.30 37.64 -9.52
C ALA A 521 1.54 38.33 -10.12
N MET A 522 2.72 38.17 -9.49
CA MET A 522 3.98 38.71 -10.00
C MET A 522 4.46 38.01 -11.28
N LYS A 523 4.21 36.70 -11.44
CA LYS A 523 4.43 35.98 -12.70
C LYS A 523 3.57 36.56 -13.83
N ILE A 524 2.27 36.74 -13.59
CA ILE A 524 1.37 37.38 -14.56
C ILE A 524 1.80 38.83 -14.89
N THR A 525 2.48 39.55 -13.98
CA THR A 525 3.06 40.86 -14.32
C THR A 525 4.43 40.77 -15.02
N THR A 526 5.26 39.77 -14.73
CA THR A 526 6.55 39.58 -15.42
C THR A 526 6.34 39.05 -16.83
N GLU A 527 5.41 38.12 -17.05
CA GLU A 527 4.94 37.70 -18.38
C GLU A 527 4.44 38.90 -19.21
N LYS A 528 3.76 39.87 -18.59
CA LYS A 528 3.35 41.13 -19.25
C LYS A 528 4.52 42.09 -19.50
N VAL A 529 5.52 42.12 -18.62
CA VAL A 529 6.75 42.91 -18.84
C VAL A 529 7.58 42.29 -19.96
N GLU A 530 7.73 40.96 -20.01
CA GLU A 530 8.42 40.24 -21.08
C GLU A 530 7.75 40.49 -22.45
N VAL A 531 6.42 40.48 -22.52
CA VAL A 531 5.69 40.87 -23.75
C VAL A 531 5.95 42.33 -24.12
N LEU A 532 5.93 43.27 -23.17
CA LEU A 532 6.22 44.69 -23.43
C LEU A 532 7.70 44.94 -23.79
N GLU A 533 8.63 44.17 -23.23
CA GLU A 533 10.05 44.20 -23.57
C GLU A 533 10.29 43.60 -24.96
N GLN A 534 9.55 42.57 -25.37
CA GLN A 534 9.56 42.04 -26.72
C GLN A 534 8.98 43.03 -27.73
N GLU A 535 7.81 43.63 -27.46
CA GLU A 535 7.21 44.68 -28.29
C GLU A 535 8.15 45.90 -28.42
N ASN A 536 8.76 46.34 -27.31
CA ASN A 536 9.76 47.42 -27.34
C ASN A 536 11.05 46.99 -28.08
N GLY A 537 11.46 45.73 -27.99
CA GLY A 537 12.57 45.16 -28.75
C GLY A 537 12.33 45.14 -30.26
N ASP A 538 11.11 44.81 -30.69
CA ASP A 538 10.68 44.86 -32.09
C ASP A 538 10.57 46.32 -32.59
N LEU A 539 10.03 47.25 -31.78
CA LEU A 539 10.03 48.68 -32.06
C LEU A 539 11.45 49.29 -32.11
N GLU A 540 12.38 48.81 -31.28
CA GLU A 540 13.80 49.15 -31.38
C GLU A 540 14.44 48.57 -32.65
N ALA A 541 14.10 47.33 -33.04
CA ALA A 541 14.57 46.72 -34.27
C ALA A 541 14.03 47.46 -35.50
N GLU A 542 12.79 47.94 -35.47
CA GLU A 542 12.20 48.78 -36.51
C GLU A 542 12.85 50.17 -36.55
N ASN A 543 13.06 50.83 -35.40
CA ASN A 543 13.85 52.07 -35.34
C ASN A 543 15.27 51.88 -35.90
N LYS A 544 15.93 50.74 -35.63
CA LYS A 544 17.25 50.41 -36.19
C LYS A 544 17.20 50.13 -37.69
N LYS A 545 16.10 49.57 -38.24
CA LYS A 545 15.87 49.45 -39.70
C LYS A 545 15.63 50.82 -40.34
N LEU A 546 14.76 51.64 -39.77
CA LEU A 546 14.46 53.00 -40.23
C LEU A 546 15.70 53.89 -40.20
N LYS A 547 16.50 53.83 -39.14
CA LYS A 547 17.77 54.56 -39.04
C LYS A 547 18.77 54.12 -40.11
N LYS A 548 18.94 52.80 -40.33
CA LYS A 548 19.75 52.29 -41.46
C LYS A 548 19.23 52.77 -42.81
N SER A 549 17.91 52.88 -43.01
CA SER A 549 17.34 53.42 -44.25
C SER A 549 17.66 54.92 -44.43
N LEU A 550 17.59 55.69 -43.34
CA LEU A 550 17.98 57.10 -43.31
C LEU A 550 19.48 57.26 -43.63
N ASP A 551 20.32 56.42 -43.02
CA ASP A 551 21.76 56.39 -43.28
C ASP A 551 22.05 56.04 -44.75
N THR A 552 21.32 55.11 -45.37
CA THR A 552 21.46 54.83 -46.82
C THR A 552 21.02 55.99 -47.70
N LEU A 553 19.94 56.69 -47.36
CA LEU A 553 19.49 57.89 -48.09
C LEU A 553 20.50 59.04 -47.97
N HIS A 554 21.08 59.25 -46.78
CA HIS A 554 22.15 60.22 -46.56
C HIS A 554 23.39 59.90 -47.40
N ASN A 555 23.82 58.63 -47.42
CA ASN A 555 24.95 58.18 -48.26
C ASN A 555 24.69 58.33 -49.77
N VAL A 556 23.44 58.19 -50.23
CA VAL A 556 23.05 58.48 -51.63
C VAL A 556 23.12 59.99 -51.91
N SER A 557 22.67 60.83 -50.99
CA SER A 557 22.76 62.29 -51.11
C SER A 557 24.22 62.77 -51.22
N VAL A 558 25.12 62.23 -50.39
CA VAL A 558 26.55 62.58 -50.42
C VAL A 558 27.23 62.12 -51.72
N ARG A 559 26.80 60.98 -52.30
CA ARG A 559 27.30 60.50 -53.60
C ARG A 559 26.80 61.32 -54.80
N LEU A 560 25.63 61.95 -54.71
CA LEU A 560 25.18 62.90 -55.73
C LEU A 560 26.04 64.18 -55.69
N GLU A 561 26.32 64.71 -54.49
CA GLU A 561 27.18 65.87 -54.31
C GLU A 561 28.64 65.69 -54.77
N SER A 562 29.17 64.45 -54.85
CA SER A 562 30.49 64.20 -55.43
C SER A 562 30.45 64.17 -56.96
N LEU A 563 29.47 63.47 -57.54
CA LEU A 563 29.34 63.34 -58.99
C LEU A 563 29.03 64.68 -59.70
N GLU A 564 28.36 65.61 -59.03
CA GLU A 564 28.18 66.99 -59.53
C GLU A 564 29.45 67.87 -59.49
N LYS A 565 30.49 67.44 -58.79
CA LYS A 565 31.81 68.10 -58.75
C LYS A 565 32.73 67.47 -59.79
N ASP A 566 32.79 66.15 -59.86
CA ASP A 566 33.65 65.41 -60.81
C ASP A 566 33.33 65.75 -62.28
N ASN A 567 32.04 65.89 -62.63
CA ASN A 567 31.61 66.29 -63.98
C ASN A 567 32.14 67.67 -64.41
N LYS A 568 32.41 68.61 -63.47
CA LYS A 568 32.89 69.95 -63.81
C LYS A 568 34.38 69.97 -64.16
N VAL A 569 35.16 69.04 -63.61
CA VAL A 569 36.60 68.92 -63.87
C VAL A 569 36.87 68.34 -65.26
N LEU A 570 36.05 67.36 -65.68
CA LEU A 570 36.23 66.66 -66.96
C LEU A 570 35.96 67.53 -68.20
N ASP A 571 35.13 68.58 -68.08
CA ASP A 571 34.92 69.56 -69.16
C ASP A 571 36.14 70.50 -69.35
N GLU A 572 36.90 70.78 -68.30
CA GLU A 572 38.06 71.68 -68.35
C GLU A 572 39.28 71.01 -69.00
N GLU A 573 39.60 69.76 -68.63
CA GLU A 573 40.74 69.01 -69.17
C GLU A 573 40.64 68.75 -70.69
N ASN A 574 39.41 68.59 -71.20
CA ASN A 574 39.16 68.35 -72.63
C ASN A 574 39.51 69.54 -73.54
N LEU A 575 39.68 70.74 -72.99
CA LEU A 575 40.01 71.96 -73.73
C LEU A 575 41.52 72.14 -73.96
N GLU A 576 42.37 71.61 -73.09
CA GLU A 576 43.82 71.80 -73.15
C GLU A 576 44.51 70.85 -74.12
N LEU A 577 44.16 69.56 -74.08
CA LEU A 577 44.80 68.49 -74.87
C LEU A 577 44.79 68.74 -76.39
N ARG A 578 43.86 69.56 -76.90
CA ARG A 578 43.75 69.90 -78.33
C ARG A 578 44.85 70.83 -78.85
N LYS A 579 45.55 71.58 -77.98
CA LYS A 579 46.54 72.60 -78.39
C LYS A 579 47.96 72.06 -78.57
N MET A 580 48.28 70.90 -78.01
CA MET A 580 49.65 70.38 -77.93
C MET A 580 50.14 69.68 -79.22
N VAL A 581 49.24 69.35 -80.15
CA VAL A 581 49.51 68.42 -81.26
C VAL A 581 50.18 69.08 -82.48
N GLU A 582 50.10 70.40 -82.65
CA GLU A 582 50.47 71.06 -83.91
C GLU A 582 51.97 71.40 -84.06
N THR A 583 52.76 71.42 -82.98
CA THR A 583 54.09 72.06 -82.97
C THR A 583 55.27 71.17 -83.44
N MET A 584 55.11 69.84 -83.51
CA MET A 584 56.25 68.91 -83.66
C MET A 584 56.73 68.63 -85.11
N ARG A 585 56.34 69.43 -86.12
CA ARG A 585 56.45 69.04 -87.55
C ARG A 585 57.70 69.47 -88.34
N PHE A 586 58.67 70.20 -87.77
CA PHE A 586 59.59 71.02 -88.61
C PHE A 586 61.09 70.66 -88.69
N THR A 587 61.62 69.65 -88.00
CA THR A 587 63.10 69.39 -87.95
C THR A 587 63.67 68.58 -89.13
N SER A 588 63.04 68.67 -90.30
CA SER A 588 63.16 67.68 -91.39
C SER A 588 64.47 67.65 -92.19
N THR A 589 65.46 68.50 -91.91
CA THR A 589 66.76 68.53 -92.64
C THR A 589 67.95 67.99 -91.86
N LYS A 590 67.84 67.82 -90.54
CA LYS A 590 68.79 66.96 -89.80
C LYS A 590 68.50 65.47 -90.05
N ILE A 591 67.31 65.17 -90.58
CA ILE A 591 66.87 63.82 -90.96
C ILE A 591 67.82 63.15 -91.94
N ALA A 592 68.40 63.83 -92.95
CA ALA A 592 69.26 63.16 -93.94
C ALA A 592 70.56 62.55 -93.34
N GLN A 593 71.05 63.06 -92.21
CA GLN A 593 72.18 62.46 -91.49
C GLN A 593 71.71 61.42 -90.45
N ILE A 594 70.59 61.72 -89.79
CA ILE A 594 69.85 60.77 -88.95
C ILE A 594 69.31 59.57 -89.76
N GLU A 595 69.19 59.63 -91.09
CA GLU A 595 68.75 58.53 -91.96
C GLU A 595 69.80 57.44 -92.13
N ALA A 596 71.08 57.76 -91.92
CA ALA A 596 72.14 56.77 -91.82
C ALA A 596 72.11 56.09 -90.44
N GLU A 597 72.07 56.89 -89.36
CA GLU A 597 72.00 56.39 -87.98
C GLU A 597 70.68 55.63 -87.72
N ASN A 598 69.57 56.04 -88.33
CA ASN A 598 68.29 55.33 -88.33
C ASN A 598 68.40 53.96 -89.02
N LYS A 599 69.28 53.75 -90.00
CA LYS A 599 69.42 52.39 -90.58
C LYS A 599 70.11 51.42 -89.63
N GLU A 600 70.82 51.93 -88.62
CA GLU A 600 71.37 51.17 -87.51
C GLU A 600 70.29 51.04 -86.41
N LEU A 601 69.74 52.17 -85.94
CA LEU A 601 68.71 52.23 -84.90
C LEU A 601 67.40 51.54 -85.28
N GLU A 602 67.02 51.43 -86.56
CA GLU A 602 65.81 50.70 -86.97
C GLU A 602 65.99 49.19 -86.81
N ARG A 603 67.23 48.67 -86.90
CA ARG A 603 67.52 47.25 -86.57
C ARG A 603 67.43 47.03 -85.06
N GLU A 604 68.05 47.90 -84.26
CA GLU A 604 67.92 47.86 -82.80
C GLU A 604 66.46 48.05 -82.35
N LYS A 605 65.69 48.90 -83.02
CA LYS A 605 64.26 49.15 -82.79
C LYS A 605 63.37 48.00 -83.26
N GLU A 606 63.75 47.26 -84.29
CA GLU A 606 63.09 45.99 -84.63
C GLU A 606 63.38 44.89 -83.61
N GLU A 607 64.61 44.81 -83.11
CA GLU A 607 64.99 43.88 -82.04
C GLU A 607 64.31 44.23 -80.70
N LEU A 608 64.30 45.52 -80.32
CA LEU A 608 63.55 46.03 -79.17
C LEU A 608 62.03 45.89 -79.35
N LYS A 609 61.48 46.04 -80.57
CA LYS A 609 60.06 45.70 -80.84
C LYS A 609 59.79 44.21 -80.63
N LYS A 610 60.66 43.31 -81.12
CA LYS A 610 60.55 41.86 -80.89
C LYS A 610 60.61 41.56 -79.39
N ASN A 611 61.53 42.17 -78.65
CA ASN A 611 61.65 42.03 -77.21
C ASN A 611 60.43 42.59 -76.46
N VAL A 612 59.90 43.75 -76.84
CA VAL A 612 58.67 44.34 -76.27
C VAL A 612 57.45 43.45 -76.55
N GLU A 613 57.33 42.85 -77.74
CA GLU A 613 56.22 41.94 -78.04
C GLU A 613 56.35 40.61 -77.28
N VAL A 614 57.58 40.09 -77.10
CA VAL A 614 57.88 38.98 -76.19
C VAL A 614 57.51 39.34 -74.75
N PHE A 615 57.85 40.55 -74.27
CA PHE A 615 57.46 41.00 -72.93
C PHE A 615 55.94 41.15 -72.78
N LYS A 616 55.20 41.64 -73.79
CA LYS A 616 53.72 41.63 -73.79
C LYS A 616 53.16 40.21 -73.73
N VAL A 617 53.76 39.25 -74.44
CA VAL A 617 53.36 37.84 -74.38
C VAL A 617 53.67 37.23 -73.00
N LEU A 618 54.79 37.60 -72.38
CA LEU A 618 55.15 37.19 -71.02
C LEU A 618 54.25 37.82 -69.96
N ILE A 619 53.89 39.10 -70.09
CA ILE A 619 52.92 39.78 -69.22
C ILE A 619 51.56 39.10 -69.35
N LYS A 620 51.05 38.89 -70.57
CA LYS A 620 49.79 38.14 -70.80
C LYS A 620 49.85 36.69 -70.33
N LYS A 621 51.03 36.08 -70.26
CA LYS A 621 51.23 34.77 -69.64
C LYS A 621 51.20 34.86 -68.11
N SER A 622 51.77 35.92 -67.52
CA SER A 622 51.71 36.21 -66.09
C SER A 622 50.28 36.48 -65.63
N GLU A 623 49.56 37.38 -66.31
CA GLU A 623 48.14 37.68 -66.06
C GLU A 623 47.27 36.41 -66.09
N ARG A 624 47.51 35.50 -67.07
CA ARG A 624 46.81 34.21 -67.16
C ARG A 624 47.17 33.24 -66.04
N LEU A 625 48.44 33.22 -65.59
CA LEU A 625 48.87 32.40 -64.47
C LEU A 625 48.35 32.95 -63.13
N GLU A 626 48.25 34.27 -63.00
CA GLU A 626 47.70 34.93 -61.82
C GLU A 626 46.19 34.74 -61.73
N LEU A 627 45.44 34.93 -62.82
CA LEU A 627 44.01 34.59 -62.89
C LEU A 627 43.77 33.09 -62.66
N GLY A 628 44.65 32.23 -63.19
CA GLY A 628 44.62 30.79 -62.92
C GLY A 628 44.85 30.46 -61.44
N TYR A 629 45.82 31.12 -60.79
CA TYR A 629 46.09 30.97 -59.37
C TYR A 629 44.95 31.51 -58.51
N GLN A 630 44.38 32.67 -58.84
CA GLN A 630 43.21 33.23 -58.16
C GLN A 630 41.99 32.29 -58.29
N SER A 631 41.75 31.73 -59.48
CA SER A 631 40.67 30.74 -59.69
C SER A 631 40.91 29.45 -58.90
N MET A 632 42.15 28.95 -58.87
CA MET A 632 42.52 27.76 -58.10
C MET A 632 42.41 28.00 -56.60
N ASN A 633 42.80 29.19 -56.12
CA ASN A 633 42.68 29.58 -54.72
C ASN A 633 41.22 29.76 -54.29
N ALA A 634 40.38 30.35 -55.15
CA ALA A 634 38.94 30.46 -54.89
C ALA A 634 38.26 29.07 -54.83
N GLU A 635 38.69 28.13 -55.67
CA GLU A 635 38.17 26.76 -55.64
C GLU A 635 38.71 25.96 -54.44
N ASN A 636 39.98 26.13 -54.06
CA ASN A 636 40.52 25.59 -52.81
C ASN A 636 39.72 26.11 -51.60
N GLN A 637 39.41 27.41 -51.53
CA GLN A 637 38.59 27.99 -50.46
C GLN A 637 37.16 27.42 -50.44
N ARG A 638 36.57 27.11 -51.60
CA ARG A 638 35.29 26.37 -51.66
C ARG A 638 35.45 24.95 -51.14
N LEU A 639 36.48 24.23 -51.56
CA LEU A 639 36.73 22.85 -51.14
C LEU A 639 37.01 22.79 -49.62
N GLU A 640 37.76 23.75 -49.07
CA GLU A 640 37.96 23.92 -47.62
C GLU A 640 36.63 24.17 -46.89
N GLN A 641 35.77 25.06 -47.38
CA GLN A 641 34.45 25.30 -46.79
C GLN A 641 33.52 24.07 -46.91
N ILE A 642 33.58 23.33 -48.02
CA ILE A 642 32.80 22.08 -48.21
C ILE A 642 33.32 20.99 -47.27
N LEU A 643 34.64 20.84 -47.14
CA LEU A 643 35.28 19.92 -46.20
C LEU A 643 34.95 20.28 -44.76
N GLU A 644 35.04 21.55 -44.37
CA GLU A 644 34.71 22.00 -43.01
C GLU A 644 33.22 21.80 -42.70
N ASN A 645 32.32 22.09 -43.64
CA ASN A 645 30.89 21.82 -43.48
C ASN A 645 30.58 20.31 -43.44
N SER A 646 31.29 19.49 -44.22
CA SER A 646 31.17 18.02 -44.13
C SER A 646 31.68 17.48 -42.79
N SER A 647 32.80 18.02 -42.28
CA SER A 647 33.37 17.70 -40.97
C SER A 647 32.42 18.10 -39.83
N ARG A 648 31.85 19.30 -39.88
CA ARG A 648 30.79 19.74 -38.96
C ARG A 648 29.57 18.81 -39.01
N LYS A 649 29.13 18.35 -40.19
CA LYS A 649 27.99 17.42 -40.28
C LYS A 649 28.35 16.00 -39.85
N ILE A 650 29.58 15.53 -40.07
CA ILE A 650 30.09 14.27 -39.50
C ILE A 650 30.07 14.36 -37.96
N GLN A 651 30.62 15.43 -37.36
CA GLN A 651 30.59 15.63 -35.91
C GLN A 651 29.18 15.77 -35.32
N GLN A 652 28.22 16.29 -36.09
CA GLN A 652 26.80 16.26 -35.70
C GLN A 652 26.25 14.82 -35.75
N LEU A 653 26.46 14.09 -36.85
CA LEU A 653 26.03 12.69 -36.99
C LEU A 653 26.70 11.75 -35.96
N GLU A 654 27.95 12.00 -35.58
CA GLU A 654 28.65 11.29 -34.50
C GLU A 654 28.01 11.56 -33.13
N LYS A 655 27.59 12.80 -32.86
CA LYS A 655 26.87 13.16 -31.63
C LYS A 655 25.43 12.63 -31.62
N GLU A 656 24.74 12.67 -32.75
CA GLU A 656 23.42 12.07 -32.96
C GLU A 656 23.51 10.54 -32.74
N LEU A 657 24.51 9.87 -33.31
CA LEU A 657 24.79 8.44 -33.12
C LEU A 657 25.21 8.09 -31.68
N GLN A 658 25.99 8.95 -31.02
CA GLN A 658 26.35 8.79 -29.61
C GLN A 658 25.12 8.97 -28.69
N GLY A 659 24.24 9.93 -29.00
CA GLY A 659 22.96 10.15 -28.33
C GLY A 659 22.05 8.94 -28.44
N VAL A 660 21.74 8.51 -29.68
CA VAL A 660 20.98 7.28 -29.95
C VAL A 660 21.66 6.05 -29.33
N GLY A 661 22.99 6.01 -29.29
CA GLY A 661 23.76 4.98 -28.59
C GLY A 661 23.49 4.95 -27.09
N THR A 662 23.55 6.11 -26.41
CA THR A 662 23.24 6.21 -24.97
C THR A 662 21.77 5.94 -24.68
N GLU A 663 20.84 6.46 -25.51
CA GLU A 663 19.41 6.18 -25.40
C GLU A 663 19.14 4.69 -25.53
N ASN A 664 19.70 4.01 -26.53
CA ASN A 664 19.57 2.57 -26.72
C ASN A 664 20.13 1.78 -25.52
N HIS A 665 21.27 2.18 -24.94
CA HIS A 665 21.75 1.59 -23.69
C HIS A 665 20.80 1.83 -22.49
N THR A 666 20.13 2.99 -22.41
CA THR A 666 19.12 3.23 -21.37
C THR A 666 17.82 2.45 -21.61
N LEU A 667 17.40 2.28 -22.87
CA LEU A 667 16.24 1.46 -23.25
C LEU A 667 16.52 -0.01 -23.00
N GLN A 668 17.71 -0.51 -23.34
CA GLN A 668 18.14 -1.88 -23.05
C GLN A 668 18.20 -2.14 -21.54
N ARG A 669 18.67 -1.17 -20.74
CA ARG A 669 18.62 -1.27 -19.27
C ARG A 669 17.18 -1.30 -18.75
N LYS A 670 16.32 -0.37 -19.20
CA LYS A 670 14.89 -0.35 -18.86
C LYS A 670 14.15 -1.62 -19.26
N LEU A 671 14.52 -2.23 -20.39
CA LEU A 671 13.93 -3.48 -20.86
C LEU A 671 14.36 -4.66 -19.97
N GLU A 672 15.60 -4.67 -19.47
CA GLU A 672 16.04 -5.68 -18.49
C GLU A 672 15.47 -5.43 -17.08
N GLU A 673 15.35 -4.17 -16.66
CA GLU A 673 14.62 -3.76 -15.44
C GLU A 673 13.14 -4.23 -15.50
N LEU A 674 12.48 -4.03 -16.65
CA LEU A 674 11.12 -4.51 -16.91
C LEU A 674 11.05 -6.04 -16.99
N ARG A 675 12.07 -6.74 -17.50
CA ARG A 675 12.15 -8.22 -17.44
C ARG A 675 12.27 -8.75 -16.02
N VAL A 676 13.10 -8.11 -15.19
CA VAL A 676 13.23 -8.48 -13.77
C VAL A 676 11.92 -8.22 -13.04
N SER A 677 11.30 -7.06 -13.25
CA SER A 677 9.97 -6.72 -12.71
C SER A 677 8.89 -7.70 -13.17
N ASN A 678 8.85 -8.07 -14.47
CA ASN A 678 7.91 -9.05 -14.99
C ASN A 678 8.11 -10.44 -14.37
N LYS A 679 9.36 -10.90 -14.20
CA LYS A 679 9.67 -12.16 -13.49
C LYS A 679 9.26 -12.12 -12.01
N GLN A 680 9.40 -10.96 -11.35
CA GLN A 680 8.92 -10.76 -9.99
C GLN A 680 7.39 -10.81 -9.92
N MET A 681 6.69 -10.20 -10.88
CA MET A 681 5.22 -10.30 -11.01
C MET A 681 4.77 -11.73 -11.31
N GLU A 682 5.45 -12.47 -12.19
CA GLU A 682 5.19 -13.89 -12.46
C GLU A 682 5.40 -14.77 -11.22
N TRP A 683 6.41 -14.47 -10.39
CA TRP A 683 6.66 -15.16 -9.13
C TRP A 683 5.58 -14.83 -8.08
N LEU A 684 5.24 -13.55 -7.88
CA LEU A 684 4.13 -13.11 -7.01
C LEU A 684 2.78 -13.68 -7.47
N GLU A 685 2.56 -13.85 -8.78
CA GLU A 685 1.38 -14.52 -9.32
C GLU A 685 1.35 -16.03 -9.04
N LYS A 686 2.51 -16.69 -8.95
CA LYS A 686 2.61 -18.09 -8.52
C LYS A 686 2.37 -18.21 -7.02
N GLU A 687 3.06 -17.41 -6.21
CA GLU A 687 2.89 -17.33 -4.75
C GLU A 687 1.42 -17.08 -4.41
N LYS A 688 0.78 -16.09 -5.04
CA LYS A 688 -0.66 -15.82 -4.89
C LYS A 688 -1.54 -17.03 -5.24
N LYS A 689 -1.21 -17.80 -6.27
CA LYS A 689 -1.95 -19.03 -6.65
C LYS A 689 -1.68 -20.19 -5.70
N LEU A 690 -0.53 -20.25 -5.03
CA LEU A 690 -0.24 -21.19 -3.95
C LEU A 690 -1.03 -20.81 -2.70
N LEU A 691 -0.96 -19.55 -2.26
CA LEU A 691 -1.74 -19.00 -1.14
C LEU A 691 -3.26 -19.15 -1.36
N GLU A 692 -3.76 -18.98 -2.59
CA GLU A 692 -5.17 -19.28 -2.92
C GLU A 692 -5.53 -20.76 -2.77
N GLN A 693 -4.61 -21.68 -3.12
CA GLN A 693 -4.79 -23.11 -2.92
C GLN A 693 -4.71 -23.51 -1.45
N GLU A 694 -3.76 -22.95 -0.69
CA GLU A 694 -3.63 -23.14 0.76
C GLU A 694 -4.84 -22.59 1.51
N MET A 695 -5.33 -21.38 1.17
CA MET A 695 -6.58 -20.84 1.71
C MET A 695 -7.78 -21.73 1.37
N SER A 696 -7.81 -22.32 0.17
CA SER A 696 -8.83 -23.34 -0.17
C SER A 696 -8.72 -24.60 0.70
N GLN A 697 -7.50 -24.97 1.11
CA GLN A 697 -7.23 -26.14 1.92
C GLN A 697 -7.55 -25.89 3.40
N LEU A 698 -7.11 -24.76 3.94
CA LEU A 698 -7.46 -24.28 5.28
C LEU A 698 -8.97 -24.10 5.44
N ASP A 699 -9.71 -23.70 4.41
CA ASP A 699 -11.18 -23.68 4.43
C ASP A 699 -11.80 -25.10 4.48
N LYS A 700 -11.25 -26.08 3.75
CA LYS A 700 -11.67 -27.50 3.85
C LYS A 700 -11.38 -28.05 5.25
N ASP A 701 -10.19 -27.77 5.79
CA ASP A 701 -9.73 -28.29 7.08
C ASP A 701 -10.46 -27.60 8.24
N LYS A 702 -10.73 -26.29 8.15
CA LYS A 702 -11.69 -25.58 9.02
C LYS A 702 -13.07 -26.24 8.95
N LYS A 703 -13.61 -26.53 7.77
CA LYS A 703 -14.89 -27.23 7.59
C LYS A 703 -14.87 -28.70 8.07
N MET A 704 -13.70 -29.29 8.30
CA MET A 704 -13.55 -30.57 8.99
C MET A 704 -13.49 -30.39 10.51
N LEU A 705 -12.68 -29.45 11.00
CA LEU A 705 -12.58 -29.08 12.42
C LEU A 705 -13.91 -28.55 12.99
N GLU A 706 -14.73 -27.87 12.20
CA GLU A 706 -16.10 -27.48 12.59
C GLU A 706 -17.01 -28.69 12.76
N LYS A 707 -16.87 -29.74 11.94
CA LYS A 707 -17.63 -31.00 12.09
C LYS A 707 -17.11 -31.80 13.27
N GLU A 708 -15.80 -31.81 13.49
CA GLU A 708 -15.14 -32.41 14.66
C GLU A 708 -15.62 -31.73 15.95
N THR A 709 -15.60 -30.40 15.98
CA THR A 709 -16.11 -29.58 17.09
C THR A 709 -17.60 -29.86 17.34
N LYS A 710 -18.45 -29.92 16.30
CA LYS A 710 -19.88 -30.26 16.44
C LYS A 710 -20.10 -31.69 16.98
N ARG A 711 -19.27 -32.66 16.60
CA ARG A 711 -19.29 -34.03 17.18
C ARG A 711 -18.83 -34.04 18.64
N LEU A 712 -17.77 -33.32 18.97
CA LEU A 712 -17.25 -33.22 20.33
C LEU A 712 -18.24 -32.51 21.25
N TRP A 713 -18.90 -31.46 20.78
CA TRP A 713 -19.95 -30.75 21.52
C TRP A 713 -21.14 -31.68 21.80
N HIS A 714 -21.60 -32.45 20.81
CA HIS A 714 -22.63 -33.48 21.03
C HIS A 714 -22.17 -34.60 21.98
N GLN A 715 -20.88 -34.95 21.98
CA GLN A 715 -20.31 -35.87 22.98
C GLN A 715 -20.25 -35.25 24.40
N VAL A 716 -20.12 -33.92 24.50
CA VAL A 716 -20.25 -33.19 25.78
C VAL A 716 -21.70 -33.18 26.24
N GLU A 717 -22.68 -32.84 25.41
CA GLU A 717 -24.11 -32.94 25.75
C GLU A 717 -24.48 -34.34 26.30
N LEU A 718 -24.05 -35.41 25.62
CA LEU A 718 -24.30 -36.79 26.04
C LEU A 718 -23.58 -37.14 27.36
N LYS A 719 -22.43 -36.52 27.66
CA LYS A 719 -21.73 -36.65 28.94
C LYS A 719 -22.40 -35.84 30.04
N GLU A 720 -22.92 -34.66 29.75
CA GLU A 720 -23.67 -33.81 30.69
C GLU A 720 -24.98 -34.50 31.10
N VAL A 721 -25.76 -35.03 30.14
CA VAL A 721 -26.94 -35.87 30.44
C VAL A 721 -26.56 -37.09 31.28
N SER A 722 -25.44 -37.75 30.99
CA SER A 722 -24.94 -38.86 31.81
C SER A 722 -24.47 -38.42 33.20
N LEU A 723 -23.96 -37.20 33.36
CA LEU A 723 -23.55 -36.63 34.65
C LEU A 723 -24.77 -36.23 35.48
N ASP A 724 -25.82 -35.67 34.87
CA ASP A 724 -27.10 -35.38 35.51
C ASP A 724 -27.80 -36.67 35.97
N GLU A 725 -27.81 -37.71 35.15
CA GLU A 725 -28.24 -39.04 35.56
C GLU A 725 -27.46 -39.54 36.79
N ASN A 726 -26.15 -39.34 36.82
CA ASN A 726 -25.29 -39.79 37.91
C ASN A 726 -25.41 -38.90 39.16
N ALA A 727 -25.69 -37.61 39.00
CA ALA A 727 -26.04 -36.68 40.07
C ALA A 727 -27.41 -37.02 40.69
N ALA A 728 -28.40 -37.40 39.87
CA ALA A 728 -29.68 -37.90 40.34
C ALA A 728 -29.55 -39.23 41.11
N LYS A 729 -28.72 -40.16 40.61
CA LYS A 729 -28.37 -41.40 41.32
C LYS A 729 -27.66 -41.10 42.65
N LEU A 730 -26.68 -40.18 42.67
CA LEU A 730 -26.01 -39.73 43.89
C LEU A 730 -26.99 -39.07 44.87
N ALA A 731 -27.91 -38.22 44.41
CA ALA A 731 -28.93 -37.60 45.26
C ALA A 731 -29.88 -38.65 45.87
N ALA A 732 -30.23 -39.70 45.14
CA ALA A 732 -30.97 -40.85 45.65
C ALA A 732 -30.17 -41.62 46.72
N MET A 733 -28.90 -41.97 46.45
CA MET A 733 -28.02 -42.64 47.40
C MET A 733 -27.76 -41.80 48.67
N VAL A 734 -27.65 -40.47 48.54
CA VAL A 734 -27.52 -39.55 49.69
C VAL A 734 -28.83 -39.47 50.49
N LYS A 735 -30.00 -39.54 49.83
CA LYS A 735 -31.30 -39.60 50.50
C LYS A 735 -31.48 -40.92 51.27
N GLU A 736 -31.02 -42.03 50.68
CA GLU A 736 -31.00 -43.36 51.30
C GLU A 736 -30.01 -43.44 52.47
N ASN A 737 -28.78 -42.95 52.30
CA ASN A 737 -27.80 -42.87 53.38
C ASN A 737 -28.32 -41.98 54.53
N LYS A 738 -28.98 -40.85 54.23
CA LYS A 738 -29.68 -40.04 55.25
C LYS A 738 -30.87 -40.76 55.91
N SER A 739 -31.46 -41.81 55.32
CA SER A 739 -32.40 -42.68 56.04
C SER A 739 -31.67 -43.70 56.93
N LEU A 740 -30.61 -44.33 56.43
CA LEU A 740 -29.79 -45.26 57.21
C LEU A 740 -29.13 -44.56 58.42
N GLU A 741 -28.69 -43.30 58.28
CA GLU A 741 -28.19 -42.48 59.38
C GLU A 741 -29.23 -42.24 60.49
N ARG A 742 -30.51 -42.04 60.12
CA ARG A 742 -31.62 -41.92 61.08
C ARG A 742 -31.93 -43.24 61.76
N GLU A 743 -31.76 -44.37 61.08
CA GLU A 743 -31.92 -45.69 61.67
C GLU A 743 -30.73 -46.03 62.59
N LEU A 744 -29.50 -45.71 62.20
CA LEU A 744 -28.31 -45.78 63.05
C LEU A 744 -28.37 -44.82 64.25
N ALA A 745 -29.11 -43.71 64.16
CA ALA A 745 -29.44 -42.88 65.32
C ALA A 745 -30.41 -43.62 66.26
N ARG A 746 -31.54 -44.13 65.75
CA ARG A 746 -32.50 -44.95 66.54
C ARG A 746 -31.83 -46.16 67.21
N PHE A 747 -30.93 -46.85 66.51
CA PHE A 747 -30.16 -47.95 67.07
C PHE A 747 -29.19 -47.48 68.17
N ARG A 748 -28.50 -46.34 67.99
CA ARG A 748 -27.68 -45.72 69.04
C ARG A 748 -28.52 -45.37 70.27
N ASP A 749 -29.70 -44.76 70.10
CA ASP A 749 -30.61 -44.44 71.22
C ASP A 749 -31.08 -45.70 71.95
N SER A 750 -31.35 -46.80 71.23
CA SER A 750 -31.69 -48.09 71.83
C SER A 750 -30.51 -48.71 72.60
N SER A 751 -29.28 -48.53 72.11
CA SER A 751 -28.06 -48.97 72.78
C SER A 751 -27.76 -48.12 74.03
N SER A 752 -28.04 -46.82 74.01
CA SER A 752 -27.97 -45.94 75.19
C SER A 752 -28.92 -46.41 76.28
N LYS A 753 -30.19 -46.68 75.94
CA LYS A 753 -31.18 -47.24 76.89
C LYS A 753 -30.78 -48.60 77.43
N MET A 754 -30.20 -49.47 76.60
CA MET A 754 -29.65 -50.75 77.06
C MET A 754 -28.49 -50.57 78.05
N LYS A 755 -27.64 -49.56 77.86
CA LYS A 755 -26.55 -49.21 78.80
C LYS A 755 -27.07 -48.61 80.11
N GLU A 756 -28.17 -47.87 80.07
CA GLU A 756 -28.89 -47.42 81.27
C GLU A 756 -29.44 -48.62 82.04
N PHE A 757 -30.17 -49.54 81.39
CA PHE A 757 -30.63 -50.77 82.04
C PHE A 757 -29.48 -51.67 82.55
N GLU A 758 -28.34 -51.73 81.85
CA GLU A 758 -27.14 -52.40 82.36
C GLU A 758 -26.57 -51.71 83.61
N LYS A 759 -26.60 -50.38 83.68
CA LYS A 759 -26.15 -49.61 84.85
C LYS A 759 -27.10 -49.85 86.02
N ASP A 760 -28.41 -49.74 85.80
CA ASP A 760 -29.43 -50.00 86.81
C ASP A 760 -29.33 -51.44 87.34
N ASN A 761 -29.11 -52.43 86.45
CA ASN A 761 -28.88 -53.81 86.84
C ASN A 761 -27.57 -53.98 87.65
N LYS A 762 -26.48 -53.28 87.29
CA LYS A 762 -25.23 -53.26 88.09
C LYS A 762 -25.43 -52.58 89.44
N ASP A 763 -26.26 -51.54 89.53
CA ASP A 763 -26.55 -50.83 90.78
C ASP A 763 -27.52 -51.62 91.68
N LEU A 764 -28.49 -52.35 91.11
CA LEU A 764 -29.27 -53.38 91.80
C LEU A 764 -28.37 -54.54 92.28
N LEU A 765 -27.38 -54.97 91.50
CA LEU A 765 -26.41 -55.99 91.91
C LEU A 765 -25.53 -55.51 93.08
N LYS A 766 -25.15 -54.22 93.09
CA LYS A 766 -24.49 -53.57 94.24
C LYS A 766 -25.42 -53.56 95.45
N GLN A 767 -26.69 -53.18 95.30
CA GLN A 767 -27.67 -53.20 96.39
C GLN A 767 -27.82 -54.60 96.98
N VAL A 768 -28.06 -55.62 96.16
CA VAL A 768 -28.11 -57.03 96.61
C VAL A 768 -26.79 -57.49 97.25
N THR A 769 -25.65 -56.91 96.88
CA THR A 769 -24.34 -57.19 97.51
C THR A 769 -24.19 -56.48 98.86
N ILE A 770 -24.72 -55.26 99.01
CA ILE A 770 -24.83 -54.55 100.28
C ILE A 770 -25.79 -55.32 101.20
N ASP A 771 -26.98 -55.68 100.73
CA ASP A 771 -27.97 -56.46 101.48
C ASP A 771 -27.40 -57.80 101.95
N LYS A 772 -26.63 -58.50 101.09
CA LYS A 772 -25.89 -59.72 101.47
C LYS A 772 -24.83 -59.46 102.54
N LYS A 773 -24.14 -58.32 102.52
CA LYS A 773 -23.18 -57.94 103.58
C LYS A 773 -23.90 -57.63 104.89
N THR A 774 -24.98 -56.84 104.86
CA THR A 774 -25.82 -56.55 106.03
C THR A 774 -26.43 -57.82 106.62
N LEU A 775 -26.85 -58.78 105.77
CA LEU A 775 -27.36 -60.07 106.21
C LEU A 775 -26.24 -61.00 106.71
N ALA A 776 -24.99 -60.82 106.25
CA ALA A 776 -23.82 -61.49 106.82
C ALA A 776 -23.45 -60.91 108.20
N THR A 777 -23.39 -59.59 108.37
CA THR A 777 -23.13 -58.99 109.69
C THR A 777 -24.24 -59.33 110.68
N LEU A 778 -25.52 -59.26 110.29
CA LEU A 778 -26.63 -59.72 111.13
C LEU A 778 -26.59 -61.22 111.47
N ARG A 779 -25.94 -62.06 110.64
CA ARG A 779 -25.67 -63.46 110.98
C ARG A 779 -24.49 -63.60 111.94
N GLU A 780 -23.44 -62.80 111.78
CA GLU A 780 -22.29 -62.75 112.69
C GLU A 780 -22.71 -62.23 114.07
N ASP A 781 -23.52 -61.17 114.15
CA ASP A 781 -24.15 -60.65 115.37
C ASP A 781 -25.04 -61.70 116.04
N LEU A 782 -25.88 -62.41 115.26
CA LEU A 782 -26.73 -63.48 115.78
C LEU A 782 -25.91 -64.69 116.27
N VAL A 783 -24.77 -64.99 115.63
CA VAL A 783 -23.83 -66.01 116.10
C VAL A 783 -23.11 -65.53 117.37
N PHE A 784 -22.74 -64.25 117.46
CA PHE A 784 -22.10 -63.66 118.63
C PHE A 784 -23.04 -63.67 119.85
N GLU A 785 -24.30 -63.26 119.69
CA GLU A 785 -25.31 -63.35 120.74
C GLU A 785 -25.69 -64.80 121.09
N LYS A 786 -25.61 -65.75 120.14
CA LYS A 786 -25.75 -67.19 120.45
C LYS A 786 -24.55 -67.73 121.26
N LEU A 787 -23.32 -67.36 120.91
CA LEU A 787 -22.11 -67.74 121.65
C LEU A 787 -22.10 -67.10 123.05
N LYS A 788 -22.60 -65.86 123.18
CA LYS A 788 -22.81 -65.15 124.45
C LYS A 788 -23.89 -65.82 125.30
N ASN A 789 -25.03 -66.24 124.71
CA ASN A 789 -26.02 -67.07 125.40
C ASN A 789 -25.45 -68.43 125.81
N GLN A 790 -24.61 -69.07 124.98
CA GLN A 790 -23.96 -70.32 125.36
C GLN A 790 -22.99 -70.14 126.52
N ARG A 791 -22.21 -69.05 126.57
CA ARG A 791 -21.39 -68.72 127.76
C ARG A 791 -22.24 -68.50 129.00
N LEU A 792 -23.30 -67.70 128.91
CA LEU A 792 -24.24 -67.48 130.03
C LEU A 792 -24.90 -68.79 130.49
N SER A 793 -25.19 -69.71 129.56
CA SER A 793 -25.70 -71.05 129.90
C SER A 793 -24.64 -71.91 130.61
N CYS A 794 -23.39 -71.90 130.15
CA CYS A 794 -22.29 -72.63 130.81
C CYS A 794 -21.99 -72.05 132.21
N GLU A 795 -21.98 -70.72 132.36
CA GLU A 795 -21.83 -70.02 133.64
C GLU A 795 -23.01 -70.38 134.58
N MET A 796 -24.23 -70.49 134.05
CA MET A 796 -25.40 -70.92 134.83
C MET A 796 -25.36 -72.41 135.20
N ASP A 797 -24.81 -73.27 134.34
CA ASP A 797 -24.58 -74.68 134.65
C ASP A 797 -23.45 -74.87 135.68
N GLU A 798 -22.43 -74.01 135.67
CA GLU A 798 -21.40 -73.98 136.72
C GLU A 798 -21.98 -73.51 138.06
N LEU A 799 -22.79 -72.44 138.06
CA LEU A 799 -23.55 -72.01 139.23
C LEU A 799 -24.53 -73.08 139.73
N ASN A 800 -25.19 -73.83 138.85
CA ASN A 800 -26.04 -74.97 139.25
C ASN A 800 -25.20 -76.07 139.91
N ARG A 801 -24.03 -76.44 139.35
CA ARG A 801 -23.11 -77.42 139.98
C ARG A 801 -22.54 -76.94 141.32
N GLU A 802 -22.41 -75.63 141.53
CA GLU A 802 -22.00 -75.08 142.83
C GLU A 802 -23.16 -75.09 143.85
N LEU A 803 -24.40 -74.86 143.40
CA LEU A 803 -25.59 -74.97 144.24
C LEU A 803 -25.89 -76.43 144.64
N GLU A 804 -25.74 -77.39 143.71
CA GLU A 804 -25.86 -78.83 144.00
C GLU A 804 -24.86 -79.30 145.07
N LYS A 805 -23.61 -78.82 145.03
CA LYS A 805 -22.57 -79.13 146.03
C LYS A 805 -22.90 -78.67 147.45
N ILE A 806 -23.81 -77.70 147.62
CA ILE A 806 -24.22 -77.17 148.93
C ILE A 806 -25.44 -77.93 149.49
N GLY A 807 -26.00 -78.90 148.75
CA GLY A 807 -26.96 -79.87 149.28
C GLY A 807 -28.40 -79.36 149.46
N LEU A 808 -28.75 -78.23 148.84
CA LEU A 808 -30.10 -77.66 148.83
C LEU A 808 -30.72 -77.77 147.43
N ASN A 809 -31.52 -78.82 147.23
CA ASN A 809 -32.19 -79.06 145.95
C ASN A 809 -33.32 -78.04 145.70
N LYS A 810 -33.41 -77.48 144.49
CA LYS A 810 -34.06 -76.18 144.23
C LYS A 810 -35.50 -76.25 143.69
N GLU A 811 -36.21 -77.36 143.88
CA GLU A 811 -37.67 -77.40 143.65
C GLU A 811 -38.48 -76.67 144.73
N LEU A 812 -37.85 -76.29 145.86
CA LEU A 812 -38.53 -75.65 147.00
C LEU A 812 -38.28 -74.14 147.13
N LEU A 813 -38.09 -73.41 146.02
CA LEU A 813 -37.87 -71.94 146.07
C LEU A 813 -38.39 -71.18 144.83
N LEU A 814 -39.62 -71.51 144.41
CA LEU A 814 -40.43 -70.71 143.48
C LEU A 814 -41.83 -70.42 144.04
N GLN A 815 -41.86 -69.92 145.28
CA GLN A 815 -42.97 -69.08 145.75
C GLN A 815 -42.43 -67.88 146.53
N ASP A 816 -42.80 -66.70 146.02
CA ASP A 816 -42.88 -65.35 146.57
C ASP A 816 -41.75 -64.73 147.44
N ASP A 817 -41.36 -63.54 146.95
CA ASP A 817 -41.35 -62.24 147.64
C ASP A 817 -40.04 -61.54 148.08
N SER A 818 -39.94 -60.30 147.59
CA SER A 818 -39.29 -59.12 148.19
C SER A 818 -37.75 -58.98 148.25
N SER A 819 -37.33 -57.71 148.15
CA SER A 819 -36.00 -57.11 148.44
C SER A 819 -34.83 -57.35 147.47
N SER A 820 -34.38 -56.26 146.80
CA SER A 820 -32.96 -55.87 146.59
C SER A 820 -32.79 -54.78 145.51
N ASP A 821 -33.33 -53.58 145.69
CA ASP A 821 -33.13 -52.46 144.73
C ASP A 821 -31.67 -52.00 144.58
N ASP A 822 -30.82 -52.26 145.59
CA ASP A 822 -29.42 -51.79 145.66
C ASP A 822 -28.46 -52.40 144.61
N ARG A 823 -28.93 -53.35 143.79
CA ARG A 823 -28.11 -53.99 142.73
C ARG A 823 -28.26 -53.36 141.34
N LYS A 824 -29.38 -52.72 141.01
CA LYS A 824 -29.57 -52.07 139.70
C LYS A 824 -28.76 -50.77 139.56
N TYR A 825 -28.69 -49.97 140.62
CA TYR A 825 -27.90 -48.72 140.63
C TYR A 825 -26.42 -48.94 140.31
N LYS A 826 -25.82 -50.00 140.88
CA LYS A 826 -24.42 -50.38 140.69
C LYS A 826 -24.09 -50.95 139.29
N ILE A 827 -25.07 -51.02 138.37
CA ILE A 827 -24.85 -51.37 136.96
C ILE A 827 -24.81 -50.09 136.10
N LEU A 828 -25.80 -49.20 136.26
CA LEU A 828 -25.88 -47.90 135.55
C LEU A 828 -24.65 -47.01 135.79
N GLU A 829 -24.13 -47.00 137.01
CA GLU A 829 -22.92 -46.27 137.40
C GLU A 829 -21.70 -46.69 136.55
N ARG A 830 -21.54 -48.01 136.32
CA ARG A 830 -20.40 -48.61 135.60
C ARG A 830 -20.47 -48.48 134.07
N GLU A 831 -21.58 -48.03 133.52
CA GLU A 831 -21.69 -47.74 132.08
C GLU A 831 -21.41 -46.25 131.80
N SER A 832 -21.85 -45.36 132.70
CA SER A 832 -21.49 -43.93 132.66
C SER A 832 -19.98 -43.71 132.79
N GLU A 833 -19.29 -44.44 133.69
CA GLU A 833 -17.82 -44.40 133.79
C GLU A 833 -17.10 -44.81 132.49
N ARG A 834 -17.65 -45.77 131.73
CA ARG A 834 -17.04 -46.26 130.48
C ARG A 834 -17.22 -45.28 129.33
N ALA A 835 -18.40 -44.69 129.19
CA ALA A 835 -18.68 -43.68 128.16
C ALA A 835 -17.81 -42.41 128.32
N LEU A 836 -17.60 -41.97 129.57
CA LEU A 836 -16.71 -40.85 129.89
C LEU A 836 -15.24 -41.15 129.53
N LYS A 837 -14.77 -42.38 129.75
CA LYS A 837 -13.39 -42.79 129.40
C LYS A 837 -13.11 -42.72 127.90
N THR A 838 -14.05 -43.16 127.05
CA THR A 838 -13.91 -43.07 125.59
C THR A 838 -13.95 -41.63 125.06
N THR A 839 -14.68 -40.72 125.72
CA THR A 839 -14.72 -39.30 125.32
C THR A 839 -13.52 -38.49 125.81
N LEU A 840 -12.76 -39.02 126.78
CA LEU A 840 -11.46 -38.49 127.18
C LEU A 840 -10.36 -38.85 126.18
N ALA A 841 -10.24 -40.13 125.80
CA ALA A 841 -9.26 -40.60 124.81
C ALA A 841 -9.36 -39.83 123.47
N ASN A 842 -10.57 -39.60 122.97
CA ASN A 842 -10.80 -38.85 121.72
C ASN A 842 -10.51 -37.34 121.85
N LYS A 843 -10.26 -36.82 123.07
CA LYS A 843 -9.69 -35.49 123.29
C LYS A 843 -8.19 -35.51 123.52
N GLU A 844 -7.65 -36.58 124.08
CA GLU A 844 -6.21 -36.82 124.17
C GLU A 844 -5.58 -36.93 122.78
N GLU A 845 -6.17 -37.65 121.82
CA GLU A 845 -5.69 -37.64 120.41
C GLU A 845 -5.73 -36.24 119.77
N LYS A 846 -6.73 -35.41 120.10
CA LYS A 846 -6.84 -34.05 119.56
C LYS A 846 -5.88 -33.07 120.25
N ILE A 847 -5.44 -33.37 121.47
CA ILE A 847 -4.31 -32.71 122.11
C ILE A 847 -3.02 -33.16 121.41
N VAL A 848 -2.79 -34.46 121.20
CA VAL A 848 -1.60 -34.99 120.49
C VAL A 848 -1.44 -34.41 119.08
N LEU A 849 -2.53 -34.17 118.33
CA LEU A 849 -2.46 -33.52 117.02
C LEU A 849 -2.10 -32.01 117.09
N LEU A 850 -2.55 -31.31 118.14
CA LEU A 850 -2.13 -29.92 118.38
C LEU A 850 -0.71 -29.84 118.96
N GLU A 851 -0.30 -30.82 119.75
CA GLU A 851 1.07 -31.02 120.23
C GLU A 851 2.02 -31.39 119.08
N ALA A 852 1.56 -32.12 118.06
CA ALA A 852 2.34 -32.38 116.85
C ALA A 852 2.59 -31.10 116.06
N GLN A 853 1.58 -30.24 115.88
CA GLN A 853 1.75 -28.91 115.27
C GLN A 853 2.62 -27.99 116.14
N LEU A 854 2.49 -28.05 117.47
CA LEU A 854 3.41 -27.37 118.39
C LEU A 854 4.83 -27.92 118.34
N GLN A 855 5.04 -29.22 118.11
CA GLN A 855 6.36 -29.84 117.92
C GLN A 855 6.97 -29.45 116.56
N GLU A 856 6.16 -29.21 115.54
CA GLU A 856 6.64 -28.72 114.23
C GLU A 856 7.07 -27.25 114.32
N VAL A 857 6.27 -26.41 114.99
CA VAL A 857 6.69 -25.04 115.37
C VAL A 857 7.89 -25.06 116.31
N HIS A 858 7.96 -26.00 117.27
CA HIS A 858 9.11 -26.14 118.18
C HIS A 858 10.37 -26.57 117.43
N LYS A 859 10.29 -27.41 116.38
CA LYS A 859 11.43 -27.76 115.51
C LYS A 859 11.91 -26.56 114.70
N LEU A 860 11.00 -25.79 114.10
CA LEU A 860 11.37 -24.56 113.37
C LEU A 860 12.00 -23.53 114.31
N ASN A 861 11.47 -23.39 115.52
CA ASN A 861 12.03 -22.54 116.57
C ASN A 861 13.36 -23.10 117.11
N GLN A 862 13.55 -24.42 117.15
CA GLN A 862 14.84 -25.06 117.46
C GLN A 862 15.93 -24.72 116.44
N GLN A 863 15.55 -24.49 115.19
CA GLN A 863 16.48 -24.08 114.13
C GLN A 863 16.96 -22.63 114.37
N LEU A 864 16.04 -21.71 114.69
CA LEU A 864 16.37 -20.37 115.20
C LEU A 864 17.18 -20.40 116.53
N GLN A 865 16.94 -21.41 117.37
CA GLN A 865 17.62 -21.60 118.65
C GLN A 865 18.99 -22.28 118.53
N ASN A 866 19.36 -22.82 117.37
CA ASN A 866 20.70 -23.36 117.11
C ASN A 866 21.69 -22.25 116.74
N ASP A 867 21.34 -21.36 115.81
CA ASP A 867 22.26 -20.30 115.38
C ASP A 867 22.48 -19.23 116.47
N LEU A 868 21.49 -19.01 117.34
CA LEU A 868 21.67 -18.21 118.57
C LEU A 868 22.52 -18.91 119.65
N ASN A 869 22.76 -20.22 119.55
CA ASN A 869 23.67 -20.96 120.45
C ASN A 869 25.09 -21.15 119.88
N MET A 870 25.40 -20.64 118.67
CA MET A 870 26.78 -20.36 118.30
C MET A 870 27.42 -19.22 119.13
N VAL A 871 26.63 -18.49 119.93
CA VAL A 871 27.12 -17.75 121.10
C VAL A 871 27.31 -18.70 122.30
N ARG A 872 28.21 -19.69 122.19
CA ARG A 872 28.75 -20.40 123.37
C ARG A 872 30.10 -21.10 123.26
N ARG A 873 31.12 -20.42 122.73
CA ARG A 873 32.48 -20.55 123.29
C ARG A 873 32.94 -19.30 124.05
N LYS A 874 32.26 -19.14 125.20
CA LYS A 874 32.69 -18.43 126.42
C LYS A 874 32.87 -16.92 126.34
N ASP A 875 31.90 -16.26 126.93
CA ASP A 875 32.02 -14.97 127.60
C ASP A 875 33.19 -14.89 128.61
N SER A 876 33.40 -13.66 129.07
CA SER A 876 34.07 -13.23 130.31
C SER A 876 35.60 -13.18 130.29
N GLY A 877 36.16 -12.07 130.79
CA GLY A 877 37.61 -11.88 130.88
C GLY A 877 38.13 -10.44 130.91
N VAL A 878 37.40 -9.48 131.51
CA VAL A 878 37.88 -8.18 132.03
C VAL A 878 39.06 -7.51 131.27
N ALA A 879 38.76 -6.49 130.48
CA ALA A 879 39.78 -5.69 129.78
C ALA A 879 40.82 -5.10 130.77
N GLN A 880 42.08 -5.52 130.65
CA GLN A 880 43.15 -5.04 131.52
C GLN A 880 44.52 -5.03 130.81
N ARG A 881 44.96 -3.82 130.41
CA ARG A 881 46.36 -3.40 130.22
C ARG A 881 47.12 -4.11 129.07
N GLU A 882 48.05 -3.46 128.36
CA GLU A 882 48.76 -2.22 128.69
C GLU A 882 49.24 -1.47 127.43
N LYS A 883 49.22 -0.12 127.50
CA LYS A 883 50.09 0.91 126.89
C LYS A 883 50.73 0.61 125.50
N GLU A 884 50.70 1.55 124.55
CA GLU A 884 50.92 2.99 124.77
C GLU A 884 49.76 3.89 124.32
N LEU A 885 49.43 4.86 125.19
CA LEU A 885 48.64 6.04 124.86
C LEU A 885 49.43 7.25 125.37
N GLN A 886 49.96 8.04 124.44
CA GLN A 886 50.20 9.46 124.66
C GLN A 886 49.02 10.19 123.99
N ARG A 887 48.12 10.85 124.75
CA ARG A 887 48.30 12.07 125.58
C ARG A 887 48.23 13.31 124.69
N GLU A 888 47.12 14.05 124.77
CA GLU A 888 46.96 15.28 125.60
C GLU A 888 47.44 16.50 124.76
N GLU A 889 46.78 17.65 124.67
CA GLU A 889 45.60 18.23 125.34
C GLU A 889 45.15 19.48 124.50
N SER A 890 43.99 20.14 124.67
CA SER A 890 42.76 19.86 125.43
C SER A 890 41.57 20.62 124.82
N ILE A 891 40.37 20.41 125.34
CA ILE A 891 39.11 21.11 124.98
C ILE A 891 38.79 22.18 126.06
N VAL A 892 38.16 23.30 125.68
CA VAL A 892 37.01 23.97 126.37
C VAL A 892 36.69 25.31 125.67
N HIS A 893 35.43 25.74 125.76
CA HIS A 893 34.88 26.90 125.07
C HIS A 893 33.99 27.71 126.04
N PHE A 894 34.26 29.01 126.27
CA PHE A 894 33.30 30.14 126.43
C PHE A 894 33.98 31.47 126.92
N TYR A 895 33.24 32.58 126.77
CA TYR A 895 33.56 34.01 127.07
C TYR A 895 33.48 34.39 128.60
N PRO A 896 33.68 35.66 129.10
CA PRO A 896 33.96 36.98 128.47
C PRO A 896 34.99 37.97 129.17
N LEU A 897 35.29 39.12 128.51
CA LEU A 897 35.52 40.52 129.01
C LEU A 897 36.70 40.99 129.97
N LEU A 898 37.38 42.08 129.54
CA LEU A 898 37.67 43.39 130.24
C LEU A 898 38.94 43.71 131.13
N MET A 899 39.75 44.73 130.71
CA MET A 899 40.51 45.82 131.45
C MET A 899 41.86 45.66 132.28
N LYS A 900 42.76 46.66 132.07
CA LYS A 900 43.71 47.44 132.97
C LYS A 900 45.13 46.99 133.50
N GLU A 901 46.17 47.77 133.10
CA GLU A 901 47.18 48.60 133.87
C GLU A 901 48.48 48.15 134.66
N GLU A 902 49.56 48.98 134.50
CA GLU A 902 50.62 49.53 135.42
C GLU A 902 52.00 48.89 135.88
N TRP A 903 53.13 49.55 135.50
CA TRP A 903 54.34 50.14 136.22
C TRP A 903 55.10 49.47 137.43
N ALA A 904 56.36 49.78 137.87
CA ALA A 904 57.64 50.36 137.31
C ALA A 904 58.83 50.48 138.37
N MET A 905 60.03 51.00 137.98
CA MET A 905 61.13 51.71 138.76
C MET A 905 62.27 51.02 139.60
N GLY A 906 63.49 51.64 139.69
CA GLY A 906 64.62 51.32 140.65
C GLY A 906 66.07 51.87 140.33
N HIS A 907 66.93 52.25 141.33
CA HIS A 907 68.27 52.94 141.16
C HIS A 907 69.16 53.00 142.47
N LYS A 908 70.55 53.05 142.45
CA LYS A 908 71.50 53.75 143.43
C LYS A 908 73.06 53.46 143.36
N GLU A 909 73.89 54.04 144.26
CA GLU A 909 75.36 54.35 144.17
C GLU A 909 76.20 54.21 145.50
N ALA A 910 77.54 54.48 145.44
CA ALA A 910 78.37 55.36 146.35
C ALA A 910 79.48 54.84 147.33
N THR A 911 80.32 55.80 147.78
CA THR A 911 81.19 55.91 149.01
C THR A 911 82.73 55.64 148.97
N MET A 912 83.43 55.87 150.10
CA MET A 912 84.70 56.66 150.21
C MET A 912 85.39 56.58 151.61
N GLU A 913 86.68 56.96 151.78
CA GLU A 913 87.39 57.09 153.10
C GLU A 913 88.50 58.23 153.12
N LEU A 914 89.48 58.24 154.07
CA LEU A 914 90.03 59.49 154.66
C LEU A 914 91.59 59.63 154.88
N LEU A 915 92.12 59.75 156.13
CA LEU A 915 93.39 60.45 156.53
C LEU A 915 94.00 60.02 157.89
N LYS A 916 95.28 60.38 158.18
CA LYS A 916 95.83 60.84 159.51
C LYS A 916 97.29 61.35 159.45
N VAL A 917 97.60 62.60 159.87
CA VAL A 917 98.04 63.09 161.23
C VAL A 917 99.52 62.72 161.55
N LYS A 918 100.50 63.60 161.83
CA LYS A 918 100.62 64.96 162.43
C LYS A 918 100.62 65.02 163.98
N ASP A 919 101.78 64.82 164.63
CA ASP A 919 102.22 65.56 165.83
C ASP A 919 103.58 65.07 166.40
N ARG A 920 104.69 65.78 166.12
CA ARG A 920 105.94 65.69 166.93
C ARG A 920 106.88 66.91 166.78
N ALA A 921 106.32 68.11 166.72
CA ALA A 921 107.08 69.36 166.50
C ALA A 921 107.87 69.88 167.72
N ILE A 922 107.98 69.08 168.79
CA ILE A 922 108.56 69.49 170.09
C ILE A 922 109.81 68.63 170.46
N ASP A 923 110.33 67.83 169.52
CA ASP A 923 111.77 67.54 169.30
C ASP A 923 112.57 68.80 168.92
N LEU A 924 112.40 69.83 169.76
CA LEU A 924 112.81 71.22 169.66
C LEU A 924 114.24 71.46 169.18
N GLU A 925 114.36 72.45 168.29
CA GLU A 925 115.25 73.62 168.39
C GLU A 925 116.78 73.44 168.39
N ARG A 926 117.33 72.28 168.72
CA ARG A 926 118.70 71.88 168.32
C ARG A 926 118.69 71.34 166.89
N ASN A 927 117.69 70.54 166.56
CA ASN A 927 117.43 70.13 165.19
C ASN A 927 117.06 71.32 164.28
N ASN A 928 116.58 72.46 164.81
CA ASN A 928 116.27 73.64 163.96
C ASN A 928 117.47 74.14 163.14
N ALA A 929 118.71 73.94 163.57
CA ALA A 929 119.88 74.35 162.78
C ALA A 929 120.10 73.41 161.57
N ALA A 930 120.05 72.10 161.79
CA ALA A 930 120.22 71.09 160.75
C ALA A 930 119.00 71.02 159.80
N LEU A 931 117.79 71.00 160.37
CA LEU A 931 116.53 71.03 159.62
C LEU A 931 116.39 72.30 158.76
N HIS A 932 117.07 73.41 159.07
CA HIS A 932 117.02 74.58 158.17
C HIS A 932 117.81 74.38 156.87
N ALA A 933 118.77 73.46 156.83
CA ALA A 933 119.42 73.00 155.60
C ALA A 933 118.55 71.96 154.87
N GLU A 934 118.05 70.95 155.58
CA GLU A 934 117.17 69.94 154.98
C GLU A 934 115.86 70.53 154.44
N LYS A 935 115.33 71.60 155.07
CA LYS A 935 114.13 72.33 154.62
C LYS A 935 114.32 73.12 153.32
N GLN A 936 115.56 73.41 152.91
CA GLN A 936 115.84 73.87 151.54
C GLN A 936 115.84 72.67 150.57
N LEU A 937 116.58 71.61 150.91
CA LEU A 937 116.67 70.40 150.07
C LEU A 937 115.30 69.75 149.79
N LEU A 938 114.44 69.68 150.81
CA LEU A 938 113.06 69.19 150.74
C LEU A 938 112.12 70.14 149.99
N LYS A 939 112.42 71.45 149.94
CA LYS A 939 111.65 72.40 149.10
C LYS A 939 111.96 72.19 147.61
N GLU A 940 113.23 71.97 147.26
CA GLU A 940 113.61 71.57 145.89
C GLU A 940 112.89 70.27 145.48
N GLN A 941 112.85 69.26 146.38
CA GLN A 941 112.15 68.00 146.12
C GLN A 941 110.62 68.17 146.01
N LEU A 942 109.98 68.95 146.88
CA LEU A 942 108.54 69.22 146.80
C LEU A 942 108.18 69.88 145.46
N ARG A 943 108.97 70.87 145.03
CA ARG A 943 108.80 71.58 143.76
C ARG A 943 108.96 70.64 142.55
N HIS A 944 109.85 69.66 142.66
CA HIS A 944 110.02 68.62 141.64
C HIS A 944 108.80 67.66 141.56
N LEU A 945 108.17 67.35 142.69
CA LEU A 945 106.95 66.53 142.76
C LEU A 945 105.71 67.29 142.25
N GLU A 946 105.58 68.58 142.52
CA GLU A 946 104.50 69.42 141.97
C GLU A 946 104.55 69.50 140.43
N ILE A 947 105.75 69.56 139.86
CA ILE A 947 105.98 69.52 138.40
C ILE A 947 105.62 68.13 137.82
N GLN A 948 105.90 67.04 138.54
CA GLN A 948 105.46 65.70 138.10
C GLN A 948 103.94 65.54 138.18
N ASN A 949 103.30 65.98 139.26
CA ASN A 949 101.86 65.82 139.46
C ASN A 949 101.04 66.62 138.44
N THR A 950 101.50 67.83 138.08
CA THR A 950 100.93 68.61 136.97
C THR A 950 101.15 67.96 135.60
N SER A 951 102.27 67.25 135.38
CA SER A 951 102.48 66.50 134.12
C SER A 951 101.53 65.30 133.96
N PHE A 952 101.28 64.53 135.03
CA PHE A 952 100.34 63.40 135.00
C PHE A 952 98.88 63.86 134.82
N SER A 953 98.48 64.95 135.48
CA SER A 953 97.14 65.52 135.30
C SER A 953 96.87 65.93 133.84
N ASN A 954 97.86 66.52 133.16
CA ASN A 954 97.78 66.84 131.74
C ASN A 954 97.70 65.59 130.84
N GLN A 955 98.41 64.51 131.17
CA GLN A 955 98.31 63.24 130.43
C GLN A 955 96.90 62.62 130.52
N ILE A 956 96.30 62.61 131.72
CA ILE A 956 94.92 62.11 131.94
C ILE A 956 93.92 62.91 131.09
N LEU A 957 94.05 64.24 131.07
CA LEU A 957 93.20 65.15 130.28
C LEU A 957 93.38 64.94 128.76
N THR A 958 94.54 64.45 128.32
CA THR A 958 94.80 64.11 126.91
C THR A 958 94.14 62.78 126.54
N LEU A 959 94.27 61.75 127.40
CA LEU A 959 93.65 60.44 127.21
C LEU A 959 92.12 60.50 127.22
N GLN A 960 91.51 61.33 128.08
CA GLN A 960 90.06 61.54 128.08
C GLN A 960 89.54 62.12 126.75
N LYS A 961 90.27 63.07 126.13
CA LYS A 961 89.93 63.61 124.81
C LYS A 961 90.06 62.58 123.69
N GLN A 962 91.12 61.76 123.72
CA GLN A 962 91.28 60.66 122.75
C GLN A 962 90.14 59.64 122.84
N ASN A 963 89.72 59.29 124.06
CA ASN A 963 88.61 58.35 124.27
C ASN A 963 87.27 58.91 123.75
N ALA A 964 87.01 60.20 123.96
CA ALA A 964 85.83 60.88 123.41
C ALA A 964 85.79 60.82 121.86
N CYS A 965 86.88 61.18 121.18
CA CYS A 965 86.94 61.12 119.71
C CYS A 965 86.81 59.68 119.16
N LEU A 966 87.34 58.67 119.87
CA LEU A 966 87.14 57.27 119.50
C LEU A 966 85.68 56.83 119.66
N GLN A 967 84.98 57.33 120.68
CA GLN A 967 83.56 57.07 120.90
C GLN A 967 82.67 57.73 119.83
N GLU A 968 82.96 58.98 119.43
CA GLU A 968 82.30 59.65 118.30
C GLU A 968 82.55 58.92 116.96
N HIS A 969 83.78 58.44 116.73
CA HIS A 969 84.08 57.68 115.51
C HIS A 969 83.30 56.36 115.43
N ASN A 970 83.13 55.68 116.57
CA ASN A 970 82.36 54.43 116.65
C ASN A 970 80.87 54.64 116.33
N THR A 971 80.24 55.69 116.86
CA THR A 971 78.83 55.99 116.55
C THR A 971 78.63 56.44 115.09
N ALA A 972 79.60 57.13 114.50
CA ALA A 972 79.59 57.46 113.07
C ALA A 972 79.65 56.19 112.19
N MET A 973 80.52 55.23 112.51
CA MET A 973 80.63 53.95 111.78
C MET A 973 79.37 53.08 111.91
N GLN A 974 78.77 53.01 113.10
CA GLN A 974 77.47 52.35 113.29
C GLN A 974 76.36 53.01 112.46
N THR A 975 76.34 54.34 112.39
CA THR A 975 75.37 55.12 111.59
C THR A 975 75.53 54.87 110.08
N GLN A 976 76.75 54.76 109.57
CA GLN A 976 76.98 54.38 108.17
C GLN A 976 76.55 52.93 107.89
N THR A 977 76.85 52.00 108.80
CA THR A 977 76.47 50.59 108.67
C THR A 977 74.95 50.44 108.56
N ALA A 978 74.19 51.15 109.40
CA ALA A 978 72.73 51.16 109.34
C ALA A 978 72.17 51.71 108.02
N LYS A 979 72.78 52.77 107.44
CA LYS A 979 72.37 53.33 106.14
C LYS A 979 72.58 52.33 105.00
N LEU A 980 73.77 51.73 104.92
CA LEU A 980 74.09 50.72 103.91
C LEU A 980 73.18 49.48 104.01
N GLN A 981 72.76 49.11 105.22
CA GLN A 981 71.82 48.01 105.43
C GLN A 981 70.40 48.35 104.91
N VAL A 982 69.96 49.60 105.05
CA VAL A 982 68.68 50.07 104.47
C VAL A 982 68.78 50.14 102.94
N GLU A 983 69.86 50.69 102.38
CA GLU A 983 70.10 50.75 100.92
C GLU A 983 70.15 49.35 100.29
N ASN A 984 70.79 48.38 100.96
CA ASN A 984 70.81 47.00 100.53
C ASN A 984 69.40 46.37 100.59
N SER A 985 68.60 46.66 101.63
CA SER A 985 67.22 46.15 101.72
C SER A 985 66.28 46.72 100.65
N THR A 986 66.43 48.00 100.28
CA THR A 986 65.63 48.63 99.21
C THR A 986 66.06 48.19 97.82
N LEU A 987 67.36 47.98 97.58
CA LEU A 987 67.83 47.40 96.31
C LEU A 987 67.35 45.94 96.14
N ASN A 988 67.33 45.13 97.20
CA ASN A 988 66.79 43.78 97.12
C ASN A 988 65.27 43.77 96.86
N SER A 989 64.49 44.68 97.44
CA SER A 989 63.05 44.77 97.15
C SER A 989 62.76 45.25 95.72
N GLN A 990 63.58 46.16 95.18
CA GLN A 990 63.54 46.56 93.77
C GLN A 990 63.91 45.39 92.83
N SER A 991 64.95 44.62 93.15
CA SER A 991 65.34 43.42 92.40
C SER A 991 64.23 42.37 92.38
N ALA A 992 63.60 42.09 93.52
CA ALA A 992 62.47 41.17 93.61
C ALA A 992 61.25 41.66 92.80
N SER A 993 60.97 42.97 92.80
CA SER A 993 59.90 43.58 92.00
C SER A 993 60.17 43.44 90.49
N LEU A 994 61.41 43.68 90.04
CA LEU A 994 61.80 43.50 88.64
C LEU A 994 61.75 42.02 88.21
N MET A 995 62.12 41.08 89.09
CA MET A 995 61.96 39.64 88.83
C MET A 995 60.47 39.24 88.68
N ALA A 996 59.58 39.81 89.49
CA ALA A 996 58.14 39.60 89.38
C ALA A 996 57.55 40.20 88.08
N GLN A 997 58.04 41.38 87.64
CA GLN A 997 57.65 41.95 86.36
C GLN A 997 58.17 41.14 85.16
N ASN A 998 59.41 40.66 85.21
CA ASN A 998 60.01 39.88 84.13
C ASN A 998 59.31 38.52 83.95
N THR A 999 58.99 37.83 85.05
CA THR A 999 58.20 36.59 85.01
C THR A 999 56.76 36.80 84.53
N LEU A 1000 56.12 37.94 84.87
CA LEU A 1000 54.82 38.31 84.30
C LEU A 1000 54.90 38.53 82.77
N LEU A 1001 55.95 39.22 82.29
CA LEU A 1001 56.16 39.45 80.86
C LEU A 1001 56.45 38.15 80.10
N GLN A 1002 57.24 37.23 80.66
CA GLN A 1002 57.46 35.90 80.09
C GLN A 1002 56.16 35.10 79.97
N ASN A 1003 55.29 35.14 80.99
CA ASN A 1003 53.98 34.49 80.94
C ASN A 1003 53.05 35.13 79.88
N GLN A 1004 53.12 36.46 79.70
CA GLN A 1004 52.37 37.15 78.64
C GLN A 1004 52.91 36.82 77.24
N GLN A 1005 54.22 36.72 77.07
CA GLN A 1005 54.84 36.28 75.81
C GLN A 1005 54.40 34.85 75.46
N LEU A 1006 54.52 33.90 76.41
CA LEU A 1006 54.10 32.51 76.21
C LEU A 1006 52.61 32.40 75.87
N ALA A 1007 51.76 33.21 76.50
CA ALA A 1007 50.33 33.28 76.14
C ALA A 1007 50.10 33.75 74.69
N LYS A 1008 50.88 34.72 74.20
CA LYS A 1008 50.80 35.19 72.80
C LYS A 1008 51.43 34.22 71.80
N GLU A 1009 52.47 33.49 72.18
CA GLU A 1009 53.03 32.40 71.37
C GLU A 1009 51.98 31.27 71.19
N ASN A 1010 51.27 30.91 72.27
CA ASN A 1010 50.17 29.95 72.21
C ASN A 1010 48.97 30.46 71.37
N GLU A 1011 48.57 31.73 71.49
CA GLU A 1011 47.54 32.32 70.62
C GLU A 1011 47.95 32.25 69.13
N CYS A 1012 49.21 32.55 68.81
CA CYS A 1012 49.75 32.45 67.45
C CYS A 1012 49.76 31.01 66.93
N GLU A 1013 50.09 30.00 67.75
CA GLU A 1013 49.98 28.59 67.37
C GLU A 1013 48.53 28.18 67.07
N VAL A 1014 47.56 28.63 67.87
CA VAL A 1014 46.14 28.33 67.64
C VAL A 1014 45.64 28.98 66.35
N LEU A 1015 46.01 30.23 66.09
CA LEU A 1015 45.68 30.91 64.83
C LEU A 1015 46.36 30.28 63.60
N LEU A 1016 47.58 29.74 63.75
CA LEU A 1016 48.23 28.95 62.70
C LEU A 1016 47.46 27.67 62.39
N LYS A 1017 47.09 26.89 63.42
CA LYS A 1017 46.32 25.64 63.26
C LYS A 1017 44.94 25.90 62.64
N GLN A 1018 44.26 26.98 63.04
CA GLN A 1018 43.00 27.41 62.41
C GLN A 1018 43.19 27.82 60.94
N LYS A 1019 44.28 28.51 60.59
CA LYS A 1019 44.61 28.86 59.21
C LYS A 1019 44.92 27.62 58.36
N GLU A 1020 45.59 26.62 58.93
CA GLU A 1020 45.87 25.35 58.26
C GLU A 1020 44.60 24.51 58.05
N GLN A 1021 43.69 24.50 59.03
CA GLN A 1021 42.35 23.90 58.90
C GLN A 1021 41.53 24.58 57.80
N LEU A 1022 41.40 25.91 57.81
CA LEU A 1022 40.70 26.68 56.78
C LEU A 1022 41.33 26.48 55.38
N LYS A 1023 42.65 26.27 55.30
CA LYS A 1023 43.32 25.94 54.04
C LYS A 1023 42.96 24.53 53.56
N ALA A 1024 42.91 23.53 54.45
CA ALA A 1024 42.49 22.18 54.10
C ALA A 1024 41.00 22.11 53.69
N GLU A 1025 40.13 22.86 54.37
CA GLU A 1025 38.72 23.03 53.98
C GLU A 1025 38.59 23.67 52.60
N TYR A 1026 39.37 24.71 52.31
CA TYR A 1026 39.41 25.34 50.98
C TYR A 1026 39.94 24.39 49.89
N GLU A 1027 40.99 23.61 50.18
CA GLU A 1027 41.53 22.61 49.24
C GLU A 1027 40.56 21.45 48.99
N SER A 1028 39.77 21.04 50.00
CA SER A 1028 38.66 20.08 49.83
C SER A 1028 37.55 20.67 48.96
N LEU A 1029 37.11 21.90 49.24
CA LEU A 1029 36.07 22.58 48.47
C LEU A 1029 36.48 22.81 47.01
N LEU A 1030 37.78 23.01 46.75
CA LEU A 1030 38.32 23.07 45.39
C LEU A 1030 38.20 21.72 44.67
N GLN A 1031 38.53 20.61 45.34
CA GLN A 1031 38.36 19.26 44.79
C GLN A 1031 36.89 18.92 44.53
N ASP A 1032 35.98 19.31 45.43
CA ASP A 1032 34.53 19.16 45.22
C ASP A 1032 34.05 19.97 44.00
N HIS A 1033 34.60 21.17 43.78
CA HIS A 1033 34.30 21.99 42.61
C HIS A 1033 34.87 21.37 41.32
N GLU A 1034 36.10 20.83 41.33
CA GLU A 1034 36.70 20.13 40.19
C GLU A 1034 35.91 18.85 39.84
N HIS A 1035 35.48 18.09 40.85
CA HIS A 1035 34.59 16.95 40.66
C HIS A 1035 33.24 17.36 40.06
N LEU A 1036 32.59 18.41 40.60
CA LEU A 1036 31.33 18.94 40.04
C LEU A 1036 31.50 19.44 38.59
N ALA A 1037 32.62 20.09 38.27
CA ALA A 1037 32.93 20.52 36.92
C ALA A 1037 33.08 19.33 35.96
N SER A 1038 33.83 18.29 36.35
CA SER A 1038 33.97 17.06 35.55
C SER A 1038 32.63 16.33 35.33
N LEU A 1039 31.73 16.40 36.30
CA LEU A 1039 30.40 15.79 36.23
C LEU A 1039 29.46 16.59 35.31
N HIS A 1040 29.56 17.93 35.32
CA HIS A 1040 28.87 18.78 34.34
C HIS A 1040 29.43 18.64 32.92
N GLU A 1041 30.76 18.54 32.75
CA GLU A 1041 31.37 18.27 31.45
C GLU A 1041 30.89 16.94 30.90
N ARG A 1042 30.91 15.87 31.72
CA ARG A 1042 30.33 14.57 31.37
C ARG A 1042 28.86 14.69 30.96
N GLN A 1043 28.01 15.33 31.76
CA GLN A 1043 26.61 15.55 31.42
C GLN A 1043 26.44 16.30 30.09
N SER A 1044 27.28 17.31 29.82
CA SER A 1044 27.28 18.02 28.53
C SER A 1044 27.61 17.08 27.36
N THR A 1045 28.59 16.18 27.51
CA THR A 1045 28.89 15.18 26.47
C THR A 1045 27.76 14.16 26.28
N GLU A 1046 27.07 13.76 27.35
CA GLU A 1046 25.92 12.86 27.31
C GLU A 1046 24.72 13.53 26.62
N TYR A 1047 24.43 14.80 26.90
CA TYR A 1047 23.44 15.59 26.17
C TYR A 1047 23.82 15.80 24.70
N GLU A 1048 25.08 16.08 24.38
CA GLU A 1048 25.55 16.18 23.00
C GLU A 1048 25.38 14.86 22.22
N MET A 1049 25.67 13.72 22.85
CA MET A 1049 25.44 12.40 22.25
C MET A 1049 23.93 12.16 22.03
N LEU A 1050 23.08 12.51 22.99
CA LEU A 1050 21.63 12.39 22.86
C LEU A 1050 21.07 13.30 21.74
N ILE A 1051 21.60 14.52 21.59
CA ILE A 1051 21.25 15.44 20.49
C ILE A 1051 21.68 14.85 19.13
N LYS A 1052 22.87 14.24 19.05
CA LYS A 1052 23.36 13.56 17.83
C LYS A 1052 22.53 12.32 17.50
N GLN A 1053 22.12 11.53 18.51
CA GLN A 1053 21.19 10.41 18.32
C GLN A 1053 19.80 10.89 17.86
N HIS A 1054 19.27 11.95 18.47
CA HIS A 1054 17.98 12.53 18.07
C HIS A 1054 18.02 13.10 16.64
N SER A 1055 19.13 13.74 16.22
CA SER A 1055 19.24 14.22 14.84
C SER A 1055 19.34 13.08 13.82
N CYS A 1056 20.06 11.99 14.13
CA CYS A 1056 20.07 10.77 13.32
C CYS A 1056 18.69 10.09 13.26
N LEU A 1057 17.95 10.00 14.37
CA LEU A 1057 16.57 9.50 14.38
C LEU A 1057 15.64 10.41 13.57
N LYS A 1058 15.83 11.73 13.63
CA LYS A 1058 15.05 12.71 12.86
C LYS A 1058 15.36 12.67 11.36
N THR A 1059 16.57 12.30 10.94
CA THR A 1059 16.86 12.01 9.52
C THR A 1059 16.30 10.66 9.10
N LEU A 1060 16.38 9.62 9.95
CA LEU A 1060 15.77 8.32 9.66
C LEU A 1060 14.24 8.42 9.47
N HIS A 1061 13.55 9.10 10.39
CA HIS A 1061 12.11 9.36 10.32
C HIS A 1061 11.74 10.12 9.04
N LYS A 1062 12.49 11.17 8.66
CA LYS A 1062 12.26 11.89 7.40
C LYS A 1062 12.47 11.01 6.16
N ASN A 1063 13.42 10.08 6.19
CA ASN A 1063 13.61 9.14 5.09
C ASN A 1063 12.44 8.15 4.99
N LEU A 1064 11.97 7.62 6.13
CA LEU A 1064 10.78 6.76 6.19
C LEU A 1064 9.50 7.50 5.75
N ASP A 1065 9.35 8.79 6.10
CA ASP A 1065 8.23 9.61 5.63
C ASP A 1065 8.27 9.84 4.11
N LEU A 1066 9.47 9.94 3.52
CA LEU A 1066 9.66 10.04 2.08
C LEU A 1066 9.38 8.70 1.41
N GLU A 1067 9.90 7.58 1.93
CA GLU A 1067 9.62 6.23 1.44
C GLU A 1067 8.12 5.90 1.52
N HIS A 1068 7.43 6.31 2.58
CA HIS A 1068 5.97 6.17 2.71
C HIS A 1068 5.20 7.03 1.69
N LYS A 1069 5.69 8.24 1.38
CA LYS A 1069 5.10 9.09 0.32
C LYS A 1069 5.33 8.49 -1.07
N ASP A 1070 6.55 8.05 -1.36
CA ASP A 1070 6.90 7.30 -2.57
C ASP A 1070 6.02 6.06 -2.75
N LEU A 1071 5.80 5.29 -1.69
CA LEU A 1071 4.91 4.12 -1.68
C LEU A 1071 3.44 4.53 -1.92
N GLY A 1072 2.98 5.61 -1.31
CA GLY A 1072 1.65 6.17 -1.57
C GLY A 1072 1.46 6.66 -3.01
N GLU A 1073 2.43 7.35 -3.58
CA GLU A 1073 2.42 7.79 -4.99
C GLU A 1073 2.48 6.61 -5.97
N ARG A 1074 3.26 5.58 -5.66
CA ARG A 1074 3.30 4.32 -6.42
C ARG A 1074 1.97 3.57 -6.35
N TYR A 1075 1.36 3.46 -5.16
CA TYR A 1075 0.06 2.84 -4.98
C TYR A 1075 -1.05 3.60 -5.74
N ASN A 1076 -1.09 4.93 -5.62
CA ASN A 1076 -2.02 5.77 -6.36
C ASN A 1076 -1.81 5.66 -7.89
N SER A 1077 -0.56 5.56 -8.35
CA SER A 1077 -0.24 5.30 -9.76
C SER A 1077 -0.73 3.92 -10.19
N LEU A 1078 -0.51 2.88 -9.39
CA LEU A 1078 -0.99 1.52 -9.65
C LEU A 1078 -2.53 1.47 -9.72
N LEU A 1079 -3.21 2.20 -8.83
CA LEU A 1079 -4.67 2.32 -8.81
C LEU A 1079 -5.21 3.02 -10.08
N GLN A 1080 -4.53 4.09 -10.54
CA GLN A 1080 -4.85 4.72 -11.83
C GLN A 1080 -4.58 3.81 -13.04
N HIS A 1081 -3.52 2.98 -12.98
CA HIS A 1081 -3.25 1.98 -14.03
C HIS A 1081 -4.30 0.86 -14.03
N LYS A 1082 -4.75 0.42 -12.85
CA LYS A 1082 -5.85 -0.54 -12.70
C LYS A 1082 -7.16 0.02 -13.28
N ALA A 1083 -7.54 1.25 -12.94
CA ALA A 1083 -8.76 1.88 -13.47
C ALA A 1083 -8.72 1.99 -15.01
N LYS A 1084 -7.56 2.33 -15.60
CA LYS A 1084 -7.36 2.36 -17.06
C LYS A 1084 -7.42 0.96 -17.69
N LEU A 1085 -6.97 -0.07 -16.99
CA LEU A 1085 -7.12 -1.47 -17.42
C LEU A 1085 -8.59 -1.90 -17.39
N GLU A 1086 -9.34 -1.58 -16.33
CA GLU A 1086 -10.77 -1.87 -16.22
C GLU A 1086 -11.59 -1.13 -17.30
N GLU A 1087 -11.21 0.12 -17.64
CA GLU A 1087 -11.78 0.87 -18.76
C GLU A 1087 -11.48 0.21 -20.12
N LEU A 1088 -10.23 -0.20 -20.36
CA LEU A 1088 -9.82 -0.91 -21.58
C LEU A 1088 -10.46 -2.31 -21.70
N GLU A 1089 -10.64 -3.04 -20.60
CA GLU A 1089 -11.37 -4.31 -20.59
C GLU A 1089 -12.86 -4.12 -20.92
N MET A 1090 -13.47 -3.03 -20.43
CA MET A 1090 -14.85 -2.68 -20.78
C MET A 1090 -14.99 -2.29 -22.25
N ILE A 1091 -14.06 -1.51 -22.82
CA ILE A 1091 -14.03 -1.20 -24.26
C ILE A 1091 -13.83 -2.47 -25.10
N LEU A 1092 -12.84 -3.29 -24.75
CA LEU A 1092 -12.54 -4.53 -25.48
C LEU A 1092 -13.66 -5.58 -25.34
N LYS A 1093 -14.51 -5.47 -24.31
CA LYS A 1093 -15.75 -6.25 -24.17
C LYS A 1093 -16.88 -5.72 -25.05
N THR A 1094 -17.11 -4.40 -25.11
CA THR A 1094 -18.14 -3.84 -26.01
C THR A 1094 -17.75 -4.02 -27.48
N GLU A 1095 -16.47 -3.92 -27.84
CA GLU A 1095 -15.98 -4.28 -29.18
C GLU A 1095 -16.24 -5.75 -29.52
N LYS A 1096 -16.00 -6.68 -28.59
CA LYS A 1096 -16.34 -8.11 -28.78
C LYS A 1096 -17.85 -8.33 -28.98
N ASP A 1097 -18.69 -7.66 -28.21
CA ASP A 1097 -20.15 -7.75 -28.35
C ASP A 1097 -20.63 -7.15 -29.69
N VAL A 1098 -20.05 -6.04 -30.14
CA VAL A 1098 -20.31 -5.43 -31.46
C VAL A 1098 -19.85 -6.34 -32.59
N LEU A 1099 -18.62 -6.88 -32.56
CA LEU A 1099 -18.13 -7.84 -33.54
C LEU A 1099 -18.97 -9.13 -33.57
N GLN A 1100 -19.52 -9.56 -32.44
CA GLN A 1100 -20.45 -10.70 -32.40
C GLN A 1100 -21.82 -10.35 -32.99
N GLN A 1101 -22.30 -9.12 -32.84
CA GLN A 1101 -23.51 -8.63 -33.52
C GLN A 1101 -23.30 -8.49 -35.04
N GLU A 1102 -22.18 -7.91 -35.47
CA GLU A 1102 -21.81 -7.80 -36.89
C GLU A 1102 -21.66 -9.18 -37.52
N LYS A 1103 -21.03 -10.15 -36.84
CA LYS A 1103 -20.97 -11.54 -37.29
C LYS A 1103 -22.36 -12.16 -37.47
N ARG A 1104 -23.31 -11.89 -36.56
CA ARG A 1104 -24.72 -12.34 -36.72
C ARG A 1104 -25.40 -11.64 -37.91
N ALA A 1105 -25.19 -10.34 -38.10
CA ALA A 1105 -25.71 -9.60 -39.25
C ALA A 1105 -25.15 -10.13 -40.58
N SER A 1106 -23.83 -10.38 -40.65
CA SER A 1106 -23.17 -11.00 -41.80
C SER A 1106 -23.70 -12.41 -42.09
N MET A 1107 -23.99 -13.22 -41.06
CA MET A 1107 -24.66 -14.52 -41.24
C MET A 1107 -26.10 -14.40 -41.78
N MET A 1108 -26.85 -13.36 -41.42
CA MET A 1108 -28.17 -13.10 -42.01
C MET A 1108 -28.05 -12.63 -43.47
N VAL A 1109 -27.18 -11.66 -43.75
CA VAL A 1109 -26.94 -11.12 -45.09
C VAL A 1109 -26.39 -12.18 -46.04
N THR A 1110 -25.54 -13.09 -45.59
CA THR A 1110 -25.06 -14.22 -46.41
C THR A 1110 -26.16 -15.25 -46.70
N ALA A 1111 -27.05 -15.53 -45.74
CA ALA A 1111 -28.22 -16.38 -45.97
C ALA A 1111 -29.25 -15.73 -46.91
N GLU A 1112 -29.42 -14.41 -46.87
CA GLU A 1112 -30.25 -13.66 -47.84
C GLU A 1112 -29.61 -13.64 -49.24
N ASN A 1113 -28.31 -13.41 -49.34
CA ASN A 1113 -27.58 -13.52 -50.60
C ASN A 1113 -27.64 -14.94 -51.19
N GLN A 1114 -27.67 -15.99 -50.36
CA GLN A 1114 -27.87 -17.36 -50.83
C GLN A 1114 -29.28 -17.53 -51.43
N LYS A 1115 -30.34 -17.10 -50.73
CA LYS A 1115 -31.71 -17.14 -51.27
C LYS A 1115 -31.84 -16.37 -52.59
N LEU A 1116 -31.25 -15.17 -52.67
CA LEU A 1116 -31.26 -14.36 -53.89
C LEU A 1116 -30.48 -15.01 -55.04
N ARG A 1117 -29.44 -15.81 -54.76
CA ARG A 1117 -28.76 -16.65 -55.76
C ARG A 1117 -29.64 -17.81 -56.20
N GLU A 1118 -30.29 -18.52 -55.28
CA GLU A 1118 -31.22 -19.61 -55.60
C GLU A 1118 -32.43 -19.10 -56.44
N GLU A 1119 -32.93 -17.90 -56.15
CA GLU A 1119 -33.94 -17.21 -56.97
C GLU A 1119 -33.40 -16.78 -58.33
N LEU A 1120 -32.18 -16.24 -58.41
CA LEU A 1120 -31.53 -15.85 -59.67
C LEU A 1120 -31.26 -17.07 -60.56
N GLU A 1121 -30.79 -18.18 -60.00
CA GLU A 1121 -30.59 -19.45 -60.70
C GLU A 1121 -31.92 -20.02 -61.20
N ARG A 1122 -32.98 -19.96 -60.39
CA ARG A 1122 -34.35 -20.31 -60.80
C ARG A 1122 -34.86 -19.44 -61.96
N VAL A 1123 -34.61 -18.13 -61.92
CA VAL A 1123 -34.98 -17.19 -63.01
C VAL A 1123 -34.14 -17.46 -64.26
N ASN A 1124 -32.84 -17.71 -64.13
CA ASN A 1124 -31.95 -18.06 -65.24
C ASN A 1124 -32.33 -19.39 -65.90
N PHE A 1125 -32.76 -20.39 -65.11
CA PHE A 1125 -33.30 -21.65 -65.61
C PHE A 1125 -34.60 -21.43 -66.41
N LEU A 1126 -35.54 -20.65 -65.87
CA LEU A 1126 -36.78 -20.30 -66.56
C LEU A 1126 -36.53 -19.49 -67.84
N HIS A 1127 -35.59 -18.53 -67.81
CA HIS A 1127 -35.18 -17.78 -69.00
C HIS A 1127 -34.53 -18.69 -70.05
N SER A 1128 -33.67 -19.63 -69.64
CA SER A 1128 -33.02 -20.59 -70.54
C SER A 1128 -34.04 -21.53 -71.19
N LYS A 1129 -35.04 -22.00 -70.42
CA LYS A 1129 -36.16 -22.80 -70.96
C LYS A 1129 -37.00 -22.00 -71.95
N LEU A 1130 -37.39 -20.78 -71.59
CA LEU A 1130 -38.15 -19.89 -72.47
C LEU A 1130 -37.38 -19.54 -73.75
N LYS A 1131 -36.06 -19.34 -73.65
CA LYS A 1131 -35.18 -19.14 -74.80
C LYS A 1131 -35.15 -20.37 -75.72
N ALA A 1132 -35.04 -21.58 -75.17
CA ALA A 1132 -35.12 -22.81 -75.96
C ALA A 1132 -36.50 -22.99 -76.63
N GLU A 1133 -37.59 -22.60 -75.97
CA GLU A 1133 -38.94 -22.58 -76.56
C GLU A 1133 -39.05 -21.54 -77.70
N TYR A 1134 -38.48 -20.35 -77.54
CA TYR A 1134 -38.38 -19.35 -78.62
C TYR A 1134 -37.52 -19.81 -79.79
N GLU A 1135 -36.37 -20.45 -79.52
CA GLU A 1135 -35.48 -21.00 -80.56
C GLU A 1135 -36.18 -22.14 -81.32
N GLY A 1136 -36.90 -23.02 -80.61
CA GLY A 1136 -37.76 -24.04 -81.21
C GLY A 1136 -38.86 -23.45 -82.11
N LEU A 1137 -39.62 -22.47 -81.61
CA LEU A 1137 -40.63 -21.74 -82.39
C LEU A 1137 -40.03 -21.03 -83.61
N HIS A 1138 -38.82 -20.48 -83.49
CA HIS A 1138 -38.11 -19.84 -84.58
C HIS A 1138 -37.63 -20.84 -85.65
N ILE A 1139 -37.21 -22.04 -85.25
CA ILE A 1139 -36.92 -23.15 -86.15
C ILE A 1139 -38.19 -23.58 -86.89
N HIS A 1140 -39.31 -23.82 -86.19
CA HIS A 1140 -40.60 -24.15 -86.81
C HIS A 1140 -41.07 -23.04 -87.77
N THR A 1141 -40.84 -21.78 -87.44
CA THR A 1141 -41.17 -20.64 -88.32
C THR A 1141 -40.28 -20.63 -89.57
N LYS A 1142 -39.00 -20.99 -89.46
CA LYS A 1142 -38.10 -21.17 -90.62
C LYS A 1142 -38.53 -22.34 -91.49
N GLU A 1143 -38.88 -23.49 -90.90
CA GLU A 1143 -39.36 -24.68 -91.61
C GLU A 1143 -40.68 -24.41 -92.34
N LEU A 1144 -41.65 -23.76 -91.70
CA LEU A 1144 -42.88 -23.32 -92.35
C LEU A 1144 -42.60 -22.34 -93.50
N LYS A 1145 -41.62 -21.44 -93.35
CA LYS A 1145 -41.22 -20.51 -94.41
C LYS A 1145 -40.51 -21.23 -95.57
N THR A 1146 -39.66 -22.23 -95.32
CA THR A 1146 -39.06 -23.04 -96.41
C THR A 1146 -40.10 -23.92 -97.09
N SER A 1147 -41.04 -24.51 -96.34
CA SER A 1147 -42.18 -25.24 -96.90
C SER A 1147 -43.06 -24.34 -97.77
N LEU A 1148 -43.38 -23.12 -97.32
CA LEU A 1148 -44.15 -22.15 -98.11
C LEU A 1148 -43.41 -21.75 -99.39
N ASN A 1149 -42.09 -21.48 -99.30
CA ASN A 1149 -41.26 -21.20 -100.47
C ASN A 1149 -41.21 -22.37 -101.45
N ASN A 1150 -41.12 -23.62 -100.96
CA ASN A 1150 -41.15 -24.81 -101.79
C ASN A 1150 -42.51 -24.96 -102.50
N SER A 1151 -43.62 -24.82 -101.78
CA SER A 1151 -44.97 -24.81 -102.37
C SER A 1151 -45.15 -23.69 -103.40
N GLN A 1152 -44.57 -22.51 -103.18
CA GLN A 1152 -44.58 -21.41 -104.14
C GLN A 1152 -43.74 -21.71 -105.39
N LEU A 1153 -42.58 -22.37 -105.23
CA LEU A 1153 -41.76 -22.85 -106.36
C LEU A 1153 -42.47 -23.95 -107.14
N GLU A 1154 -43.21 -24.84 -106.48
CA GLU A 1154 -44.05 -25.85 -107.14
C GLU A 1154 -45.24 -25.21 -107.88
N LEU A 1155 -45.93 -24.24 -107.27
CA LEU A 1155 -46.96 -23.45 -107.94
C LEU A 1155 -46.40 -22.75 -109.20
N ASN A 1156 -45.23 -22.12 -109.09
CA ASN A 1156 -44.56 -21.48 -110.23
C ASN A 1156 -44.15 -22.50 -111.33
N ARG A 1157 -43.71 -23.72 -110.95
CA ARG A 1157 -43.43 -24.83 -111.90
C ARG A 1157 -44.69 -25.31 -112.59
N TRP A 1158 -45.80 -25.43 -111.87
CA TRP A 1158 -47.10 -25.79 -112.45
C TRP A 1158 -47.66 -24.70 -113.36
N GLN A 1159 -47.48 -23.42 -113.00
CA GLN A 1159 -47.84 -22.29 -113.86
C GLN A 1159 -47.03 -22.30 -115.16
N ALA A 1160 -45.71 -22.47 -115.09
CA ALA A 1160 -44.86 -22.58 -116.27
C ALA A 1160 -45.26 -23.75 -117.19
N ARG A 1161 -45.55 -24.93 -116.61
CA ARG A 1161 -46.09 -26.08 -117.35
C ARG A 1161 -47.45 -25.81 -117.97
N TYR A 1162 -48.33 -25.07 -117.29
CA TYR A 1162 -49.64 -24.71 -117.82
C TYR A 1162 -49.52 -23.75 -119.01
N ASP A 1163 -48.66 -22.73 -118.92
CA ASP A 1163 -48.43 -21.80 -120.02
C ASP A 1163 -47.71 -22.48 -121.20
N GLU A 1164 -46.79 -23.43 -120.96
CA GLU A 1164 -46.20 -24.29 -122.01
C GLU A 1164 -47.26 -25.16 -122.68
N LEU A 1165 -48.14 -25.82 -121.92
CA LEU A 1165 -49.21 -26.67 -122.48
C LEU A 1165 -50.24 -25.84 -123.27
N LYS A 1166 -50.48 -24.61 -122.85
CA LYS A 1166 -51.32 -23.62 -123.53
C LYS A 1166 -50.69 -23.09 -124.81
N GLU A 1167 -49.37 -22.87 -124.85
CA GLU A 1167 -48.64 -22.57 -126.08
C GLU A 1167 -48.67 -23.76 -127.05
N GLN A 1168 -48.52 -24.99 -126.54
CA GLN A 1168 -48.70 -26.21 -127.33
C GLN A 1168 -50.12 -26.31 -127.91
N HIS A 1169 -51.16 -26.02 -127.13
CA HIS A 1169 -52.55 -25.97 -127.62
C HIS A 1169 -52.72 -24.90 -128.71
N GLN A 1170 -52.23 -23.68 -128.51
CA GLN A 1170 -52.30 -22.62 -129.51
C GLN A 1170 -51.54 -22.96 -130.80
N ASN A 1171 -50.39 -23.63 -130.69
CA ASN A 1171 -49.66 -24.16 -131.85
C ASN A 1171 -50.42 -25.29 -132.56
N MET A 1172 -51.20 -26.11 -131.84
CA MET A 1172 -52.10 -27.10 -132.44
C MET A 1172 -53.31 -26.44 -133.11
N ASP A 1173 -53.92 -25.41 -132.53
CA ASP A 1173 -54.99 -24.61 -133.17
C ASP A 1173 -54.48 -23.93 -134.46
N LEU A 1174 -53.27 -23.39 -134.43
CA LEU A 1174 -52.57 -22.85 -135.60
C LEU A 1174 -52.18 -23.93 -136.63
N SER A 1175 -52.10 -25.20 -136.24
CA SER A 1175 -51.90 -26.33 -137.17
C SER A 1175 -53.22 -26.82 -137.78
N LEU A 1176 -54.30 -26.85 -136.98
CA LEU A 1176 -55.65 -27.22 -137.40
C LEU A 1176 -56.20 -26.18 -138.39
N THR A 1177 -56.06 -24.89 -138.09
CA THR A 1177 -56.46 -23.82 -139.02
C THR A 1177 -55.63 -23.84 -140.31
N LYS A 1178 -54.33 -24.18 -140.27
CA LYS A 1178 -53.54 -24.42 -141.50
C LYS A 1178 -54.08 -25.60 -142.31
N LEU A 1179 -54.42 -26.71 -141.65
CA LEU A 1179 -54.96 -27.91 -142.30
C LEU A 1179 -56.35 -27.64 -142.90
N ASP A 1180 -57.20 -26.88 -142.21
CA ASP A 1180 -58.53 -26.47 -142.66
C ASP A 1180 -58.43 -25.58 -143.92
N ASN A 1181 -57.50 -24.61 -143.93
CA ASN A 1181 -57.16 -23.84 -145.14
C ASN A 1181 -56.70 -24.73 -146.31
N HIS A 1182 -55.96 -25.83 -146.05
CA HIS A 1182 -55.62 -26.81 -147.10
C HIS A 1182 -56.84 -27.60 -147.57
N CYS A 1183 -57.76 -27.96 -146.67
CA CYS A 1183 -59.02 -28.62 -147.00
C CYS A 1183 -59.92 -27.70 -147.85
N GLU A 1184 -60.04 -26.41 -147.52
CA GLU A 1184 -60.73 -25.44 -148.37
C GLU A 1184 -60.07 -25.29 -149.75
N LEU A 1185 -58.73 -25.23 -149.81
CA LEU A 1185 -58.01 -25.10 -151.08
C LEU A 1185 -58.24 -26.33 -151.98
N LEU A 1186 -58.20 -27.54 -151.39
CA LEU A 1186 -58.53 -28.78 -152.08
C LEU A 1186 -60.01 -28.83 -152.50
N ALA A 1187 -60.94 -28.31 -151.69
CA ALA A 1187 -62.35 -28.20 -152.05
C ALA A 1187 -62.58 -27.23 -153.22
N ARG A 1188 -61.89 -26.08 -153.26
CA ARG A 1188 -61.92 -25.13 -154.38
C ARG A 1188 -61.34 -25.75 -155.65
N LEU A 1189 -60.17 -26.40 -155.57
CA LEU A 1189 -59.56 -27.10 -156.70
C LEU A 1189 -60.45 -28.25 -157.22
N LYS A 1190 -61.09 -28.99 -156.32
CA LYS A 1190 -62.08 -30.01 -156.68
C LYS A 1190 -63.28 -29.40 -157.41
N GLY A 1191 -63.83 -28.30 -156.89
CA GLY A 1191 -64.94 -27.57 -157.53
C GLY A 1191 -64.61 -27.14 -158.95
N ASN A 1192 -63.45 -26.52 -159.17
CA ASN A 1192 -62.98 -26.15 -160.51
C ASN A 1192 -62.92 -27.36 -161.47
N LEU A 1193 -62.43 -28.52 -161.00
CA LEU A 1193 -62.39 -29.74 -161.81
C LEU A 1193 -63.79 -30.33 -162.05
N GLU A 1194 -64.73 -30.20 -161.12
CA GLU A 1194 -66.14 -30.60 -161.32
C GLU A 1194 -66.88 -29.67 -162.30
N GLU A 1195 -66.51 -28.37 -162.34
CA GLU A 1195 -66.97 -27.39 -163.34
C GLU A 1195 -66.38 -27.67 -164.74
N GLU A 1196 -65.08 -27.93 -164.86
CA GLU A 1196 -64.45 -28.30 -166.14
C GLU A 1196 -65.05 -29.59 -166.71
N ASN A 1197 -65.29 -30.60 -165.87
CA ASN A 1197 -65.99 -31.83 -166.26
C ASN A 1197 -67.43 -31.55 -166.73
N HIS A 1198 -68.16 -30.62 -166.10
CA HIS A 1198 -69.47 -30.19 -166.58
C HIS A 1198 -69.41 -29.50 -167.95
N HIS A 1199 -68.41 -28.67 -168.20
CA HIS A 1199 -68.23 -28.01 -169.51
C HIS A 1199 -67.95 -29.04 -170.61
N LEU A 1200 -67.10 -30.05 -170.34
CA LEU A 1200 -66.82 -31.15 -171.26
C LEU A 1200 -68.07 -32.03 -171.52
N LEU A 1201 -68.82 -32.39 -170.47
CA LEU A 1201 -70.10 -33.09 -170.60
C LEU A 1201 -71.13 -32.32 -171.43
N SER A 1202 -71.21 -31.01 -171.25
CA SER A 1202 -72.11 -30.13 -172.01
C SER A 1202 -71.73 -30.05 -173.50
N GLN A 1203 -70.43 -29.99 -173.82
CA GLN A 1203 -69.95 -30.10 -175.21
C GLN A 1203 -70.31 -31.46 -175.84
N ILE A 1204 -70.14 -32.56 -175.10
CA ILE A 1204 -70.52 -33.90 -175.56
C ILE A 1204 -72.04 -33.99 -175.83
N GLN A 1205 -72.87 -33.39 -174.98
CA GLN A 1205 -74.32 -33.33 -175.19
C GLN A 1205 -74.70 -32.53 -176.44
N MET A 1206 -74.09 -31.36 -176.70
CA MET A 1206 -74.36 -30.61 -177.94
C MET A 1206 -73.97 -31.41 -179.20
N LEU A 1207 -72.80 -32.07 -179.19
CA LEU A 1207 -72.36 -32.91 -180.32
C LEU A 1207 -73.32 -34.09 -180.54
N SER A 1208 -73.84 -34.68 -179.47
CA SER A 1208 -74.86 -35.74 -179.56
C SER A 1208 -76.18 -35.23 -180.17
N GLN A 1209 -76.63 -34.02 -179.80
CA GLN A 1209 -77.84 -33.41 -180.38
C GLN A 1209 -77.68 -33.09 -181.87
N GLN A 1210 -76.51 -32.59 -182.29
CA GLN A 1210 -76.22 -32.36 -183.72
C GLN A 1210 -76.26 -33.66 -184.54
N ASN A 1211 -75.67 -34.74 -184.02
CA ASN A 1211 -75.73 -36.06 -184.68
C ASN A 1211 -77.17 -36.59 -184.79
N GLN A 1212 -78.02 -36.33 -183.81
CA GLN A 1212 -79.41 -36.81 -183.84
C GLN A 1212 -80.26 -36.07 -184.87
N MET A 1213 -80.16 -34.74 -184.98
CA MET A 1213 -80.88 -33.97 -186.01
C MET A 1213 -80.49 -34.40 -187.44
N LEU A 1214 -79.21 -34.72 -187.67
CA LEU A 1214 -78.74 -35.25 -188.96
C LEU A 1214 -79.31 -36.64 -189.28
N LEU A 1215 -79.58 -37.44 -188.25
CA LEU A 1215 -80.22 -38.76 -188.41
C LEU A 1215 -81.70 -38.61 -188.79
N GLU A 1216 -82.42 -37.69 -188.12
CA GLU A 1216 -83.84 -37.41 -188.34
C GLU A 1216 -84.08 -36.91 -189.77
N GLN A 1217 -83.28 -35.98 -190.27
CA GLN A 1217 -83.32 -35.55 -191.68
C GLN A 1217 -83.07 -36.70 -192.68
N ASN A 1218 -82.25 -37.71 -192.33
CA ASN A 1218 -82.02 -38.87 -193.19
C ASN A 1218 -83.25 -39.79 -193.29
N MET A 1219 -84.10 -39.80 -192.26
CA MET A 1219 -85.32 -40.60 -192.21
C MET A 1219 -86.47 -39.94 -192.98
N GLU A 1220 -86.70 -38.63 -192.80
CA GLU A 1220 -87.74 -37.89 -193.55
C GLU A 1220 -87.55 -38.02 -195.08
N ASN A 1221 -86.30 -37.94 -195.55
CA ASN A 1221 -85.97 -38.12 -196.96
C ASN A 1221 -86.34 -39.52 -197.50
N LYS A 1222 -86.33 -40.58 -196.68
CA LYS A 1222 -86.69 -41.95 -197.12
C LYS A 1222 -88.20 -42.16 -197.19
N GLU A 1223 -88.97 -41.56 -196.29
CA GLU A 1223 -90.42 -41.68 -196.30
C GLU A 1223 -91.03 -41.07 -197.58
N GLN A 1224 -90.50 -39.92 -198.03
CA GLN A 1224 -90.92 -39.27 -199.28
C GLN A 1224 -90.76 -40.18 -200.51
N TYR A 1225 -89.65 -40.93 -200.63
CA TYR A 1225 -89.46 -41.88 -201.73
C TYR A 1225 -90.46 -43.07 -201.71
N HIS A 1226 -90.92 -43.50 -200.53
CA HIS A 1226 -91.92 -44.56 -200.42
C HIS A 1226 -93.34 -44.08 -200.77
N GLU A 1227 -93.66 -42.82 -200.47
CA GLU A 1227 -94.95 -42.22 -200.81
C GLU A 1227 -95.16 -42.12 -202.33
N GLU A 1228 -94.10 -41.87 -203.11
CA GLU A 1228 -94.17 -41.83 -204.58
C GLU A 1228 -94.40 -43.21 -205.21
N GLN A 1229 -93.69 -44.26 -204.76
CA GLN A 1229 -93.84 -45.62 -205.30
C GLN A 1229 -95.29 -46.12 -205.26
N LYS A 1230 -95.99 -45.81 -204.15
CA LYS A 1230 -97.38 -46.17 -203.87
C LYS A 1230 -98.34 -45.65 -204.95
N GLN A 1231 -98.14 -44.41 -205.41
CA GLN A 1231 -99.02 -43.75 -206.40
C GLN A 1231 -98.97 -44.38 -207.81
N TYR A 1232 -97.89 -45.09 -208.15
CA TYR A 1232 -97.80 -45.81 -209.43
C TYR A 1232 -98.55 -47.15 -209.42
N ILE A 1233 -98.66 -47.81 -208.26
CA ILE A 1233 -99.31 -49.12 -208.12
C ILE A 1233 -100.83 -49.01 -208.34
N ASP A 1234 -101.48 -47.99 -207.77
CA ASP A 1234 -102.95 -47.86 -207.84
C ASP A 1234 -103.49 -47.62 -209.26
N LYS A 1235 -102.75 -46.90 -210.10
CA LYS A 1235 -103.08 -46.71 -211.52
C LYS A 1235 -103.10 -48.03 -212.30
N LEU A 1236 -102.25 -48.98 -211.92
CA LEU A 1236 -102.11 -50.28 -212.59
C LEU A 1236 -103.28 -51.23 -212.27
N ASN A 1237 -103.82 -51.14 -211.05
CA ASN A 1237 -104.96 -51.95 -210.59
C ASN A 1237 -106.30 -51.56 -211.25
N ALA A 1238 -106.47 -50.31 -211.69
CA ALA A 1238 -107.71 -49.86 -212.34
C ALA A 1238 -107.95 -50.55 -213.70
N LEU A 1239 -106.90 -50.74 -214.50
CA LEU A 1239 -107.00 -51.28 -215.86
C LEU A 1239 -107.38 -52.78 -215.90
N ARG A 1240 -106.99 -53.58 -214.89
CA ARG A 1240 -107.33 -55.01 -214.84
C ARG A 1240 -108.84 -55.24 -214.72
N ARG A 1241 -109.53 -54.46 -213.88
CA ARG A 1241 -110.97 -54.60 -213.57
C ARG A 1241 -111.91 -54.33 -214.76
N HIS A 1242 -111.43 -53.72 -215.83
CA HIS A 1242 -112.18 -53.55 -217.08
C HIS A 1242 -112.11 -54.77 -218.01
N LYS A 1243 -111.12 -55.67 -217.83
CA LYS A 1243 -110.94 -56.85 -218.68
C LYS A 1243 -111.86 -58.01 -218.29
N GLU A 1244 -111.87 -58.35 -216.99
CA GLU A 1244 -112.59 -59.52 -216.45
C GLU A 1244 -114.09 -59.53 -216.83
N LYS A 1245 -114.74 -58.36 -216.82
CA LYS A 1245 -116.18 -58.20 -217.09
C LYS A 1245 -116.60 -58.45 -218.56
N LEU A 1246 -115.66 -58.58 -219.48
CA LEU A 1246 -115.92 -59.01 -220.86
C LEU A 1246 -115.70 -60.52 -221.04
N GLU A 1247 -114.88 -61.15 -220.21
CA GLU A 1247 -114.45 -62.54 -220.37
C GLU A 1247 -115.47 -63.53 -219.76
N GLU A 1248 -116.11 -63.19 -218.63
CA GLU A 1248 -117.13 -64.06 -217.99
C GLU A 1248 -118.33 -64.40 -218.89
N LYS A 1249 -118.81 -63.46 -219.72
CA LYS A 1249 -120.05 -63.65 -220.51
C LYS A 1249 -119.91 -64.53 -221.76
N ILE A 1250 -118.70 -64.98 -222.10
CA ILE A 1250 -118.44 -65.78 -223.31
C ILE A 1250 -118.18 -67.26 -222.98
N MET A 1251 -117.74 -67.59 -221.75
CA MET A 1251 -117.27 -68.95 -221.43
C MET A 1251 -118.38 -70.01 -221.23
N ASP A 1252 -119.63 -69.63 -221.00
CA ASP A 1252 -120.72 -70.60 -220.71
C ASP A 1252 -121.31 -71.30 -221.95
N GLN A 1253 -120.95 -70.90 -223.19
CA GLN A 1253 -121.56 -71.47 -224.42
C GLN A 1253 -120.71 -72.44 -225.24
N TYR A 1254 -119.39 -72.57 -225.02
CA TYR A 1254 -118.58 -73.54 -225.76
C TYR A 1254 -117.66 -74.40 -224.89
N LYS A 1255 -118.05 -75.66 -224.74
CA LYS A 1255 -117.12 -76.78 -224.49
C LYS A 1255 -116.33 -77.11 -225.76
N PHE A 1256 -115.17 -77.73 -225.54
CA PHE A 1256 -114.24 -78.37 -226.50
C PHE A 1256 -113.18 -77.50 -227.19
N TYR A 1257 -111.98 -78.11 -227.24
CA TYR A 1257 -110.75 -77.84 -228.01
C TYR A 1257 -109.65 -76.88 -227.48
N ASP A 1258 -108.45 -77.48 -227.47
CA ASP A 1258 -107.04 -77.03 -227.30
C ASP A 1258 -106.57 -76.25 -228.58
N PRO A 1259 -105.31 -75.72 -228.80
CA PRO A 1259 -104.05 -75.87 -228.01
C PRO A 1259 -102.97 -74.71 -228.01
N LEU A 1260 -101.85 -74.91 -227.26
CA LEU A 1260 -100.41 -74.62 -227.57
C LEU A 1260 -99.67 -73.22 -227.42
N VAL A 1261 -98.33 -73.30 -227.10
CA VAL A 1261 -97.12 -72.47 -227.50
C VAL A 1261 -96.44 -71.36 -226.59
N TYR A 1262 -95.18 -71.64 -226.11
CA TYR A 1262 -93.89 -70.87 -225.84
C TYR A 1262 -93.84 -69.37 -225.31
N ARG A 1263 -92.73 -68.69 -224.85
CA ARG A 1263 -91.23 -68.85 -224.82
C ARG A 1263 -90.48 -67.98 -223.69
N LEU A 1264 -89.14 -68.12 -223.58
CA LEU A 1264 -88.04 -67.55 -222.69
C LEU A 1264 -87.48 -66.11 -223.05
N PRO A 1265 -86.33 -65.50 -222.54
CA PRO A 1265 -85.44 -65.59 -221.31
C PRO A 1265 -84.78 -64.26 -220.70
N GLY A 1266 -84.02 -64.34 -219.56
CA GLY A 1266 -82.75 -63.56 -219.23
C GLY A 1266 -82.80 -62.30 -218.29
N TYR A 1267 -81.71 -61.70 -217.72
CA TYR A 1267 -80.30 -62.10 -217.36
C TYR A 1267 -79.49 -60.96 -216.60
N PHE A 1268 -78.46 -61.27 -215.76
CA PHE A 1268 -77.33 -60.41 -215.21
C PHE A 1268 -77.62 -59.28 -214.15
N ALA A 1269 -76.59 -58.51 -213.67
CA ALA A 1269 -75.71 -58.65 -212.46
C ALA A 1269 -74.85 -57.33 -212.24
N VAL A 1270 -73.73 -57.11 -211.48
CA VAL A 1270 -72.77 -57.86 -210.60
C VAL A 1270 -71.81 -56.93 -209.76
N LEU A 1271 -71.20 -57.42 -208.64
CA LEU A 1271 -69.91 -57.05 -207.92
C LEU A 1271 -69.59 -55.71 -207.18
N PHE A 1272 -68.77 -55.84 -206.08
CA PHE A 1272 -67.77 -54.93 -205.40
C PHE A 1272 -68.18 -53.51 -204.93
N LYS A 1273 -67.60 -52.83 -203.92
CA LYS A 1273 -66.45 -53.01 -202.95
C LYS A 1273 -66.96 -52.76 -201.49
N GLU A 1274 -66.32 -53.05 -200.36
CA GLU A 1274 -64.91 -53.19 -199.88
C GLU A 1274 -64.21 -51.87 -199.43
N GLU A 1275 -63.48 -51.94 -198.31
CA GLU A 1275 -62.71 -50.88 -197.60
C GLU A 1275 -63.56 -49.77 -196.90
N SER A 1276 -63.45 -49.51 -195.58
CA SER A 1276 -62.62 -50.09 -194.50
C SER A 1276 -63.46 -50.63 -193.34
#